data_AF-A0A1R3IJV9-F1
#
_entry.id   AF-A0A1R3IJV9-F1
#
_cell.length_a   1.000
_cell.length_b   1.000
_cell.length_c   1.000
_cell.angle_alpha   90.00
_cell.angle_beta   90.00
_cell.angle_gamma   90.00
#
_symmetry.space_group_name_H-M   'P 1'
#
loop_
_entity.id
_entity.type
_entity.pdbx_description
1 polymer ?
#
loop_
_entity_poly.entity_id
_entity_poly.type
_entity_poly.pdbx_seq_one_letter_code
_entity_poly.pdbx_strand_id
1 'polypeptide(L)'
;MKTEMGAAEDQDKNNENEKNNNNKKGVAADEQRVPFYKLFEFADRLDLVLMVVGTISAIGNGLAQPIMSLIFGQMINSFGASYPSHVVKEVSKVALKFVYLAIYACIVALLQVTCWMVTGERQAARIRGLYLKTILRQDIGFFDTETTTGEVIGRMSGDTILIQEAMGEKVGKCVQLISTFIGGFVIAYIKGWQLALVITACIPLTAAAGGAMAMIMTKMSSKGQLAYAEAGNVVEQTIGAIRTVASFTGEKRAIEKYDSKLQIAYIASTHQGLVSGIGLGTMLVVVFGSYGLAVYVGAKLILNHGYNGGQVINVVVALMTGGMSLGQTTPCLNAFAAGQAAAYKMFETIKRQPTIDPYDTSGITLEEIQGEIELKDVYFRYPARPDVQIFSGFSLYVRSGTTAALVGQSGSGKSTVISLLERFYDPDSGEVLIDGVDLRKMQLRWIRGKIGLVSQEPILFATTIRENIAYGKENASHEEIRTAIELANAAKFIDKLPQGLDTSVGEHGTQLSGGQKQRIAIARAILKNPKILLLDEATSALDAESERIVQDALVKVMSNRTTVVVAHRLTTIRNADMIAVVHQGKLVEKGTHEELIKDPEGAYSQLVRLQEGAKEAEDARTKEAEKSDATSEIEKALSRSASRSLSMSRRSMSSSSGRQSFSYNFIVPGPTINFGETEESLEMSEADAITIQRRKSVSITRLAYLNKPEMPVLLIGSLAASVHGLVFPLFGLFFSSGINSFYKPPNVLMKDARKWALCYFGLGLVILVVGPIQNYFFGVAGGKLIKRIRAMTFEKVVHQEISWFDDPANSSGAIGARLSTDASTVRTLVGDTLALIVQNISTITAGLIIAFTANWKLALAILAVSPLMLAQGFIQAKFMKGFSGDAKVMYEEASQVANDAVGSIRTVASFCSEKKVMDLYQEKCKGPMEHGVRLGLISGSGFGFSFLVLYLTNAFCFYIGALLVKRGQATFGEVFKVFFALTISALGVSQTSALAPDSNKAKDSAASIFEILDRKPSIDSSSDSGSTLATVTGNIELEHVSFKYPTRPDIQIFRDMCLSIPSGKTVALVGESGSGKSTVISLIERFYDPDSGRLTLDGMDLKKLKLSWLRQQMGLVSQEPILFNETIRDNIAYGKEGSATEEEIMAATKASNAHNFISSLPQGYDTSVGERGVQLSGGQKQRIAIARAILKDPKILLLDEATSALDAESERVVQEALDRVMVNRTTVVVAHRLSTIKNADIIAVVKNGVVAEKGRHDALMKITDGAYASLVALHMSAT
;
A
#
# COMPACT_ATOMS: atom_id res chain seq x y z
N MET A 1 -30.14 9.21 -40.23
CA MET A 1 -30.70 7.92 -40.65
C MET A 1 -29.71 6.90 -41.21
N LYS A 2 -28.97 7.11 -42.34
CA LYS A 2 -27.93 6.13 -42.76
C LYS A 2 -26.64 6.16 -41.93
N THR A 3 -26.34 7.27 -41.26
CA THR A 3 -25.17 7.43 -40.37
C THR A 3 -25.41 6.94 -38.95
N GLU A 4 -26.67 6.75 -38.53
CA GLU A 4 -27.02 6.23 -37.19
C GLU A 4 -27.08 4.70 -37.15
N MET A 5 -27.37 4.05 -38.28
CA MET A 5 -27.33 2.58 -38.37
C MET A 5 -25.91 2.01 -38.33
N GLY A 6 -24.91 2.71 -38.91
CA GLY A 6 -23.51 2.27 -38.84
C GLY A 6 -22.92 2.33 -37.42
N ALA A 7 -23.33 3.33 -36.63
CA ALA A 7 -22.90 3.47 -35.23
C ALA A 7 -23.53 2.40 -34.30
N ALA A 8 -24.71 1.90 -34.65
CA ALA A 8 -25.37 0.82 -33.91
C ALA A 8 -24.73 -0.55 -34.22
N GLU A 9 -24.36 -0.82 -35.48
CA GLU A 9 -23.67 -2.05 -35.86
C GLU A 9 -22.25 -2.16 -35.28
N ASP A 10 -21.52 -1.05 -35.15
CA ASP A 10 -20.20 -1.04 -34.51
C ASP A 10 -20.28 -1.18 -32.97
N GLN A 11 -21.36 -0.70 -32.34
CA GLN A 11 -21.63 -0.96 -30.93
C GLN A 11 -21.98 -2.43 -30.65
N ASP A 12 -22.75 -3.07 -31.52
CA ASP A 12 -23.09 -4.49 -31.37
C ASP A 12 -21.87 -5.41 -31.59
N LYS A 13 -20.98 -5.08 -32.55
CA LYS A 13 -19.70 -5.80 -32.73
C LYS A 13 -18.75 -5.63 -31.56
N ASN A 14 -18.69 -4.45 -30.94
CA ASN A 14 -17.88 -4.24 -29.73
C ASN A 14 -18.45 -4.99 -28.52
N ASN A 15 -19.78 -5.06 -28.38
CA ASN A 15 -20.44 -5.84 -27.32
C ASN A 15 -20.25 -7.36 -27.49
N GLU A 16 -20.22 -7.88 -28.73
CA GLU A 16 -19.89 -9.28 -29.00
C GLU A 16 -18.42 -9.61 -28.75
N ASN A 17 -17.50 -8.71 -29.09
CA ASN A 17 -16.07 -8.86 -28.77
C ASN A 17 -15.81 -8.78 -27.26
N GLU A 18 -16.51 -7.92 -26.50
CA GLU A 18 -16.46 -7.91 -25.04
C GLU A 18 -17.01 -9.19 -24.42
N LYS A 19 -18.11 -9.75 -24.96
CA LYS A 19 -18.64 -11.05 -24.51
C LYS A 19 -17.68 -12.20 -24.77
N ASN A 20 -17.03 -12.25 -25.94
CA ASN A 20 -16.05 -13.27 -26.26
C ASN A 20 -14.75 -13.14 -25.43
N ASN A 21 -14.30 -11.91 -25.14
CA ASN A 21 -13.18 -11.68 -24.22
C ASN A 21 -13.53 -12.01 -22.77
N ASN A 22 -14.76 -11.75 -22.32
CA ASN A 22 -15.20 -12.12 -20.98
C ASN A 22 -15.37 -13.64 -20.82
N ASN A 23 -15.80 -14.37 -21.85
CA ASN A 23 -15.84 -15.83 -21.82
C ASN A 23 -14.43 -16.45 -21.83
N LYS A 24 -13.47 -15.92 -22.61
CA LYS A 24 -12.06 -16.37 -22.54
C LYS A 24 -11.38 -16.03 -21.21
N LYS A 25 -11.66 -14.86 -20.61
CA LYS A 25 -11.20 -14.50 -19.26
C LYS A 25 -11.85 -15.34 -18.17
N GLY A 26 -13.11 -15.74 -18.33
CA GLY A 26 -13.81 -16.64 -17.41
C GLY A 26 -13.19 -18.03 -17.34
N VAL A 27 -12.81 -18.60 -18.50
CA VAL A 27 -12.13 -19.91 -18.57
C VAL A 27 -10.70 -19.85 -18.01
N ALA A 28 -9.94 -18.79 -18.30
CA ALA A 28 -8.59 -18.62 -17.73
C ALA A 28 -8.59 -18.33 -16.21
N ALA A 29 -9.68 -17.76 -15.67
CA ALA A 29 -9.81 -17.50 -14.24
C ALA A 29 -10.18 -18.74 -13.40
N ASP A 30 -10.81 -19.75 -14.00
CA ASP A 30 -11.08 -21.04 -13.36
C ASP A 30 -9.83 -21.95 -13.33
N GLU A 31 -8.86 -21.76 -14.23
CA GLU A 31 -7.56 -22.46 -14.21
C GLU A 31 -6.62 -21.98 -13.08
N GLN A 32 -6.84 -20.79 -12.50
CA GLN A 32 -6.00 -20.19 -11.46
C GLN A 32 -6.53 -20.38 -10.03
N ARG A 33 -7.07 -21.55 -9.70
CA ARG A 33 -7.58 -21.86 -8.35
C ARG A 33 -7.13 -23.22 -7.87
N VAL A 34 -6.72 -23.30 -6.60
CA VAL A 34 -6.43 -24.58 -5.95
C VAL A 34 -7.73 -25.29 -5.60
N PRO A 35 -7.87 -26.61 -5.85
CA PRO A 35 -8.99 -27.39 -5.32
C PRO A 35 -9.09 -27.24 -3.79
N PHE A 36 -10.31 -27.04 -3.24
CA PHE A 36 -10.50 -26.70 -1.83
C PHE A 36 -9.84 -27.68 -0.85
N TYR A 37 -9.89 -28.99 -1.13
CA TYR A 37 -9.27 -30.00 -0.28
C TYR A 37 -7.73 -29.88 -0.21
N LYS A 38 -7.08 -29.37 -1.27
CA LYS A 38 -5.63 -29.16 -1.28
C LYS A 38 -5.21 -27.98 -0.41
N LEU A 39 -6.12 -27.07 -0.02
CA LEU A 39 -5.79 -26.02 0.96
C LEU A 39 -5.27 -26.64 2.28
N PHE A 40 -5.77 -27.82 2.65
CA PHE A 40 -5.40 -28.54 3.87
C PHE A 40 -4.22 -29.52 3.68
N GLU A 41 -3.48 -29.45 2.57
CA GLU A 41 -2.33 -30.33 2.28
C GLU A 41 -1.23 -30.26 3.36
N PHE A 42 -1.17 -29.15 4.12
CA PHE A 42 -0.17 -28.89 5.15
C PHE A 42 -0.67 -29.13 6.59
N ALA A 43 -1.85 -29.73 6.79
CA ALA A 43 -2.38 -30.03 8.12
C ALA A 43 -1.62 -31.17 8.82
N ASP A 44 -1.28 -30.99 10.11
CA ASP A 44 -0.70 -32.06 10.93
C ASP A 44 -1.76 -32.94 11.63
N ARG A 45 -1.31 -33.94 12.40
CA ARG A 45 -2.23 -34.85 13.11
C ARG A 45 -3.11 -34.14 14.14
N LEU A 46 -2.59 -33.10 14.79
CA LEU A 46 -3.34 -32.31 15.77
C LEU A 46 -4.36 -31.44 15.03
N ASP A 47 -3.97 -30.81 13.92
CA ASP A 47 -4.86 -30.04 13.05
C ASP A 47 -6.02 -30.91 12.55
N LEU A 48 -5.75 -32.17 12.20
CA LEU A 48 -6.78 -33.14 11.79
C LEU A 48 -7.77 -33.46 12.92
N VAL A 49 -7.28 -33.69 14.15
CA VAL A 49 -8.14 -33.89 15.33
C VAL A 49 -9.00 -32.66 15.61
N LEU A 50 -8.40 -31.47 15.57
CA LEU A 50 -9.13 -30.20 15.74
C LEU A 50 -10.20 -30.02 14.66
N MET A 51 -9.89 -30.28 13.39
CA MET A 51 -10.87 -30.18 12.30
C MET A 51 -12.04 -31.16 12.47
N VAL A 52 -11.78 -32.41 12.90
CA VAL A 52 -12.84 -33.39 13.15
C VAL A 52 -13.75 -32.94 14.30
N VAL A 53 -13.17 -32.58 15.44
CA VAL A 53 -13.93 -32.09 16.62
C VAL A 53 -14.70 -30.81 16.28
N GLY A 54 -14.05 -29.87 15.59
CA GLY A 54 -14.65 -28.63 15.12
C GLY A 54 -15.79 -28.85 14.14
N THR A 55 -15.70 -29.83 13.24
CA THR A 55 -16.77 -30.17 12.28
C THR A 55 -17.99 -30.79 12.97
N ILE A 56 -17.77 -31.77 13.86
CA ILE A 56 -18.85 -32.38 14.65
C ILE A 56 -19.56 -31.30 15.49
N SER A 57 -18.78 -30.41 16.10
CA SER A 57 -19.29 -29.30 16.90
C SER A 57 -20.03 -28.25 16.05
N ALA A 58 -19.56 -27.96 14.83
CA ALA A 58 -20.25 -27.08 13.88
C ALA A 58 -21.61 -27.64 13.45
N ILE A 59 -21.68 -28.96 13.16
CA ILE A 59 -22.95 -29.64 12.87
C ILE A 59 -23.89 -29.52 14.07
N GLY A 60 -23.39 -29.81 15.28
CA GLY A 60 -24.14 -29.71 16.51
C GLY A 60 -24.67 -28.31 16.79
N ASN A 61 -23.84 -27.28 16.59
CA ASN A 61 -24.24 -25.88 16.71
C ASN A 61 -25.29 -25.49 15.65
N GLY A 62 -25.15 -25.98 14.41
CA GLY A 62 -26.13 -25.75 13.36
C GLY A 62 -27.51 -26.35 13.68
N LEU A 63 -27.55 -27.50 14.35
CA LEU A 63 -28.79 -28.13 14.81
C LEU A 63 -29.44 -27.44 16.02
N ALA A 64 -28.72 -26.57 16.74
CA ALA A 64 -29.26 -25.87 17.91
C ALA A 64 -30.46 -24.97 17.54
N GLN A 65 -30.40 -24.27 16.40
CA GLN A 65 -31.48 -23.38 15.94
C GLN A 65 -32.74 -24.16 15.49
N PRO A 66 -32.66 -25.23 14.68
CA PRO A 66 -33.81 -26.07 14.39
C PRO A 66 -34.40 -26.76 15.63
N ILE A 67 -33.57 -27.22 16.57
CA ILE A 67 -34.03 -27.78 17.86
C ILE A 67 -34.74 -26.70 18.69
N MET A 68 -34.24 -25.46 18.68
CA MET A 68 -34.91 -24.32 19.32
C MET A 68 -36.32 -24.13 18.78
N SER A 69 -36.51 -24.21 17.44
CA SER A 69 -37.85 -24.07 16.86
C SER A 69 -38.83 -25.12 17.38
N LEU A 70 -38.41 -26.39 17.52
CA LEU A 70 -39.23 -27.45 18.12
C LEU A 70 -39.64 -27.16 19.56
N ILE A 71 -38.68 -26.75 20.40
CA ILE A 71 -38.93 -26.41 21.80
C ILE A 71 -39.86 -25.19 21.87
N PHE A 72 -39.69 -24.23 20.94
CA PHE A 72 -40.51 -23.05 20.86
C PHE A 72 -41.98 -23.35 20.54
N GLY A 73 -42.30 -24.24 19.60
CA GLY A 73 -43.71 -24.64 19.40
C GLY A 73 -44.29 -25.45 20.55
N GLN A 74 -43.48 -26.24 21.26
CA GLN A 74 -43.93 -26.87 22.50
C GLN A 74 -44.28 -25.81 23.56
N MET A 75 -43.52 -24.72 23.63
CA MET A 75 -43.81 -23.59 24.49
C MET A 75 -45.15 -22.94 24.12
N ILE A 76 -45.39 -22.66 22.83
CA ILE A 76 -46.66 -22.08 22.36
C ILE A 76 -47.84 -23.00 22.70
N ASN A 77 -47.73 -24.30 22.44
CA ASN A 77 -48.79 -25.26 22.77
C ASN A 77 -49.06 -25.31 24.28
N SER A 78 -48.03 -25.21 25.11
CA SER A 78 -48.16 -25.25 26.58
C SER A 78 -48.96 -24.07 27.11
N PHE A 79 -48.81 -22.88 26.51
CA PHE A 79 -49.65 -21.73 26.86
C PHE A 79 -51.04 -21.75 26.19
N GLY A 80 -51.15 -22.26 24.95
CA GLY A 80 -52.40 -22.23 24.17
C GLY A 80 -53.42 -23.32 24.53
N ALA A 81 -52.96 -24.49 25.00
CA ALA A 81 -53.81 -25.66 25.26
C ALA A 81 -54.04 -25.99 26.76
N SER A 82 -53.35 -25.32 27.68
CA SER A 82 -53.41 -25.64 29.12
C SER A 82 -54.37 -24.72 29.90
N TYR A 83 -55.10 -25.28 30.87
CA TYR A 83 -55.86 -24.48 31.83
C TYR A 83 -54.94 -23.62 32.72
N PRO A 84 -55.33 -22.38 33.10
CA PRO A 84 -54.48 -21.42 33.83
C PRO A 84 -53.79 -21.96 35.09
N SER A 85 -54.40 -22.94 35.77
CA SER A 85 -53.87 -23.58 36.99
C SER A 85 -52.64 -24.48 36.72
N HIS A 86 -52.53 -25.08 35.53
CA HIS A 86 -51.45 -26.02 35.16
C HIS A 86 -50.38 -25.41 34.24
N VAL A 87 -50.62 -24.21 33.68
CA VAL A 87 -49.71 -23.51 32.75
C VAL A 87 -48.28 -23.42 33.29
N VAL A 88 -48.09 -23.07 34.57
CA VAL A 88 -46.74 -22.92 35.16
C VAL A 88 -45.98 -24.25 35.20
N LYS A 89 -46.66 -25.38 35.47
CA LYS A 89 -46.00 -26.69 35.55
C LYS A 89 -45.52 -27.14 34.16
N GLU A 90 -46.36 -26.98 33.14
CA GLU A 90 -46.00 -27.35 31.76
C GLU A 90 -44.97 -26.39 31.16
N VAL A 91 -45.11 -25.08 31.35
CA VAL A 91 -44.11 -24.09 30.89
C VAL A 91 -42.76 -24.28 31.57
N SER A 92 -42.72 -24.60 32.87
CA SER A 92 -41.45 -24.85 33.57
C SER A 92 -40.70 -26.07 33.01
N LYS A 93 -41.42 -27.14 32.63
CA LYS A 93 -40.81 -28.30 31.97
C LYS A 93 -40.19 -27.94 30.62
N VAL A 94 -40.86 -27.10 29.82
CA VAL A 94 -40.33 -26.66 28.52
C VAL A 94 -39.20 -25.62 28.70
N ALA A 95 -39.27 -24.76 29.71
CA ALA A 95 -38.22 -23.81 30.06
C ALA A 95 -36.91 -24.54 30.45
N LEU A 96 -37.00 -25.68 31.16
CA LEU A 96 -35.82 -26.53 31.43
C LEU A 96 -35.18 -27.08 30.15
N LYS A 97 -35.97 -27.37 29.09
CA LYS A 97 -35.42 -27.76 27.79
C LYS A 97 -34.63 -26.63 27.13
N PHE A 98 -35.03 -25.37 27.31
CA PHE A 98 -34.23 -24.21 26.88
C PHE A 98 -32.91 -24.11 27.65
N VAL A 99 -32.89 -24.42 28.95
CA VAL A 99 -31.65 -24.46 29.75
C VAL A 99 -30.70 -25.54 29.24
N TYR A 100 -31.20 -26.75 28.96
CA TYR A 100 -30.38 -27.82 28.38
C TYR A 100 -29.85 -27.45 27.00
N LEU A 101 -30.68 -26.81 26.16
CA LEU A 101 -30.24 -26.28 24.87
C LEU A 101 -29.18 -25.20 25.02
N ALA A 102 -29.27 -24.35 26.06
CA ALA A 102 -28.29 -23.31 26.35
C ALA A 102 -26.91 -23.88 26.66
N ILE A 103 -26.85 -24.90 27.52
CA ILE A 103 -25.60 -25.60 27.89
C ILE A 103 -25.02 -26.31 26.65
N TYR A 104 -25.87 -27.03 25.92
CA TYR A 104 -25.49 -27.71 24.69
C TYR A 104 -24.88 -26.73 23.68
N ALA A 105 -25.60 -25.65 23.34
CA ALA A 105 -25.19 -24.66 22.36
C ALA A 105 -23.89 -23.95 22.78
N CYS A 106 -23.70 -23.67 24.07
CA CYS A 106 -22.48 -23.09 24.60
C CYS A 106 -21.26 -23.96 24.32
N ILE A 107 -21.34 -25.26 24.65
CA ILE A 107 -20.22 -26.21 24.50
C ILE A 107 -19.88 -26.41 23.01
N VAL A 108 -20.88 -26.68 22.17
CA VAL A 108 -20.63 -26.95 20.74
C VAL A 108 -20.16 -25.69 20.00
N ALA A 109 -20.65 -24.51 20.35
CA ALA A 109 -20.20 -23.26 19.75
C ALA A 109 -18.76 -22.91 20.17
N LEU A 110 -18.40 -23.15 21.44
CA LEU A 110 -17.03 -22.97 21.93
C LEU A 110 -16.05 -23.89 21.18
N LEU A 111 -16.36 -25.19 21.14
CA LEU A 111 -15.50 -26.18 20.48
C LEU A 111 -15.37 -25.89 18.98
N GLN A 112 -16.46 -25.52 18.31
CA GLN A 112 -16.45 -25.16 16.90
C GLN A 112 -15.45 -24.02 16.63
N VAL A 113 -15.63 -22.87 17.29
CA VAL A 113 -14.86 -21.66 16.97
C VAL A 113 -13.39 -21.83 17.36
N THR A 114 -13.12 -22.38 18.55
CA THR A 114 -11.75 -22.61 19.00
C THR A 114 -11.00 -23.57 18.06
N CYS A 115 -11.60 -24.71 17.70
CA CYS A 115 -10.91 -25.68 16.84
C CYS A 115 -10.60 -25.11 15.44
N TRP A 116 -11.56 -24.42 14.81
CA TRP A 116 -11.38 -23.86 13.47
C TRP A 116 -10.48 -22.62 13.44
N MET A 117 -10.49 -21.78 14.46
CA MET A 117 -9.55 -20.65 14.54
C MET A 117 -8.12 -21.12 14.78
N VAL A 118 -7.91 -22.06 15.71
CA VAL A 118 -6.57 -22.57 16.06
C VAL A 118 -5.95 -23.32 14.89
N THR A 119 -6.70 -24.19 14.20
CA THR A 119 -6.18 -24.91 13.03
C THR A 119 -5.86 -23.95 11.87
N GLY A 120 -6.68 -22.91 11.66
CA GLY A 120 -6.43 -21.88 10.65
C GLY A 120 -5.13 -21.11 10.91
N GLU A 121 -4.88 -20.67 12.15
CA GLU A 121 -3.64 -19.95 12.51
C GLU A 121 -2.40 -20.84 12.36
N ARG A 122 -2.44 -22.08 12.87
CA ARG A 122 -1.31 -23.02 12.81
C ARG A 122 -0.93 -23.34 11.36
N GLN A 123 -1.92 -23.63 10.51
CA GLN A 123 -1.67 -23.94 9.11
C GLN A 123 -1.20 -22.72 8.33
N ALA A 124 -1.76 -21.52 8.59
CA ALA A 124 -1.30 -20.29 7.96
C ALA A 124 0.15 -19.95 8.31
N ALA A 125 0.55 -20.08 9.59
CA ALA A 125 1.94 -19.90 10.02
C ALA A 125 2.88 -20.91 9.35
N ARG A 126 2.47 -22.18 9.21
CA ARG A 126 3.23 -23.20 8.50
C ARG A 126 3.37 -22.89 7.00
N ILE A 127 2.29 -22.47 6.35
CA ILE A 127 2.31 -22.07 4.92
C ILE A 127 3.24 -20.87 4.72
N ARG A 128 3.20 -19.85 5.58
CA ARG A 128 4.14 -18.71 5.56
C ARG A 128 5.59 -19.18 5.63
N GLY A 129 5.91 -20.05 6.59
CA GLY A 129 7.26 -20.59 6.76
C GLY A 129 7.73 -21.42 5.57
N LEU A 130 6.88 -22.31 5.03
CA LEU A 130 7.18 -23.12 3.85
C LEU A 130 7.35 -22.29 2.59
N TYR A 131 6.51 -21.27 2.41
CA TYR A 131 6.61 -20.34 1.29
C TYR A 131 7.93 -19.58 1.34
N LEU A 132 8.27 -18.94 2.47
CA LEU A 132 9.54 -18.23 2.63
C LEU A 132 10.74 -19.17 2.42
N LYS A 133 10.71 -20.36 3.02
CA LYS A 133 11.76 -21.38 2.85
C LYS A 133 11.96 -21.73 1.37
N THR A 134 10.88 -21.83 0.61
CA THR A 134 10.95 -22.18 -0.82
C THR A 134 11.41 -21.00 -1.66
N ILE A 135 10.98 -19.77 -1.34
CA ILE A 135 11.45 -18.54 -1.99
C ILE A 135 12.97 -18.40 -1.79
N LEU A 136 13.46 -18.55 -0.56
CA LEU A 136 14.90 -18.48 -0.27
C LEU A 136 15.72 -19.57 -0.98
N ARG A 137 15.08 -20.67 -1.38
CA ARG A 137 15.70 -21.78 -2.14
C ARG A 137 15.71 -21.55 -3.66
N GLN A 138 14.94 -20.60 -4.18
CA GLN A 138 14.87 -20.35 -5.63
C GLN A 138 16.18 -19.80 -6.19
N ASP A 139 16.44 -20.10 -7.47
CA ASP A 139 17.56 -19.55 -8.22
C ASP A 139 17.40 -18.05 -8.50
N ILE A 140 18.48 -17.34 -8.83
CA ILE A 140 18.43 -15.88 -9.03
C ILE A 140 17.63 -15.51 -10.29
N GLY A 141 17.59 -16.39 -11.29
CA GLY A 141 16.80 -16.21 -12.52
C GLY A 141 15.31 -16.04 -12.23
N PHE A 142 14.79 -16.73 -11.21
CA PHE A 142 13.41 -16.57 -10.74
C PHE A 142 13.09 -15.13 -10.30
N PHE A 143 13.98 -14.49 -9.55
CA PHE A 143 13.81 -13.12 -9.07
C PHE A 143 14.00 -12.07 -10.17
N ASP A 144 14.69 -12.42 -11.26
CA ASP A 144 14.86 -11.52 -12.40
C ASP A 144 13.66 -11.52 -13.36
N THR A 145 12.82 -12.56 -13.33
CA THR A 145 11.77 -12.83 -14.34
C THR A 145 10.36 -12.92 -13.78
N GLU A 146 10.16 -13.63 -12.67
CA GLU A 146 8.83 -14.06 -12.24
C GLU A 146 8.31 -13.38 -10.99
N THR A 147 9.20 -12.91 -10.10
CA THR A 147 8.78 -12.32 -8.82
C THR A 147 9.56 -11.08 -8.46
N THR A 148 8.88 -10.18 -7.75
CA THR A 148 9.48 -9.00 -7.13
C THR A 148 9.43 -9.13 -5.61
N THR A 149 10.38 -8.49 -4.92
CA THR A 149 10.42 -8.47 -3.44
C THR A 149 9.08 -8.03 -2.85
N GLY A 150 8.49 -6.96 -3.41
CA GLY A 150 7.19 -6.44 -2.96
C GLY A 150 6.05 -7.44 -3.14
N GLU A 151 6.04 -8.22 -4.23
CA GLU A 151 5.04 -9.26 -4.45
C GLU A 151 5.17 -10.41 -3.44
N VAL A 152 6.40 -10.83 -3.12
CA VAL A 152 6.65 -11.88 -2.12
C VAL A 152 6.10 -11.45 -0.75
N ILE A 153 6.39 -10.22 -0.32
CA ILE A 153 5.91 -9.68 0.96
C ILE A 153 4.40 -9.44 0.94
N GLY A 154 3.85 -8.98 -0.18
CA GLY A 154 2.40 -8.83 -0.37
C GLY A 154 1.66 -10.15 -0.23
N ARG A 155 2.19 -11.24 -0.82
CA ARG A 155 1.62 -12.58 -0.67
C ARG A 155 1.75 -13.11 0.76
N MET A 156 2.91 -12.92 1.40
CA MET A 156 3.13 -13.36 2.78
C MET A 156 2.23 -12.66 3.80
N SER A 157 2.04 -11.35 3.67
CA SER A 157 1.24 -10.55 4.62
C SER A 157 -0.24 -10.48 4.27
N GLY A 158 -0.61 -10.56 2.99
CA GLY A 158 -1.98 -10.45 2.50
C GLY A 158 -2.62 -11.79 2.14
N ASP A 159 -2.08 -12.50 1.15
CA ASP A 159 -2.67 -13.73 0.61
C ASP A 159 -2.80 -14.82 1.68
N THR A 160 -1.83 -14.92 2.60
CA THR A 160 -1.91 -15.90 3.70
C THR A 160 -3.08 -15.64 4.66
N ILE A 161 -3.50 -14.38 4.83
CA ILE A 161 -4.68 -14.03 5.64
C ILE A 161 -5.95 -14.52 4.92
N LEU A 162 -6.02 -14.38 3.59
CA LEU A 162 -7.15 -14.88 2.81
C LEU A 162 -7.23 -16.42 2.87
N ILE A 163 -6.08 -17.10 2.80
CA ILE A 163 -5.99 -18.56 2.97
C ILE A 163 -6.42 -18.96 4.38
N GLN A 164 -5.95 -18.24 5.41
CA GLN A 164 -6.33 -18.46 6.80
C GLN A 164 -7.84 -18.31 7.02
N GLU A 165 -8.46 -17.28 6.44
CA GLU A 165 -9.90 -17.05 6.56
C GLU A 165 -10.68 -18.17 5.86
N ALA A 166 -10.22 -18.63 4.69
CA ALA A 166 -10.83 -19.72 3.93
C ALA A 166 -10.70 -21.10 4.60
N MET A 167 -9.60 -21.36 5.32
CA MET A 167 -9.33 -22.64 5.99
C MET A 167 -9.78 -22.69 7.46
N GLY A 168 -9.99 -21.53 8.08
CA GLY A 168 -10.30 -21.40 9.50
C GLY A 168 -11.79 -21.25 9.79
N GLU A 169 -12.17 -20.13 10.41
CA GLU A 169 -13.52 -19.87 10.94
C GLU A 169 -14.64 -20.08 9.90
N LYS A 170 -14.41 -19.69 8.64
CA LYS A 170 -15.45 -19.75 7.59
C LYS A 170 -15.87 -21.17 7.26
N VAL A 171 -14.99 -22.16 7.42
CA VAL A 171 -15.32 -23.57 7.20
C VAL A 171 -16.30 -24.03 8.27
N GLY A 172 -15.97 -23.80 9.54
CA GLY A 172 -16.87 -24.07 10.65
C GLY A 172 -18.21 -23.36 10.50
N LYS A 173 -18.20 -22.10 10.07
CA LYS A 173 -19.43 -21.33 9.82
C LYS A 173 -20.27 -21.89 8.69
N CYS A 174 -19.64 -22.28 7.57
CA CYS A 174 -20.32 -22.90 6.44
C CYS A 174 -21.00 -24.22 6.83
N VAL A 175 -20.28 -25.09 7.53
CA VAL A 175 -20.84 -26.36 8.04
C VAL A 175 -22.01 -26.12 8.99
N GLN A 176 -21.89 -25.13 9.89
CA GLN A 176 -22.99 -24.73 10.76
C GLN A 176 -24.23 -24.29 9.97
N LEU A 177 -24.06 -23.43 8.95
CA LEU A 177 -25.15 -22.89 8.14
C LEU A 177 -25.83 -23.97 7.29
N ILE A 178 -25.05 -24.88 6.69
CA ILE A 178 -25.57 -26.03 5.94
C ILE A 178 -26.32 -26.98 6.88
N SER A 179 -25.78 -27.28 8.06
CA SER A 179 -26.47 -28.08 9.08
C SER A 179 -27.77 -27.43 9.53
N THR A 180 -27.79 -26.10 9.68
CA THR A 180 -29.01 -25.33 10.01
C THR A 180 -30.05 -25.43 8.90
N PHE A 181 -29.62 -25.33 7.64
CA PHE A 181 -30.48 -25.49 6.47
C PHE A 181 -31.10 -26.89 6.43
N ILE A 182 -30.28 -27.95 6.48
CA ILE A 182 -30.76 -29.33 6.43
C ILE A 182 -31.66 -29.62 7.64
N GLY A 183 -31.21 -29.29 8.85
CA GLY A 183 -31.96 -29.50 10.08
C GLY A 183 -33.30 -28.77 10.11
N GLY A 184 -33.36 -27.53 9.62
CA GLY A 184 -34.59 -26.75 9.51
C GLY A 184 -35.60 -27.39 8.56
N PHE A 185 -35.16 -27.84 7.39
CA PHE A 185 -36.02 -28.52 6.41
C PHE A 185 -36.50 -29.89 6.93
N VAL A 186 -35.59 -30.71 7.46
CA VAL A 186 -35.94 -32.03 8.00
C VAL A 186 -37.01 -31.91 9.09
N ILE A 187 -36.82 -30.99 10.04
CA ILE A 187 -37.82 -30.75 11.11
C ILE A 187 -39.15 -30.27 10.53
N ALA A 188 -39.13 -29.36 9.56
CA ALA A 188 -40.34 -28.83 8.94
C ALA A 188 -41.14 -29.92 8.21
N TYR A 189 -40.49 -30.77 7.40
CA TYR A 189 -41.16 -31.85 6.68
C TYR A 189 -41.68 -32.95 7.62
N ILE A 190 -40.95 -33.27 8.71
CA ILE A 190 -41.41 -34.23 9.71
C ILE A 190 -42.64 -33.71 10.48
N LYS A 191 -42.66 -32.42 10.84
CA LYS A 191 -43.75 -31.85 11.66
C LYS A 191 -44.97 -31.44 10.86
N GLY A 192 -44.84 -31.10 9.58
CA GLY A 192 -45.95 -30.66 8.75
C GLY A 192 -45.58 -30.50 7.29
N TRP A 193 -45.48 -31.62 6.57
CA TRP A 193 -45.04 -31.66 5.17
C TRP A 193 -45.92 -30.82 4.21
N GLN A 194 -47.23 -30.73 4.45
CA GLN A 194 -48.16 -29.99 3.57
C GLN A 194 -47.87 -28.49 3.61
N LEU A 195 -47.68 -27.93 4.81
CA LEU A 195 -47.31 -26.52 4.97
C LEU A 195 -45.86 -26.27 4.51
N ALA A 196 -44.97 -27.23 4.78
CA ALA A 196 -43.57 -27.14 4.39
C ALA A 196 -43.41 -27.02 2.87
N LEU A 197 -44.18 -27.78 2.08
CA LEU A 197 -44.14 -27.74 0.62
C LEU A 197 -44.56 -26.37 0.07
N VAL A 198 -45.60 -25.76 0.65
CA VAL A 198 -46.09 -24.43 0.26
C VAL A 198 -45.03 -23.35 0.51
N ILE A 199 -44.40 -23.36 1.69
CA ILE A 199 -43.37 -22.38 2.04
C ILE A 199 -42.09 -22.60 1.21
N THR A 200 -41.73 -23.86 0.95
CA THR A 200 -40.58 -24.21 0.11
C THR A 200 -40.74 -23.63 -1.30
N ALA A 201 -41.95 -23.60 -1.86
CA ALA A 201 -42.23 -23.00 -3.17
C ALA A 201 -41.93 -21.48 -3.23
N CYS A 202 -41.91 -20.77 -2.09
CA CYS A 202 -41.55 -19.35 -2.04
C CYS A 202 -40.03 -19.11 -2.03
N ILE A 203 -39.22 -20.10 -1.63
CA ILE A 203 -37.76 -19.96 -1.47
C ILE A 203 -37.05 -19.65 -2.81
N PRO A 204 -37.35 -20.33 -3.94
CA PRO A 204 -36.78 -19.97 -5.24
C PRO A 204 -37.07 -18.54 -5.65
N LEU A 205 -38.25 -18.00 -5.32
CA LEU A 205 -38.61 -16.62 -5.62
C LEU A 205 -37.78 -15.62 -4.79
N THR A 206 -37.54 -15.93 -3.52
CA THR A 206 -36.64 -15.13 -2.67
C THR A 206 -35.19 -15.19 -3.17
N ALA A 207 -34.73 -16.38 -3.58
CA ALA A 207 -33.39 -16.56 -4.14
C ALA A 207 -33.21 -15.82 -5.47
N ALA A 208 -34.21 -15.84 -6.35
CA ALA A 208 -34.19 -15.11 -7.61
C ALA A 208 -34.13 -13.59 -7.39
N ALA A 209 -34.95 -13.06 -6.48
CA ALA A 209 -34.93 -11.64 -6.13
C ALA A 209 -33.58 -11.20 -5.53
N GLY A 210 -33.04 -11.99 -4.59
CA GLY A 210 -31.72 -11.74 -4.00
C GLY A 210 -30.56 -11.85 -5.00
N GLY A 211 -30.59 -12.84 -5.89
CA GLY A 211 -29.60 -13.03 -6.95
C GLY A 211 -29.60 -11.90 -7.97
N ALA A 212 -30.79 -11.45 -8.41
CA ALA A 212 -30.93 -10.29 -9.30
C ALA A 212 -30.38 -9.02 -8.64
N MET A 213 -30.72 -8.77 -7.38
CA MET A 213 -30.18 -7.66 -6.60
C MET A 213 -28.64 -7.71 -6.54
N ALA A 214 -28.05 -8.86 -6.22
CA ALA A 214 -26.60 -9.03 -6.13
C ALA A 214 -25.91 -8.71 -7.47
N MET A 215 -26.40 -9.26 -8.59
CA MET A 215 -25.84 -9.02 -9.92
C MET A 215 -25.87 -7.55 -10.33
N ILE A 216 -26.99 -6.87 -10.11
CA ILE A 216 -27.13 -5.44 -10.46
C ILE A 216 -26.25 -4.59 -9.55
N MET A 217 -26.19 -4.89 -8.25
CA MET A 217 -25.37 -4.18 -7.27
C MET A 217 -23.88 -4.25 -7.62
N THR A 218 -23.36 -5.44 -7.96
CA THR A 218 -21.94 -5.61 -8.34
C THR A 218 -21.59 -4.77 -9.56
N LYS A 219 -22.44 -4.75 -10.59
CA LYS A 219 -22.24 -3.92 -11.79
C LYS A 219 -22.24 -2.41 -11.47
N MET A 220 -23.19 -1.95 -10.65
CA MET A 220 -23.28 -0.54 -10.27
C MET A 220 -22.10 -0.10 -9.40
N SER A 221 -21.69 -0.94 -8.43
CA SER A 221 -20.53 -0.66 -7.58
C SER A 221 -19.23 -0.57 -8.38
N SER A 222 -19.03 -1.46 -9.36
CA SER A 222 -17.86 -1.41 -10.26
C SER A 222 -17.84 -0.12 -11.08
N LYS A 223 -18.98 0.30 -11.65
CA LYS A 223 -19.08 1.57 -12.38
C LYS A 223 -18.75 2.78 -11.49
N GLY A 224 -19.22 2.77 -10.23
CA GLY A 224 -18.91 3.82 -9.25
C GLY A 224 -17.42 3.90 -8.89
N GLN A 225 -16.76 2.76 -8.72
CA GLN A 225 -15.32 2.70 -8.45
C GLN A 225 -14.48 3.21 -9.64
N LEU A 226 -14.82 2.79 -10.87
CA LEU A 226 -14.15 3.26 -12.09
C LEU A 226 -14.27 4.77 -12.27
N ALA A 227 -15.48 5.32 -12.07
CA ALA A 227 -15.71 6.76 -12.15
C ALA A 227 -14.86 7.56 -11.15
N TYR A 228 -14.65 7.03 -9.94
CA TYR A 228 -13.80 7.69 -8.95
C TYR A 228 -12.30 7.49 -9.21
N ALA A 229 -11.88 6.34 -9.77
CA ALA A 229 -10.49 6.10 -10.12
C ALA A 229 -9.94 7.15 -11.10
N GLU A 230 -10.78 7.64 -12.03
CA GLU A 230 -10.42 8.78 -12.89
C GLU A 230 -10.14 10.07 -12.10
N ALA A 231 -10.96 10.37 -11.08
CA ALA A 231 -10.74 11.51 -10.21
C ALA A 231 -9.46 11.34 -9.36
N GLY A 232 -9.19 10.12 -8.88
CA GLY A 232 -7.96 9.76 -8.16
C GLY A 232 -6.69 9.98 -8.99
N ASN A 233 -6.72 9.60 -10.28
CA ASN A 233 -5.59 9.85 -11.20
C ASN A 233 -5.26 11.36 -11.31
N VAL A 234 -6.28 12.23 -11.30
CA VAL A 234 -6.06 13.69 -11.35
C VAL A 234 -5.34 14.17 -10.09
N VAL A 235 -5.73 13.67 -8.92
CA VAL A 235 -5.09 13.99 -7.64
C VAL A 235 -3.62 13.57 -7.66
N GLU A 236 -3.35 12.32 -8.04
CA GLU A 236 -2.01 11.74 -8.05
C GLU A 236 -1.06 12.53 -8.98
N GLN A 237 -1.51 12.86 -10.19
CA GLN A 237 -0.75 13.67 -11.14
C GLN A 237 -0.51 15.09 -10.66
N THR A 238 -1.54 15.74 -10.11
CA THR A 238 -1.44 17.14 -9.67
C THR A 238 -0.47 17.26 -8.49
N ILE A 239 -0.58 16.37 -7.51
CA ILE A 239 0.28 16.40 -6.33
C ILE A 239 1.70 15.93 -6.67
N GLY A 240 1.84 14.89 -7.49
CA GLY A 240 3.15 14.42 -7.96
C GLY A 240 3.90 15.51 -8.74
N ALA A 241 3.18 16.40 -9.43
CA ALA A 241 3.73 17.52 -10.19
C ALA A 241 3.51 18.89 -9.50
N ILE A 242 3.31 18.93 -8.17
CA ILE A 242 2.82 20.15 -7.49
C ILE A 242 3.71 21.37 -7.69
N ARG A 243 5.04 21.20 -7.75
CA ARG A 243 5.98 22.31 -8.04
C ARG A 243 5.75 22.88 -9.44
N THR A 244 5.49 22.04 -10.43
CA THR A 244 5.12 22.46 -11.78
C THR A 244 3.77 23.17 -11.77
N VAL A 245 2.75 22.58 -11.13
CA VAL A 245 1.41 23.20 -11.02
C VAL A 245 1.49 24.59 -10.39
N ALA A 246 2.23 24.73 -9.29
CA ALA A 246 2.43 25.99 -8.58
C ALA A 246 3.19 27.04 -9.40
N SER A 247 4.27 26.64 -10.10
CA SER A 247 5.07 27.55 -10.95
C SER A 247 4.28 28.11 -12.14
N PHE A 248 3.30 27.36 -12.67
CA PHE A 248 2.48 27.73 -13.81
C PHE A 248 1.08 28.22 -13.41
N THR A 249 0.83 28.50 -12.12
CA THR A 249 -0.46 28.98 -11.59
C THR A 249 -1.67 28.12 -12.00
N GLY A 250 -1.46 26.81 -12.13
CA GLY A 250 -2.43 25.85 -12.64
C GLY A 250 -3.41 25.28 -11.60
N GLU A 251 -3.41 25.82 -10.37
CA GLU A 251 -4.21 25.32 -9.25
C GLU A 251 -5.71 25.29 -9.57
N LYS A 252 -6.24 26.38 -10.15
CA LYS A 252 -7.67 26.49 -10.50
C LYS A 252 -8.11 25.45 -11.53
N ARG A 253 -7.29 25.25 -12.59
CA ARG A 253 -7.55 24.26 -13.65
C ARG A 253 -7.58 22.85 -13.08
N ALA A 254 -6.70 22.54 -12.13
CA ALA A 254 -6.69 21.23 -11.46
C ALA A 254 -7.96 21.00 -10.62
N ILE A 255 -8.40 22.02 -9.88
CA ILE A 255 -9.63 21.97 -9.06
C ILE A 255 -10.87 21.75 -9.94
N GLU A 256 -11.02 22.50 -11.03
CA GLU A 256 -12.15 22.35 -11.96
C GLU A 256 -12.18 20.96 -12.62
N LYS A 257 -11.01 20.48 -13.05
CA LYS A 257 -10.88 19.14 -13.63
C LYS A 257 -11.29 18.07 -12.62
N TYR A 258 -10.86 18.19 -11.36
CA TYR A 258 -11.25 17.27 -10.29
C TYR A 258 -12.75 17.32 -9.99
N ASP A 259 -13.37 18.51 -9.89
CA ASP A 259 -14.81 18.63 -9.61
C ASP A 259 -15.67 18.01 -10.73
N SER A 260 -15.25 18.17 -11.99
CA SER A 260 -15.94 17.54 -13.13
C SER A 260 -15.95 16.01 -13.04
N LYS A 261 -14.84 15.39 -12.63
CA LYS A 261 -14.72 13.94 -12.44
C LYS A 261 -15.46 13.47 -11.18
N LEU A 262 -15.44 14.26 -10.11
CA LEU A 262 -16.23 13.98 -8.91
C LEU A 262 -17.73 13.99 -9.18
N GLN A 263 -18.22 14.85 -10.08
CA GLN A 263 -19.64 14.89 -10.44
C GLN A 263 -20.11 13.58 -11.09
N ILE A 264 -19.28 12.97 -11.94
CA ILE A 264 -19.57 11.67 -12.56
C ILE A 264 -19.64 10.57 -11.50
N ALA A 265 -18.69 10.55 -10.57
CA ALA A 265 -18.68 9.60 -9.45
C ALA A 265 -19.90 9.77 -8.52
N TYR A 266 -20.34 11.01 -8.27
CA TYR A 266 -21.53 11.32 -7.49
C TYR A 266 -22.80 10.75 -8.13
N ILE A 267 -23.01 10.95 -9.43
CA ILE A 267 -24.18 10.44 -10.16
C ILE A 267 -24.22 8.90 -10.09
N ALA A 268 -23.08 8.24 -10.26
CA ALA A 268 -23.01 6.78 -10.13
C ALA A 268 -23.41 6.30 -8.71
N SER A 269 -22.95 7.00 -7.67
CA SER A 269 -23.26 6.66 -6.27
C SER A 269 -24.73 6.85 -5.91
N THR A 270 -25.43 7.85 -6.46
CA THR A 270 -26.86 8.07 -6.16
C THR A 270 -27.75 7.01 -6.81
N HIS A 271 -27.44 6.62 -8.05
CA HIS A 271 -28.14 5.51 -8.72
C HIS A 271 -27.93 4.18 -7.99
N GLN A 272 -26.73 3.93 -7.45
CA GLN A 272 -26.46 2.75 -6.64
C GLN A 272 -27.37 2.68 -5.40
N GLY A 273 -27.60 3.81 -4.71
CA GLY A 273 -28.50 3.88 -3.55
C GLY A 273 -29.95 3.53 -3.90
N LEU A 274 -30.47 4.03 -5.02
CA LEU A 274 -31.82 3.71 -5.48
C LEU A 274 -31.99 2.22 -5.81
N VAL A 275 -31.04 1.66 -6.57
CA VAL A 275 -31.03 0.24 -6.94
C VAL A 275 -30.95 -0.64 -5.69
N SER A 276 -30.15 -0.27 -4.70
CA SER A 276 -30.06 -0.96 -3.41
C SER A 276 -31.41 -1.04 -2.71
N GLY A 277 -32.12 0.09 -2.62
CA GLY A 277 -33.42 0.15 -1.97
C GLY A 277 -34.51 -0.64 -2.70
N ILE A 278 -34.53 -0.61 -4.04
CA ILE A 278 -35.49 -1.40 -4.84
C ILE A 278 -35.22 -2.89 -4.69
N GLY A 279 -33.95 -3.30 -4.74
CA GLY A 279 -33.55 -4.69 -4.54
C GLY A 279 -33.95 -5.22 -3.17
N LEU A 280 -33.63 -4.48 -2.11
CA LEU A 280 -33.99 -4.84 -0.74
C LEU A 280 -35.51 -4.88 -0.53
N GLY A 281 -36.24 -3.87 -1.05
CA GLY A 281 -37.70 -3.81 -0.97
C GLY A 281 -38.37 -4.99 -1.68
N THR A 282 -37.92 -5.33 -2.88
CA THR A 282 -38.44 -6.48 -3.66
C THR A 282 -38.22 -7.79 -2.91
N MET A 283 -37.03 -8.00 -2.35
CA MET A 283 -36.73 -9.18 -1.54
C MET A 283 -37.64 -9.29 -0.31
N LEU A 284 -37.83 -8.19 0.43
CA LEU A 284 -38.65 -8.17 1.65
C LEU A 284 -40.15 -8.36 1.37
N VAL A 285 -40.68 -7.89 0.23
CA VAL A 285 -42.06 -8.19 -0.20
C VAL A 285 -42.29 -9.69 -0.32
N VAL A 286 -41.36 -10.41 -0.97
CA VAL A 286 -41.46 -11.86 -1.13
C VAL A 286 -41.42 -12.56 0.24
N VAL A 287 -40.52 -12.12 1.13
CA VAL A 287 -40.40 -12.69 2.48
C VAL A 287 -41.67 -12.47 3.30
N PHE A 288 -42.19 -11.24 3.42
CA PHE A 288 -43.43 -11.01 4.16
C PHE A 288 -44.65 -11.66 3.51
N GLY A 289 -44.69 -11.72 2.18
CA GLY A 289 -45.70 -12.48 1.44
C GLY A 289 -45.70 -13.97 1.82
N SER A 290 -44.52 -14.58 1.97
CA SER A 290 -44.39 -15.98 2.40
C SER A 290 -44.89 -16.20 3.84
N TYR A 291 -44.65 -15.26 4.76
CA TYR A 291 -45.21 -15.31 6.12
C TYR A 291 -46.74 -15.19 6.12
N GLY A 292 -47.29 -14.27 5.31
CA GLY A 292 -48.74 -14.12 5.16
C GLY A 292 -49.40 -15.38 4.60
N LEU A 293 -48.80 -15.97 3.57
CA LEU A 293 -49.25 -17.24 2.99
C LEU A 293 -49.20 -18.37 4.02
N ALA A 294 -48.12 -18.45 4.81
CA ALA A 294 -47.97 -19.46 5.83
C ALA A 294 -49.03 -19.36 6.94
N VAL A 295 -49.39 -18.15 7.38
CA VAL A 295 -50.47 -17.93 8.36
C VAL A 295 -51.84 -18.33 7.80
N TYR A 296 -52.13 -17.96 6.54
CA TYR A 296 -53.40 -18.28 5.90
C TYR A 296 -53.58 -19.79 5.66
N VAL A 297 -52.58 -20.44 5.05
CA VAL A 297 -52.60 -21.89 4.80
C VAL A 297 -52.53 -22.67 6.11
N GLY A 298 -51.73 -22.21 7.08
CA GLY A 298 -51.67 -22.80 8.42
C GLY A 298 -53.04 -22.84 9.11
N ALA A 299 -53.81 -21.75 9.05
CA ALA A 299 -55.18 -21.72 9.60
C ALA A 299 -56.11 -22.73 8.90
N LYS A 300 -55.99 -22.88 7.57
CA LYS A 300 -56.78 -23.87 6.81
C LYS A 300 -56.41 -25.31 7.17
N LEU A 301 -55.13 -25.60 7.41
CA LEU A 301 -54.64 -26.92 7.82
C LEU A 301 -55.06 -27.29 9.25
N ILE A 302 -55.14 -26.31 10.16
CA ILE A 302 -55.67 -26.51 11.51
C ILE A 302 -57.13 -26.98 11.46
N LEU A 303 -57.94 -26.39 10.58
CA LEU A 303 -59.36 -26.75 10.43
C LEU A 303 -59.60 -28.09 9.73
N ASN A 304 -58.86 -28.35 8.65
CA ASN A 304 -59.18 -29.46 7.75
C ASN A 304 -58.36 -30.73 8.02
N HIS A 305 -57.17 -30.60 8.62
CA HIS A 305 -56.20 -31.69 8.75
C HIS A 305 -55.64 -31.86 10.18
N GLY A 306 -56.25 -31.23 11.18
CA GLY A 306 -55.93 -31.45 12.60
C GLY A 306 -54.54 -30.93 13.03
N TYR A 307 -53.98 -29.95 12.33
CA TYR A 307 -52.74 -29.29 12.75
C TYR A 307 -52.96 -28.48 14.04
N ASN A 308 -51.93 -28.32 14.86
CA ASN A 308 -51.94 -27.40 16.01
C ASN A 308 -51.17 -26.10 15.68
N GLY A 309 -51.54 -24.99 16.34
CA GLY A 309 -50.88 -23.69 16.18
C GLY A 309 -49.36 -23.75 16.41
N GLY A 310 -48.88 -24.50 17.42
CA GLY A 310 -47.43 -24.69 17.61
C GLY A 310 -46.75 -25.51 16.51
N GLN A 311 -47.45 -26.44 15.85
CA GLN A 311 -46.90 -27.18 14.70
C GLN A 311 -46.74 -26.26 13.48
N VAL A 312 -47.73 -25.41 13.21
CA VAL A 312 -47.67 -24.41 12.13
C VAL A 312 -46.46 -23.48 12.34
N ILE A 313 -46.29 -22.94 13.55
CA ILE A 313 -45.16 -22.05 13.85
C ILE A 313 -43.81 -22.76 13.78
N ASN A 314 -43.73 -24.01 14.23
CA ASN A 314 -42.52 -24.82 14.09
C ASN A 314 -42.07 -24.92 12.64
N VAL A 315 -43.00 -25.26 11.73
CA VAL A 315 -42.70 -25.38 10.30
C VAL A 315 -42.25 -24.05 9.71
N VAL A 316 -42.94 -22.94 10.05
CA VAL A 316 -42.60 -21.59 9.56
C VAL A 316 -41.21 -21.16 10.02
N VAL A 317 -40.94 -21.21 11.33
CA VAL A 317 -39.66 -20.76 11.89
C VAL A 317 -38.52 -21.65 11.41
N ALA A 318 -38.69 -22.97 11.38
CA ALA A 318 -37.65 -23.90 10.93
C ALA A 318 -37.27 -23.70 9.44
N LEU A 319 -38.27 -23.53 8.55
CA LEU A 319 -38.00 -23.28 7.12
C LEU A 319 -37.41 -21.90 6.85
N MET A 320 -37.87 -20.86 7.55
CA MET A 320 -37.34 -19.51 7.37
C MET A 320 -35.91 -19.40 7.89
N THR A 321 -35.61 -19.95 9.07
CA THR A 321 -34.25 -20.01 9.59
C THR A 321 -33.35 -20.86 8.69
N GLY A 322 -33.84 -21.99 8.18
CA GLY A 322 -33.11 -22.80 7.20
C GLY A 322 -32.81 -22.05 5.90
N GLY A 323 -33.83 -21.41 5.30
CA GLY A 323 -33.69 -20.63 4.07
C GLY A 323 -32.77 -19.40 4.22
N MET A 324 -32.85 -18.70 5.36
CA MET A 324 -31.91 -17.60 5.67
C MET A 324 -30.47 -18.09 5.83
N SER A 325 -30.27 -19.27 6.43
CA SER A 325 -28.93 -19.86 6.61
C SER A 325 -28.26 -20.19 5.28
N LEU A 326 -29.04 -20.64 4.28
CA LEU A 326 -28.56 -20.84 2.92
C LEU A 326 -28.05 -19.52 2.32
N GLY A 327 -28.81 -18.43 2.46
CA GLY A 327 -28.39 -17.10 2.00
C GLY A 327 -27.12 -16.58 2.69
N GLN A 328 -26.95 -16.89 3.98
CA GLN A 328 -25.74 -16.54 4.75
C GLN A 328 -24.52 -17.41 4.42
N THR A 329 -24.67 -18.45 3.60
CA THR A 329 -23.54 -19.29 3.17
C THR A 329 -22.71 -18.61 2.09
N THR A 330 -23.29 -17.68 1.32
CA THR A 330 -22.64 -16.97 0.21
C THR A 330 -21.32 -16.26 0.61
N PRO A 331 -21.22 -15.48 1.71
CA PRO A 331 -19.95 -14.90 2.14
C PRO A 331 -18.86 -15.94 2.45
N CYS A 332 -19.23 -17.12 2.95
CA CYS A 332 -18.27 -18.21 3.20
C CYS A 332 -17.74 -18.76 1.87
N LEU A 333 -18.61 -18.96 0.88
CA LEU A 333 -18.21 -19.40 -0.46
C LEU A 333 -17.29 -18.39 -1.16
N ASN A 334 -17.57 -17.09 -1.01
CA ASN A 334 -16.70 -16.03 -1.52
C ASN A 334 -15.32 -16.05 -0.84
N ALA A 335 -15.26 -16.25 0.48
CA ALA A 335 -14.01 -16.40 1.21
C ALA A 335 -13.22 -17.64 0.74
N PHE A 336 -13.90 -18.77 0.49
CA PHE A 336 -13.25 -19.96 -0.07
C PHE A 336 -12.69 -19.69 -1.46
N ALA A 337 -13.45 -19.06 -2.35
CA ALA A 337 -12.97 -18.72 -3.69
C ALA A 337 -11.75 -17.77 -3.65
N ALA A 338 -11.78 -16.77 -2.76
CA ALA A 338 -10.67 -15.85 -2.56
C ALA A 338 -9.43 -16.58 -2.02
N GLY A 339 -9.58 -17.45 -1.01
CA GLY A 339 -8.49 -18.26 -0.47
C GLY A 339 -7.93 -19.27 -1.47
N GLN A 340 -8.77 -19.90 -2.31
CA GLN A 340 -8.34 -20.81 -3.37
C GLN A 340 -7.52 -20.11 -4.46
N ALA A 341 -7.89 -18.87 -4.81
CA ALA A 341 -7.14 -18.04 -5.75
C ALA A 341 -5.81 -17.56 -5.15
N ALA A 342 -5.83 -17.09 -3.90
CA ALA A 342 -4.63 -16.67 -3.16
C ALA A 342 -3.63 -17.84 -2.98
N ALA A 343 -4.13 -19.04 -2.66
CA ALA A 343 -3.30 -20.23 -2.51
C ALA A 343 -2.67 -20.71 -3.81
N TYR A 344 -3.25 -20.42 -4.98
CA TYR A 344 -2.79 -20.97 -6.27
C TYR A 344 -1.34 -20.63 -6.54
N LYS A 345 -1.01 -19.34 -6.58
CA LYS A 345 0.35 -18.89 -6.84
C LYS A 345 1.31 -19.29 -5.73
N MET A 346 0.87 -19.21 -4.47
CA MET A 346 1.70 -19.61 -3.33
C MET A 346 2.07 -21.10 -3.37
N PHE A 347 1.11 -21.98 -3.64
CA PHE A 347 1.34 -23.43 -3.67
C PHE A 347 2.10 -23.87 -4.91
N GLU A 348 1.88 -23.20 -6.05
CA GLU A 348 2.70 -23.36 -7.25
C GLU A 348 4.17 -23.03 -6.95
N THR A 349 4.43 -21.91 -6.27
CA THR A 349 5.79 -21.57 -5.83
C THR A 349 6.35 -22.56 -4.81
N ILE A 350 5.55 -23.05 -3.86
CA ILE A 350 6.00 -24.07 -2.88
C ILE A 350 6.37 -25.40 -3.57
N LYS A 351 5.67 -25.76 -4.65
CA LYS A 351 5.92 -27.01 -5.40
C LYS A 351 7.04 -26.87 -6.44
N ARG A 352 7.42 -25.65 -6.79
CA ARG A 352 8.49 -25.36 -7.74
C ARG A 352 9.83 -25.87 -7.20
N GLN A 353 10.49 -26.70 -8.00
CA GLN A 353 11.88 -27.08 -7.78
C GLN A 353 12.78 -26.15 -8.61
N PRO A 354 13.77 -25.48 -7.99
CA PRO A 354 14.72 -24.66 -8.73
C PRO A 354 15.66 -25.54 -9.55
N THR A 355 16.19 -24.99 -10.65
CA THR A 355 17.24 -25.65 -11.44
C THR A 355 18.57 -25.69 -10.68
N ILE A 356 18.88 -24.60 -9.97
CA ILE A 356 20.07 -24.46 -9.12
C ILE A 356 19.61 -24.48 -7.67
N ASP A 357 19.80 -25.62 -7.00
CA ASP A 357 19.33 -25.83 -5.63
C ASP A 357 20.47 -25.75 -4.60
N PRO A 358 20.45 -24.77 -3.66
CA PRO A 358 21.46 -24.69 -2.60
C PRO A 358 21.35 -25.80 -1.54
N TYR A 359 20.22 -26.49 -1.45
CA TYR A 359 20.01 -27.58 -0.49
C TYR A 359 20.40 -28.96 -1.05
N ASP A 360 20.74 -29.06 -2.33
CA ASP A 360 21.19 -30.32 -2.92
C ASP A 360 22.59 -30.69 -2.38
N THR A 361 22.73 -31.95 -1.97
CA THR A 361 23.96 -32.53 -1.41
C THR A 361 24.57 -33.59 -2.33
N SER A 362 23.99 -33.81 -3.51
CA SER A 362 24.43 -34.84 -4.46
C SER A 362 25.75 -34.51 -5.20
N GLY A 363 26.20 -33.25 -5.13
CA GLY A 363 27.40 -32.77 -5.82
C GLY A 363 28.73 -33.16 -5.16
N ILE A 364 29.80 -33.08 -5.95
CA ILE A 364 31.18 -33.40 -5.52
C ILE A 364 31.70 -32.29 -4.59
N THR A 365 32.43 -32.69 -3.54
CA THR A 365 33.24 -31.82 -2.69
C THR A 365 34.70 -32.21 -2.83
N LEU A 366 35.60 -31.23 -2.93
CA LEU A 366 37.05 -31.47 -2.98
C LEU A 366 37.63 -31.37 -1.57
N GLU A 367 38.67 -32.17 -1.26
CA GLU A 367 39.34 -32.10 0.04
C GLU A 367 40.15 -30.79 0.18
N GLU A 368 40.85 -30.41 -0.88
CA GLU A 368 41.56 -29.13 -0.99
C GLU A 368 41.24 -28.44 -2.32
N ILE A 369 41.10 -27.11 -2.26
CA ILE A 369 40.84 -26.24 -3.42
C ILE A 369 42.05 -25.33 -3.62
N GLN A 370 42.68 -25.40 -4.79
CA GLN A 370 43.78 -24.50 -5.17
C GLN A 370 43.23 -23.16 -5.63
N GLY A 371 42.06 -23.15 -6.28
CA GLY A 371 41.38 -21.95 -6.73
C GLY A 371 41.79 -21.52 -8.14
N GLU A 372 42.11 -22.46 -9.02
CA GLU A 372 42.24 -22.24 -10.46
C GLU A 372 40.86 -22.09 -11.09
N ILE A 373 40.68 -21.13 -12.00
CA ILE A 373 39.37 -20.81 -12.61
C ILE A 373 39.51 -20.83 -14.12
N GLU A 374 38.62 -21.56 -14.81
CA GLU A 374 38.56 -21.61 -16.27
C GLU A 374 37.11 -21.45 -16.76
N LEU A 375 36.86 -20.45 -17.61
CA LEU A 375 35.66 -20.34 -18.42
C LEU A 375 36.02 -20.81 -19.82
N LYS A 376 35.32 -21.82 -20.34
CA LYS A 376 35.63 -22.46 -21.61
C LYS A 376 34.45 -22.39 -22.58
N ASP A 377 34.63 -21.59 -23.63
CA ASP A 377 33.70 -21.34 -24.72
C ASP A 377 32.27 -21.07 -24.23
N VAL A 378 32.14 -20.15 -23.27
CA VAL A 378 30.89 -19.85 -22.60
C VAL A 378 29.96 -19.03 -23.50
N TYR A 379 28.73 -19.50 -23.66
CA TYR A 379 27.61 -18.76 -24.25
C TYR A 379 26.57 -18.51 -23.17
N PHE A 380 26.08 -17.27 -23.07
CA PHE A 380 25.16 -16.90 -22.00
C PHE A 380 24.20 -15.79 -22.38
N ARG A 381 22.97 -15.92 -21.89
CA ARG A 381 21.87 -14.95 -21.96
C ARG A 381 21.24 -14.81 -20.59
N TYR A 382 20.88 -13.59 -20.19
CA TYR A 382 20.08 -13.42 -18.97
C TYR A 382 18.64 -13.88 -19.22
N PRO A 383 18.02 -14.63 -18.29
CA PRO A 383 16.64 -15.11 -18.45
C PRO A 383 15.63 -14.01 -18.73
N ALA A 384 15.86 -12.81 -18.17
CA ALA A 384 14.95 -11.70 -18.34
C ALA A 384 15.08 -10.93 -19.66
N ARG A 385 16.11 -11.21 -20.45
CA ARG A 385 16.33 -10.66 -21.80
C ARG A 385 16.85 -11.77 -22.72
N PRO A 386 16.02 -12.76 -23.06
CA PRO A 386 16.46 -13.93 -23.82
C PRO A 386 16.95 -13.57 -25.24
N ASP A 387 16.48 -12.46 -25.80
CA ASP A 387 16.87 -12.00 -27.14
C ASP A 387 18.29 -11.40 -27.18
N VAL A 388 18.88 -11.06 -26.03
CA VAL A 388 20.19 -10.40 -25.95
C VAL A 388 21.23 -11.39 -25.46
N GLN A 389 22.12 -11.77 -26.39
CA GLN A 389 23.26 -12.61 -26.08
C GLN A 389 24.39 -11.78 -25.44
N ILE A 390 24.75 -12.13 -24.21
CA ILE A 390 25.82 -11.45 -23.47
C ILE A 390 27.17 -12.07 -23.77
N PHE A 391 27.29 -13.40 -23.78
CA PHE A 391 28.52 -14.09 -24.16
C PHE A 391 28.32 -14.97 -25.40
N SER A 392 29.32 -14.95 -26.29
CA SER A 392 29.31 -15.68 -27.57
C SER A 392 30.62 -16.42 -27.80
N GLY A 393 30.90 -17.42 -26.96
CA GLY A 393 32.15 -18.18 -26.96
C GLY A 393 33.24 -17.48 -26.14
N PHE A 394 32.91 -17.07 -24.91
CA PHE A 394 33.83 -16.40 -24.00
C PHE A 394 34.74 -17.41 -23.30
N SER A 395 36.06 -17.21 -23.38
CA SER A 395 37.06 -18.08 -22.78
C SER A 395 38.07 -17.29 -21.94
N LEU A 396 38.27 -17.67 -20.68
CA LEU A 396 39.16 -17.00 -19.72
C LEU A 396 39.77 -18.02 -18.76
N TYR A 397 41.06 -17.89 -18.48
CA TYR A 397 41.79 -18.77 -17.58
C TYR A 397 42.56 -17.96 -16.53
N VAL A 398 42.35 -18.26 -15.25
CA VAL A 398 42.97 -17.58 -14.10
C VAL A 398 43.71 -18.61 -13.25
N ARG A 399 45.02 -18.39 -13.06
CA ARG A 399 45.87 -19.27 -12.27
C ARG A 399 45.61 -19.12 -10.77
N SER A 400 45.76 -20.21 -10.02
CA SER A 400 45.67 -20.20 -8.56
C SER A 400 46.60 -19.13 -7.95
N GLY A 401 46.07 -18.37 -6.98
CA GLY A 401 46.81 -17.35 -6.24
C GLY A 401 47.09 -16.04 -6.99
N THR A 402 46.64 -15.93 -8.24
CA THR A 402 46.84 -14.71 -9.07
C THR A 402 45.59 -13.82 -9.06
N THR A 403 45.79 -12.54 -9.38
CA THR A 403 44.74 -11.54 -9.54
C THR A 403 44.44 -11.30 -11.02
N ALA A 404 43.22 -11.62 -11.46
CA ALA A 404 42.71 -11.30 -12.78
C ALA A 404 41.75 -10.11 -12.73
N ALA A 405 42.00 -9.09 -13.54
CA ALA A 405 41.17 -7.90 -13.67
C ALA A 405 40.36 -7.90 -14.97
N LEU A 406 39.07 -7.61 -14.87
CA LEU A 406 38.14 -7.51 -16.00
C LEU A 406 37.81 -6.04 -16.30
N VAL A 407 38.07 -5.62 -17.53
CA VAL A 407 37.82 -4.23 -18.00
C VAL A 407 37.07 -4.21 -19.32
N GLY A 408 36.35 -3.14 -19.58
CA GLY A 408 35.54 -3.02 -20.80
C GLY A 408 34.38 -2.04 -20.62
N GLN A 409 33.74 -1.69 -21.74
CA GLN A 409 32.58 -0.79 -21.76
C GLN A 409 31.43 -1.32 -20.90
N SER A 410 30.51 -0.44 -20.47
CA SER A 410 29.30 -0.88 -19.77
C SER A 410 28.48 -1.85 -20.63
N GLY A 411 27.91 -2.90 -20.02
CA GLY A 411 27.16 -3.93 -20.74
C GLY A 411 28.01 -4.98 -21.48
N SER A 412 29.34 -4.95 -21.39
CA SER A 412 30.24 -5.93 -22.03
C SER A 412 30.23 -7.34 -21.41
N GLY A 413 29.59 -7.54 -20.25
CA GLY A 413 29.50 -8.83 -19.56
C GLY A 413 30.45 -9.02 -18.36
N LYS A 414 31.15 -7.98 -17.88
CA LYS A 414 32.13 -8.10 -16.77
C LYS A 414 31.55 -8.73 -15.49
N SER A 415 30.47 -8.16 -14.94
CA SER A 415 29.79 -8.70 -13.73
C SER A 415 29.08 -10.03 -13.99
N THR A 416 28.85 -10.39 -15.27
CA THR A 416 28.34 -11.70 -15.65
C THR A 416 29.34 -12.81 -15.35
N VAL A 417 30.65 -12.55 -15.46
CA VAL A 417 31.68 -13.52 -15.04
C VAL A 417 31.54 -13.86 -13.56
N ILE A 418 31.40 -12.85 -12.69
CA ILE A 418 31.19 -13.04 -11.25
C ILE A 418 29.90 -13.82 -10.98
N SER A 419 28.83 -13.50 -11.71
CA SER A 419 27.54 -14.18 -11.57
C SER A 419 27.61 -15.68 -11.95
N LEU A 420 28.42 -16.04 -12.94
CA LEU A 420 28.64 -17.44 -13.33
C LEU A 420 29.56 -18.17 -12.35
N LEU A 421 30.57 -17.50 -11.78
CA LEU A 421 31.46 -18.09 -10.77
C LEU A 421 30.75 -18.37 -9.44
N GLU A 422 29.84 -17.50 -9.01
CA GLU A 422 28.91 -17.75 -7.89
C GLU A 422 27.82 -18.78 -8.22
N ARG A 423 27.76 -19.23 -9.49
CA ARG A 423 26.73 -20.09 -10.05
C ARG A 423 25.34 -19.56 -9.70
N PHE A 424 25.12 -18.26 -9.89
CA PHE A 424 23.78 -17.66 -9.86
C PHE A 424 22.97 -18.02 -11.10
N TYR A 425 23.69 -18.28 -12.20
CA TYR A 425 23.16 -18.79 -13.45
C TYR A 425 24.10 -19.88 -13.98
N ASP A 426 23.56 -20.83 -14.72
CA ASP A 426 24.35 -21.76 -15.52
C ASP A 426 24.50 -21.21 -16.95
N PRO A 427 25.62 -21.47 -17.65
CA PRO A 427 25.80 -21.06 -19.04
C PRO A 427 24.89 -21.84 -20.00
N ASP A 428 24.46 -21.22 -21.11
CA ASP A 428 23.65 -21.87 -22.15
C ASP A 428 24.43 -23.02 -22.82
N SER A 429 25.71 -22.78 -23.08
CA SER A 429 26.69 -23.77 -23.56
C SER A 429 28.11 -23.37 -23.15
N GLY A 430 29.05 -24.32 -23.18
CA GLY A 430 30.37 -24.17 -22.58
C GLY A 430 30.42 -24.69 -21.14
N GLU A 431 31.55 -24.49 -20.48
CA GLU A 431 31.81 -24.97 -19.12
C GLU A 431 32.47 -23.88 -18.26
N VAL A 432 32.13 -23.84 -16.97
CA VAL A 432 32.83 -23.03 -15.96
C VAL A 432 33.42 -23.99 -14.94
N LEU A 433 34.75 -24.05 -14.92
CA LEU A 433 35.54 -25.02 -14.19
C LEU A 433 36.27 -24.33 -13.03
N ILE A 434 36.29 -24.98 -11.87
CA ILE A 434 37.18 -24.63 -10.76
C ILE A 434 38.03 -25.85 -10.45
N ASP A 435 39.36 -25.69 -10.45
CA ASP A 435 40.34 -26.78 -10.33
C ASP A 435 40.06 -27.96 -11.30
N GLY A 436 39.67 -27.64 -12.54
CA GLY A 436 39.37 -28.62 -13.60
C GLY A 436 38.03 -29.35 -13.46
N VAL A 437 37.22 -29.02 -12.45
CA VAL A 437 35.89 -29.62 -12.23
C VAL A 437 34.79 -28.60 -12.54
N ASP A 438 33.80 -29.00 -13.33
CA ASP A 438 32.65 -28.17 -13.68
C ASP A 438 31.82 -27.82 -12.44
N LEU A 439 31.54 -26.53 -12.26
CA LEU A 439 30.70 -26.00 -11.20
C LEU A 439 29.33 -26.68 -11.11
N ARG A 440 28.79 -27.16 -12.24
CA ARG A 440 27.52 -27.91 -12.29
C ARG A 440 27.54 -29.21 -11.50
N LYS A 441 28.71 -29.83 -11.39
CA LYS A 441 28.93 -31.12 -10.71
C LYS A 441 29.29 -30.96 -9.23
N MET A 442 29.62 -29.74 -8.78
CA MET A 442 30.00 -29.46 -7.39
C MET A 442 28.79 -29.19 -6.50
N GLN A 443 28.93 -29.45 -5.20
CA GLN A 443 27.93 -29.04 -4.21
C GLN A 443 27.93 -27.52 -4.03
N LEU A 444 26.80 -26.87 -4.31
CA LEU A 444 26.68 -25.40 -4.36
C LEU A 444 27.04 -24.71 -3.03
N ARG A 445 26.49 -25.21 -1.91
CA ARG A 445 26.76 -24.66 -0.57
C ARG A 445 28.24 -24.76 -0.19
N TRP A 446 28.90 -25.84 -0.60
CA TRP A 446 30.32 -26.05 -0.31
C TRP A 446 31.18 -25.07 -1.13
N ILE A 447 30.95 -24.97 -2.44
CA ILE A 447 31.76 -24.10 -3.31
C ILE A 447 31.57 -22.62 -2.96
N ARG A 448 30.32 -22.18 -2.74
CA ARG A 448 30.06 -20.82 -2.25
C ARG A 448 30.71 -20.58 -0.89
N GLY A 449 30.81 -21.59 -0.02
CA GLY A 449 31.60 -21.51 1.21
C GLY A 449 33.08 -21.17 1.01
N LYS A 450 33.66 -21.48 -0.16
CA LYS A 450 35.06 -21.20 -0.51
C LYS A 450 35.26 -19.89 -1.30
N ILE A 451 34.18 -19.25 -1.73
CA ILE A 451 34.18 -18.00 -2.50
C ILE A 451 33.74 -16.84 -1.61
N GLY A 452 34.46 -15.73 -1.63
CA GLY A 452 34.05 -14.48 -0.98
C GLY A 452 33.63 -13.44 -2.01
N LEU A 453 32.42 -12.90 -1.89
CA LEU A 453 31.91 -11.85 -2.76
C LEU A 453 31.88 -10.50 -2.05
N VAL A 454 32.42 -9.48 -2.70
CA VAL A 454 32.23 -8.07 -2.32
C VAL A 454 31.54 -7.38 -3.49
N SER A 455 30.26 -7.02 -3.30
CA SER A 455 29.42 -6.39 -4.31
C SER A 455 29.66 -4.88 -4.43
N GLN A 456 29.20 -4.31 -5.54
CA GLN A 456 29.26 -2.88 -5.83
C GLN A 456 28.50 -2.06 -4.78
N GLU A 457 27.28 -2.50 -4.44
CA GLU A 457 26.47 -1.92 -3.37
C GLU A 457 26.49 -2.83 -2.14
N PRO A 458 27.02 -2.37 -0.99
CA PRO A 458 27.09 -3.17 0.23
C PRO A 458 25.75 -3.16 0.97
N ILE A 459 25.17 -4.34 1.16
CA ILE A 459 23.90 -4.51 1.86
C ILE A 459 24.12 -4.97 3.32
N LEU A 460 23.53 -4.21 4.24
CA LEU A 460 23.45 -4.53 5.67
C LEU A 460 22.00 -4.86 6.04
N PHE A 461 21.80 -5.98 6.72
CA PHE A 461 20.51 -6.41 7.26
C PHE A 461 20.15 -5.57 8.49
N ALA A 462 18.85 -5.42 8.80
CA ALA A 462 18.34 -4.68 9.96
C ALA A 462 18.62 -5.38 11.30
N THR A 463 19.90 -5.55 11.63
CA THR A 463 20.42 -6.20 12.83
C THR A 463 21.66 -5.45 13.34
N THR A 464 22.30 -5.94 14.40
CA THR A 464 23.57 -5.35 14.88
C THR A 464 24.70 -5.50 13.86
N ILE A 465 25.75 -4.68 13.98
CA ILE A 465 26.97 -4.81 13.16
C ILE A 465 27.61 -6.19 13.36
N ARG A 466 27.64 -6.68 14.61
CA ARG A 466 28.09 -8.03 14.96
C ARG A 466 27.37 -9.10 14.15
N GLU A 467 26.03 -9.09 14.17
CA GLU A 467 25.23 -10.06 13.45
C GLU A 467 25.46 -9.98 11.93
N ASN A 468 25.56 -8.76 11.40
CA ASN A 468 25.86 -8.52 9.99
C ASN A 468 27.19 -9.13 9.56
N ILE A 469 28.23 -9.07 10.40
CA ILE A 469 29.54 -9.68 10.10
C ILE A 469 29.46 -11.20 10.24
N ALA A 470 28.71 -11.70 11.24
CA ALA A 470 28.52 -13.12 11.49
C ALA A 470 27.76 -13.89 10.37
N TYR A 471 27.19 -13.20 9.37
CA TYR A 471 26.74 -13.87 8.13
C TYR A 471 27.88 -14.52 7.34
N GLY A 472 29.13 -14.07 7.55
CA GLY A 472 30.29 -14.64 6.85
C GLY A 472 30.66 -16.05 7.31
N LYS A 473 30.41 -16.39 8.57
CA LYS A 473 30.77 -17.68 9.18
C LYS A 473 29.81 -18.02 10.33
N GLU A 474 29.17 -19.19 10.26
CA GLU A 474 28.31 -19.69 11.34
C GLU A 474 29.15 -19.89 12.63
N ASN A 475 28.63 -19.40 13.77
CA ASN A 475 29.26 -19.49 15.11
C ASN A 475 30.66 -18.84 15.23
N ALA A 476 30.88 -17.70 14.56
CA ALA A 476 32.13 -16.95 14.68
C ALA A 476 32.39 -16.47 16.12
N SER A 477 33.63 -16.61 16.59
CA SER A 477 34.02 -16.11 17.91
C SER A 477 34.15 -14.58 17.89
N HIS A 478 34.05 -13.95 19.07
CA HIS A 478 34.22 -12.51 19.17
C HIS A 478 35.62 -12.06 18.71
N GLU A 479 36.64 -12.88 18.94
CA GLU A 479 38.01 -12.63 18.49
C GLU A 479 38.12 -12.67 16.97
N GLU A 480 37.50 -13.66 16.30
CA GLU A 480 37.50 -13.75 14.84
C GLU A 480 36.82 -12.55 14.18
N ILE A 481 35.68 -12.11 14.75
CA ILE A 481 34.99 -10.89 14.28
C ILE A 481 35.89 -9.67 14.44
N ARG A 482 36.61 -9.56 15.57
CA ARG A 482 37.52 -8.44 15.83
C ARG A 482 38.71 -8.42 14.85
N THR A 483 39.32 -9.56 14.58
CA THR A 483 40.39 -9.65 13.58
C THR A 483 39.87 -9.28 12.19
N ALA A 484 38.66 -9.71 11.82
CA ALA A 484 38.07 -9.38 10.52
C ALA A 484 37.84 -7.87 10.33
N ILE A 485 37.35 -7.16 11.36
CA ILE A 485 37.14 -5.70 11.28
C ILE A 485 38.46 -4.91 11.30
N GLU A 486 39.52 -5.43 11.91
CA GLU A 486 40.84 -4.80 11.87
C GLU A 486 41.46 -4.89 10.47
N LEU A 487 41.40 -6.07 9.85
CA LEU A 487 41.85 -6.30 8.48
C LEU A 487 41.04 -5.48 7.46
N ALA A 488 39.74 -5.29 7.70
CA ALA A 488 38.87 -4.47 6.87
C ALA A 488 39.01 -2.95 7.12
N ASN A 489 39.92 -2.51 8.01
CA ASN A 489 40.04 -1.11 8.46
C ASN A 489 38.72 -0.53 9.03
N ALA A 490 37.86 -1.38 9.60
CA ALA A 490 36.55 -1.00 10.14
C ALA A 490 36.57 -0.70 11.66
N ALA A 491 37.51 -1.27 12.41
CA ALA A 491 37.58 -1.14 13.87
C ALA A 491 37.52 0.32 14.36
N LYS A 492 38.34 1.21 13.76
CA LYS A 492 38.46 2.62 14.17
C LYS A 492 37.15 3.40 14.17
N PHE A 493 36.21 3.11 13.27
CA PHE A 493 34.93 3.81 13.22
C PHE A 493 33.85 3.09 14.01
N ILE A 494 33.91 1.75 14.07
CA ILE A 494 32.98 0.94 14.89
C ILE A 494 33.19 1.28 16.37
N ASP A 495 34.42 1.39 16.84
CA ASP A 495 34.74 1.75 18.24
C ASP A 495 34.30 3.17 18.63
N LYS A 496 34.05 4.04 17.64
CA LYS A 496 33.50 5.40 17.86
C LYS A 496 31.97 5.40 17.96
N LEU A 497 31.29 4.32 17.60
CA LEU A 497 29.84 4.21 17.72
C LEU A 497 29.44 3.99 19.19
N PRO A 498 28.29 4.51 19.64
CA PRO A 498 27.89 4.45 21.06
C PRO A 498 27.83 3.02 21.64
N GLN A 499 27.47 2.03 20.82
CA GLN A 499 27.33 0.63 21.21
C GLN A 499 28.34 -0.30 20.50
N GLY A 500 29.36 0.27 19.82
CA GLY A 500 30.37 -0.50 19.10
C GLY A 500 29.77 -1.52 18.12
N LEU A 501 30.13 -2.80 18.29
CA LEU A 501 29.62 -3.93 17.51
C LEU A 501 28.13 -4.24 17.69
N ASP A 502 27.54 -3.84 18.83
CA ASP A 502 26.13 -4.08 19.13
C ASP A 502 25.22 -2.96 18.61
N THR A 503 25.81 -1.94 17.96
CA THR A 503 25.07 -0.90 17.25
C THR A 503 24.16 -1.51 16.19
N SER A 504 22.86 -1.19 16.25
CA SER A 504 21.89 -1.58 15.24
C SER A 504 22.06 -0.76 13.96
N VAL A 505 22.12 -1.44 12.80
CA VAL A 505 22.25 -0.88 11.46
C VAL A 505 21.12 -1.39 10.56
N GLY A 506 20.97 -0.81 9.38
CA GLY A 506 19.87 -1.12 8.45
C GLY A 506 18.93 0.07 8.27
N GLU A 507 17.74 -0.15 7.72
CA GLU A 507 16.79 0.92 7.38
C GLU A 507 16.29 1.68 8.61
N HIS A 508 16.03 0.98 9.72
CA HIS A 508 15.62 1.56 11.01
C HIS A 508 16.77 1.75 12.00
N GLY A 509 18.00 1.47 11.59
CA GLY A 509 19.20 1.59 12.42
C GLY A 509 20.05 2.83 12.12
N THR A 510 21.25 2.87 12.69
CA THR A 510 22.22 3.93 12.40
C THR A 510 22.65 3.88 10.93
N GLN A 511 22.48 4.99 10.21
CA GLN A 511 22.88 5.06 8.80
C GLN A 511 24.39 5.25 8.67
N LEU A 512 25.04 4.28 8.02
CA LEU A 512 26.49 4.28 7.77
C LEU A 512 26.82 4.82 6.37
N SER A 513 28.02 5.35 6.19
CA SER A 513 28.50 5.79 4.86
C SER A 513 28.72 4.65 3.90
N GLY A 514 28.69 4.93 2.58
CA GLY A 514 28.98 3.92 1.55
C GLY A 514 30.31 3.20 1.84
N GLY A 515 31.36 3.96 2.15
CA GLY A 515 32.67 3.39 2.52
C GLY A 515 32.65 2.59 3.82
N GLN A 516 31.87 3.01 4.83
CA GLN A 516 31.71 2.25 6.07
C GLN A 516 30.95 0.94 5.84
N LYS A 517 29.85 0.97 5.07
CA LYS A 517 29.08 -0.22 4.69
C LYS A 517 29.96 -1.19 3.90
N GLN A 518 30.78 -0.68 2.97
CA GLN A 518 31.70 -1.49 2.18
C GLN A 518 32.73 -2.19 3.06
N ARG A 519 33.31 -1.50 4.04
CA ARG A 519 34.25 -2.12 4.99
C ARG A 519 33.60 -3.21 5.84
N ILE A 520 32.33 -3.07 6.23
CA ILE A 520 31.60 -4.14 6.94
C ILE A 520 31.37 -5.35 6.01
N ALA A 521 31.01 -5.11 4.75
CA ALA A 521 30.87 -6.17 3.75
C ALA A 521 32.20 -6.90 3.50
N ILE A 522 33.31 -6.17 3.46
CA ILE A 522 34.66 -6.74 3.38
C ILE A 522 34.97 -7.58 4.64
N ALA A 523 34.67 -7.08 5.83
CA ALA A 523 34.84 -7.85 7.07
C ALA A 523 34.05 -9.17 7.04
N ARG A 524 32.80 -9.15 6.52
CA ARG A 524 31.97 -10.34 6.29
C ARG A 524 32.65 -11.33 5.34
N ALA A 525 33.23 -10.86 4.23
CA ALA A 525 33.98 -11.69 3.30
C ALA A 525 35.29 -12.25 3.88
N ILE A 526 36.00 -11.46 4.70
CA ILE A 526 37.23 -11.89 5.40
C ILE A 526 36.93 -13.01 6.39
N LEU A 527 35.87 -12.85 7.19
CA LEU A 527 35.48 -13.81 8.22
C LEU A 527 35.21 -15.21 7.64
N LYS A 528 34.70 -15.26 6.40
CA LYS A 528 34.47 -16.50 5.64
C LYS A 528 35.78 -17.23 5.29
N ASN A 529 36.91 -16.53 5.28
CA ASN A 529 38.24 -16.99 4.87
C ASN A 529 38.27 -17.76 3.53
N PRO A 530 37.85 -17.11 2.42
CA PRO A 530 37.71 -17.76 1.12
C PRO A 530 39.06 -18.00 0.43
N LYS A 531 39.10 -18.98 -0.47
CA LYS A 531 40.25 -19.26 -1.36
C LYS A 531 40.15 -18.49 -2.68
N ILE A 532 38.93 -18.19 -3.10
CA ILE A 532 38.62 -17.36 -4.27
C ILE A 532 37.90 -16.10 -3.81
N LEU A 533 38.38 -14.93 -4.24
CA LEU A 533 37.77 -13.65 -3.91
C LEU A 533 37.24 -12.97 -5.17
N LEU A 534 35.97 -12.57 -5.15
CA LEU A 534 35.29 -11.89 -6.24
C LEU A 534 34.97 -10.45 -5.80
N LEU A 535 35.50 -9.49 -6.54
CA LEU A 535 35.29 -8.06 -6.28
C LEU A 535 34.54 -7.45 -7.47
N ASP A 536 33.25 -7.17 -7.30
CA ASP A 536 32.41 -6.58 -8.35
C ASP A 536 32.31 -5.07 -8.13
N GLU A 537 33.17 -4.30 -8.80
CA GLU A 537 33.22 -2.84 -8.71
C GLU A 537 33.20 -2.28 -7.27
N ALA A 538 33.91 -2.96 -6.35
CA ALA A 538 33.85 -2.68 -4.91
C ALA A 538 34.25 -1.24 -4.50
N THR A 539 34.77 -0.41 -5.41
CA THR A 539 35.15 0.98 -5.18
C THR A 539 34.37 2.01 -6.02
N SER A 540 33.48 1.60 -6.94
CA SER A 540 32.90 2.53 -7.93
C SER A 540 31.92 3.54 -7.33
N ALA A 541 31.22 3.17 -6.26
CA ALA A 541 30.24 4.00 -5.55
C ALA A 541 30.82 4.81 -4.38
N LEU A 542 32.15 4.89 -4.26
CA LEU A 542 32.84 5.55 -3.13
C LEU A 542 33.43 6.91 -3.51
N ASP A 543 33.52 7.80 -2.52
CA ASP A 543 34.33 9.00 -2.60
C ASP A 543 35.83 8.67 -2.57
N ALA A 544 36.68 9.55 -3.10
CA ALA A 544 38.11 9.30 -3.29
C ALA A 544 38.87 8.99 -1.97
N GLU A 545 38.46 9.59 -0.84
CA GLU A 545 39.08 9.33 0.46
C GLU A 545 38.68 7.95 0.99
N SER A 546 37.39 7.64 0.99
CA SER A 546 36.88 6.30 1.37
C SER A 546 37.42 5.20 0.48
N GLU A 547 37.56 5.45 -0.82
CA GLU A 547 38.10 4.53 -1.81
C GLU A 547 39.52 4.09 -1.45
N ARG A 548 40.42 5.03 -1.13
CA ARG A 548 41.81 4.69 -0.78
C ARG A 548 41.88 3.76 0.43
N ILE A 549 41.06 4.02 1.46
CA ILE A 549 41.02 3.20 2.68
C ILE A 549 40.45 1.80 2.40
N VAL A 550 39.43 1.71 1.54
CA VAL A 550 38.84 0.44 1.10
C VAL A 550 39.82 -0.34 0.23
N GLN A 551 40.52 0.32 -0.69
CA GLN A 551 41.54 -0.29 -1.53
C GLN A 551 42.69 -0.87 -0.70
N ASP A 552 43.18 -0.14 0.30
CA ASP A 552 44.20 -0.64 1.22
C ASP A 552 43.75 -1.90 1.97
N ALA A 553 42.47 -1.99 2.32
CA ALA A 553 41.90 -3.20 2.91
C ALA A 553 41.83 -4.34 1.88
N LEU A 554 41.35 -4.08 0.65
CA LEU A 554 41.25 -5.07 -0.41
C LEU A 554 42.62 -5.66 -0.77
N VAL A 555 43.66 -4.85 -0.92
CA VAL A 555 45.02 -5.32 -1.24
C VAL A 555 45.54 -6.32 -0.19
N LYS A 556 45.32 -6.06 1.09
CA LYS A 556 45.69 -7.00 2.17
C LYS A 556 44.94 -8.32 2.04
N VAL A 557 43.66 -8.25 1.68
CA VAL A 557 42.75 -9.40 1.61
C VAL A 557 42.98 -10.24 0.35
N MET A 558 43.48 -9.64 -0.73
CA MET A 558 43.81 -10.30 -2.00
C MET A 558 45.08 -11.15 -1.93
N SER A 559 45.98 -10.88 -0.97
CA SER A 559 47.21 -11.65 -0.81
C SER A 559 46.95 -13.13 -0.55
N ASN A 560 47.66 -14.02 -1.26
CA ASN A 560 47.52 -15.49 -1.19
C ASN A 560 46.12 -16.04 -1.53
N ARG A 561 45.34 -15.34 -2.36
CA ARG A 561 44.02 -15.79 -2.83
C ARG A 561 43.86 -15.55 -4.33
N THR A 562 43.22 -16.47 -5.03
CA THR A 562 42.82 -16.20 -6.42
C THR A 562 41.76 -15.12 -6.42
N THR A 563 42.02 -14.01 -7.10
CA THR A 563 41.09 -12.86 -7.08
C THR A 563 40.63 -12.51 -8.48
N VAL A 564 39.31 -12.40 -8.68
CA VAL A 564 38.72 -11.83 -9.90
C VAL A 564 38.14 -10.47 -9.55
N VAL A 565 38.66 -9.42 -10.18
CA VAL A 565 38.27 -8.03 -9.93
C VAL A 565 37.63 -7.44 -11.17
N VAL A 566 36.36 -7.03 -11.05
CA VAL A 566 35.73 -6.14 -12.04
C VAL A 566 35.96 -4.71 -11.57
N ALA A 567 36.65 -3.91 -12.38
CA ALA A 567 36.95 -2.53 -12.02
C ALA A 567 36.42 -1.56 -13.07
N HIS A 568 35.81 -0.49 -12.57
CA HIS A 568 35.49 0.68 -13.38
C HIS A 568 36.68 1.67 -13.45
N ARG A 569 37.57 1.65 -12.44
CA ARG A 569 38.74 2.53 -12.34
C ARG A 569 40.01 1.74 -12.64
N LEU A 570 40.77 2.14 -13.65
CA LEU A 570 41.94 1.39 -14.10
C LEU A 570 43.11 1.42 -13.09
N THR A 571 43.10 2.35 -12.13
CA THR A 571 44.12 2.45 -11.07
C THR A 571 44.11 1.26 -10.11
N THR A 572 42.94 0.69 -9.81
CA THR A 572 42.81 -0.39 -8.83
C THR A 572 43.31 -1.73 -9.36
N ILE A 573 43.47 -1.84 -10.68
CA ILE A 573 43.86 -3.07 -11.38
C ILE A 573 45.25 -2.99 -12.03
N ARG A 574 45.96 -1.88 -11.86
CA ARG A 574 47.31 -1.69 -12.43
C ARG A 574 48.29 -2.78 -11.99
N ASN A 575 48.13 -3.23 -10.74
CA ASN A 575 48.96 -4.26 -10.12
C ASN A 575 48.36 -5.68 -10.28
N ALA A 576 47.37 -5.86 -11.16
CA ALA A 576 46.83 -7.19 -11.42
C ALA A 576 47.83 -8.01 -12.24
N ASP A 577 47.96 -9.30 -11.90
CA ASP A 577 48.83 -10.24 -12.62
C ASP A 577 48.35 -10.48 -14.06
N MET A 578 47.05 -10.31 -14.31
CA MET A 578 46.45 -10.41 -15.62
C MET A 578 45.30 -9.41 -15.76
N ILE A 579 45.25 -8.70 -16.89
CA ILE A 579 44.14 -7.85 -17.28
C ILE A 579 43.48 -8.44 -18.53
N ALA A 580 42.16 -8.59 -18.48
CA ALA A 580 41.33 -9.15 -19.54
C ALA A 580 40.32 -8.08 -20.02
N VAL A 581 40.46 -7.67 -21.27
CA VAL A 581 39.58 -6.67 -21.90
C VAL A 581 38.40 -7.36 -22.57
N VAL A 582 37.20 -7.06 -22.11
CA VAL A 582 35.94 -7.63 -22.60
C VAL A 582 35.20 -6.59 -23.44
N HIS A 583 34.87 -6.94 -24.68
CA HIS A 583 34.04 -6.12 -25.57
C HIS A 583 32.95 -6.98 -26.19
N GLN A 584 31.70 -6.52 -26.12
CA GLN A 584 30.52 -7.23 -26.65
C GLN A 584 30.50 -8.73 -26.30
N GLY A 585 30.89 -9.09 -25.07
CA GLY A 585 30.86 -10.48 -24.64
C GLY A 585 32.00 -11.37 -25.11
N LYS A 586 33.05 -10.81 -25.69
CA LYS A 586 34.25 -11.54 -26.12
C LYS A 586 35.49 -10.95 -25.46
N LEU A 587 36.48 -11.82 -25.22
CA LEU A 587 37.80 -11.41 -24.78
C LEU A 587 38.57 -10.88 -25.99
N VAL A 588 38.93 -9.60 -25.97
CA VAL A 588 39.64 -8.94 -27.08
C VAL A 588 41.14 -8.96 -26.83
N GLU A 589 41.55 -8.64 -25.61
CA GLU A 589 42.95 -8.54 -25.20
C GLU A 589 43.17 -9.18 -23.83
N LYS A 590 44.37 -9.73 -23.63
CA LYS A 590 44.83 -10.25 -22.35
C LYS A 590 46.33 -10.02 -22.18
N GLY A 591 46.76 -9.64 -20.98
CA GLY A 591 48.18 -9.42 -20.68
C GLY A 591 48.36 -8.65 -19.38
N THR A 592 49.60 -8.36 -19.03
CA THR A 592 49.90 -7.43 -17.94
C THR A 592 49.67 -5.98 -18.38
N HIS A 593 49.57 -5.06 -17.42
CA HIS A 593 49.47 -3.62 -17.71
C HIS A 593 50.59 -3.12 -18.64
N GLU A 594 51.83 -3.57 -18.41
CA GLU A 594 52.99 -3.19 -19.22
C GLU A 594 52.98 -3.77 -20.64
N GLU A 595 52.36 -4.93 -20.84
CA GLU A 595 52.23 -5.55 -22.16
C GLU A 595 51.13 -4.89 -22.98
N LEU A 596 49.97 -4.62 -22.37
CA LEU A 596 48.79 -4.10 -23.06
C LEU A 596 48.90 -2.61 -23.43
N ILE A 597 49.74 -1.84 -22.74
CA ILE A 597 49.99 -0.43 -23.08
C ILE A 597 50.95 -0.27 -24.28
N LYS A 598 51.78 -1.28 -24.56
CA LYS A 598 52.73 -1.22 -25.69
C LYS A 598 52.05 -1.14 -27.04
N ASP A 599 50.82 -1.63 -27.17
CA ASP A 599 50.01 -1.47 -28.37
C ASP A 599 49.21 -0.15 -28.29
N PRO A 600 49.60 0.91 -29.01
CA PRO A 600 48.90 2.19 -28.98
C PRO A 600 47.49 2.15 -29.60
N GLU A 601 47.16 1.12 -30.39
CA GLU A 601 45.83 0.92 -30.99
C GLU A 601 45.00 -0.13 -30.23
N GLY A 602 45.57 -0.76 -29.19
CA GLY A 602 44.89 -1.76 -28.38
C GLY A 602 43.71 -1.19 -27.58
N ALA A 603 42.66 -2.00 -27.41
CA ALA A 603 41.45 -1.68 -26.67
C ALA A 603 41.74 -1.29 -25.20
N TYR A 604 42.71 -1.94 -24.54
CA TYR A 604 43.14 -1.52 -23.20
C TYR A 604 43.80 -0.14 -23.22
N SER A 605 44.73 0.10 -24.15
CA SER A 605 45.45 1.36 -24.32
C SER A 605 44.49 2.52 -24.62
N GLN A 606 43.46 2.27 -25.43
CA GLN A 606 42.38 3.22 -25.68
C GLN A 606 41.57 3.53 -24.42
N LEU A 607 41.18 2.52 -23.63
CA LEU A 607 40.47 2.72 -22.34
C LEU A 607 41.35 3.48 -21.34
N VAL A 608 42.64 3.16 -21.27
CA VAL A 608 43.63 3.83 -20.44
C VAL A 608 43.78 5.27 -20.89
N ARG A 609 43.96 5.58 -22.18
CA ARG A 609 44.03 6.96 -22.69
C ARG A 609 42.74 7.74 -22.50
N LEU A 610 41.58 7.10 -22.58
CA LEU A 610 40.30 7.74 -22.28
C LEU A 610 40.20 8.09 -20.80
N GLN A 611 40.73 7.27 -19.89
CA GLN A 611 40.77 7.57 -18.46
C GLN A 611 41.95 8.47 -18.05
N GLU A 612 43.15 8.27 -18.58
CA GLU A 612 44.36 9.08 -18.38
C GLU A 612 44.24 10.43 -19.08
N GLY A 613 43.50 10.57 -20.18
CA GLY A 613 43.10 11.89 -20.68
C GLY A 613 42.25 12.66 -19.67
N ALA A 614 41.40 11.95 -18.93
CA ALA A 614 40.70 12.53 -17.77
C ALA A 614 41.64 12.70 -16.54
N LYS A 615 42.65 11.83 -16.37
CA LYS A 615 43.53 11.75 -15.20
C LYS A 615 44.81 12.59 -15.27
N GLU A 616 45.37 12.86 -16.43
CA GLU A 616 46.46 13.82 -16.67
C GLU A 616 45.93 15.23 -16.56
N ALA A 617 44.69 15.45 -16.99
CA ALA A 617 43.96 16.63 -16.61
C ALA A 617 43.79 16.68 -15.07
N GLU A 618 43.62 15.54 -14.37
CA GLU A 618 43.42 15.43 -12.91
C GLU A 618 44.73 15.50 -12.09
N ASP A 619 45.86 15.06 -12.63
CA ASP A 619 47.21 15.08 -12.03
C ASP A 619 47.94 16.40 -12.31
N ALA A 620 47.61 17.08 -13.43
CA ALA A 620 47.97 18.49 -13.64
C ALA A 620 47.30 19.40 -12.59
N ARG A 621 46.08 19.06 -12.11
CA ARG A 621 45.45 19.74 -10.96
C ARG A 621 46.21 19.55 -9.65
N THR A 622 46.83 18.40 -9.41
CA THR A 622 47.50 18.09 -8.13
C THR A 622 48.92 18.62 -8.07
N LYS A 623 49.63 18.67 -9.20
CA LYS A 623 51.00 19.21 -9.27
C LYS A 623 51.10 20.73 -9.20
N GLU A 624 50.03 21.46 -9.48
CA GLU A 624 49.96 22.91 -9.18
C GLU A 624 49.62 23.18 -7.71
N ALA A 625 48.87 22.29 -7.05
CA ALA A 625 48.55 22.39 -5.62
C ALA A 625 49.74 22.02 -4.69
N GLU A 626 50.69 21.19 -5.15
CA GLU A 626 51.88 20.83 -4.35
C GLU A 626 53.03 21.87 -4.42
N LYS A 627 52.90 22.93 -5.24
CA LYS A 627 53.91 24.01 -5.31
C LYS A 627 53.64 25.20 -4.37
N SER A 628 52.51 25.24 -3.68
CA SER A 628 52.14 26.31 -2.74
C SER A 628 52.31 25.94 -1.25
N ASP A 629 52.89 24.78 -0.93
CA ASP A 629 52.96 24.27 0.45
C ASP A 629 54.27 24.60 1.21
N ALA A 630 55.02 25.62 0.77
CA ALA A 630 56.24 26.07 1.45
C ALA A 630 56.02 27.13 2.55
N THR A 631 54.79 27.53 2.84
CA THR A 631 54.50 28.52 3.90
C THR A 631 53.18 28.26 4.61
N SER A 632 53.11 27.28 5.53
CA SER A 632 52.18 27.34 6.67
C SER A 632 52.51 26.28 7.74
N GLU A 633 53.62 26.45 8.47
CA GLU A 633 53.87 25.68 9.71
C GLU A 633 53.28 26.36 10.97
N ILE A 634 52.47 27.41 10.84
CA ILE A 634 51.96 28.16 12.01
C ILE A 634 50.50 27.81 12.38
N GLU A 635 49.75 27.08 11.54
CA GLU A 635 48.32 26.77 11.80
C GLU A 635 48.04 25.42 12.49
N LYS A 636 49.06 24.65 12.87
CA LYS A 636 48.87 23.35 13.56
C LYS A 636 48.59 23.45 15.07
N ALA A 637 48.45 24.65 15.64
CA ALA A 637 48.26 24.83 17.09
C ALA A 637 46.84 25.21 17.54
N LEU A 638 45.86 25.46 16.64
CA LEU A 638 44.53 25.99 17.03
C LEU A 638 43.32 25.13 16.64
N SER A 639 43.50 23.95 16.07
CA SER A 639 42.41 23.07 15.61
C SER A 639 42.10 21.89 16.54
N ARG A 640 42.11 22.09 17.87
CA ARG A 640 41.74 21.05 18.87
C ARG A 640 40.35 21.15 19.48
N SER A 641 39.48 22.04 19.01
CA SER A 641 38.11 22.16 19.55
C SER A 641 37.05 22.35 18.47
N ALA A 642 36.91 21.39 17.55
CA ALA A 642 35.76 21.31 16.63
C ALA A 642 35.64 19.93 15.96
N SER A 643 35.59 18.85 16.75
CA SER A 643 35.41 17.49 16.22
C SER A 643 34.24 16.77 16.92
N ARG A 644 33.04 17.33 16.80
CA ARG A 644 31.79 16.56 16.93
C ARG A 644 30.77 17.05 15.90
N SER A 645 30.16 16.08 15.24
CA SER A 645 29.17 16.17 14.15
C SER A 645 29.75 16.51 12.77
N LEU A 646 29.78 15.50 11.88
CA LEU A 646 29.43 15.57 10.45
C LEU A 646 29.81 14.28 9.73
N SER A 647 28.81 13.42 9.52
CA SER A 647 28.69 12.42 8.45
C SER A 647 27.19 12.21 8.29
N MET A 648 26.48 12.44 7.18
CA MET A 648 26.78 12.60 5.76
C MET A 648 25.62 13.38 5.09
N SER A 649 25.81 13.84 3.84
CA SER A 649 24.86 13.61 2.74
C SER A 649 25.48 14.00 1.39
N ARG A 650 25.96 13.02 0.61
CA ARG A 650 26.04 13.11 -0.86
C ARG A 650 25.14 12.01 -1.41
N ARG A 651 24.04 12.40 -2.05
CA ARG A 651 23.28 11.52 -2.96
C ARG A 651 23.82 11.78 -4.36
N SER A 652 24.52 10.81 -4.92
CA SER A 652 24.84 10.74 -6.35
C SER A 652 23.70 9.98 -7.04
N MET A 653 22.96 10.66 -7.92
CA MET A 653 22.12 10.00 -8.91
C MET A 653 22.99 9.75 -10.14
N SER A 654 23.37 8.50 -10.38
CA SER A 654 23.94 8.05 -11.65
C SER A 654 22.88 7.28 -12.45
N SER A 655 22.77 7.63 -13.72
CA SER A 655 21.90 7.05 -14.72
C SER A 655 22.32 5.63 -15.10
N SER A 656 21.36 4.70 -15.12
CA SER A 656 21.44 3.45 -15.90
C SER A 656 20.08 2.75 -15.95
N SER A 657 19.50 2.78 -17.16
CA SER A 657 18.40 1.99 -17.73
C SER A 657 17.66 0.95 -16.86
N GLY A 658 16.35 1.20 -16.68
CA GLY A 658 15.31 0.21 -16.91
C GLY A 658 15.16 -0.92 -15.90
N ARG A 659 14.58 -0.59 -14.73
CA ARG A 659 13.63 -1.40 -13.95
C ARG A 659 13.15 -0.55 -12.77
N GLN A 660 11.96 0.02 -12.87
CA GLN A 660 11.31 0.71 -11.76
C GLN A 660 10.96 -0.31 -10.67
N SER A 661 11.81 -0.45 -9.64
CA SER A 661 11.43 -1.08 -8.39
C SER A 661 10.55 -0.10 -7.61
N PHE A 662 9.23 -0.25 -7.75
CA PHE A 662 8.25 0.44 -6.90
C PHE A 662 8.37 -0.10 -5.46
N SER A 663 9.17 0.57 -4.61
CA SER A 663 9.12 0.36 -3.16
C SER A 663 7.97 1.18 -2.58
N TYR A 664 6.80 0.56 -2.44
CA TYR A 664 5.71 1.14 -1.65
C TYR A 664 6.12 1.14 -0.17
N ASN A 665 6.28 2.32 0.43
CA ASN A 665 6.16 2.46 1.88
C ASN A 665 4.71 2.18 2.26
N PHE A 666 4.45 0.97 2.72
CA PHE A 666 3.12 0.55 3.16
C PHE A 666 2.85 1.09 4.57
N ILE A 667 2.50 2.39 4.67
CA ILE A 667 1.81 2.89 5.86
C ILE A 667 0.36 2.42 5.78
N VAL A 668 0.05 1.30 6.42
CA VAL A 668 -1.33 0.90 6.68
C VAL A 668 -1.94 1.88 7.67
N PRO A 669 -3.11 2.49 7.39
CA PRO A 669 -3.86 3.21 8.41
C PRO A 669 -4.42 2.19 9.41
N GLY A 670 -3.66 1.91 10.47
CA GLY A 670 -4.11 1.17 11.65
C GLY A 670 -4.80 2.11 12.64
N PRO A 671 -5.81 1.63 13.40
CA PRO A 671 -6.38 2.42 14.48
C PRO A 671 -5.33 2.52 15.60
N THR A 672 -4.83 3.72 15.87
CA THR A 672 -4.02 3.99 17.06
C THR A 672 -4.94 3.89 18.28
N ILE A 673 -4.97 2.74 18.95
CA ILE A 673 -5.61 2.56 20.25
C ILE A 673 -4.52 2.40 21.30
N ASN A 674 -4.58 3.28 22.30
CA ASN A 674 -3.74 3.32 23.49
C ASN A 674 -3.50 1.93 24.12
N PHE A 675 -2.23 1.58 24.30
CA PHE A 675 -1.84 0.65 25.37
C PHE A 675 -1.47 1.47 26.60
N GLY A 676 -2.06 1.07 27.73
CA GLY A 676 -1.69 1.57 29.05
C GLY A 676 -0.28 1.14 29.42
N GLU A 677 0.44 2.10 30.00
CA GLU A 677 1.58 2.02 30.91
C GLU A 677 2.25 0.64 31.05
N THR A 678 3.45 0.52 30.48
CA THR A 678 4.57 -0.10 31.19
C THR A 678 5.86 0.57 30.73
N GLU A 679 6.62 1.05 31.72
CA GLU A 679 7.82 1.90 31.60
C GLU A 679 8.96 1.20 30.86
N GLU A 680 9.50 1.84 29.82
CA GLU A 680 10.94 1.95 29.53
C GLU A 680 11.14 2.93 28.37
N SER A 681 11.37 4.20 28.71
CA SER A 681 11.53 5.32 27.77
C SER A 681 13.01 5.58 27.46
N LEU A 682 13.40 5.46 26.20
CA LEU A 682 14.52 6.22 25.63
C LEU A 682 13.96 7.51 25.03
N GLU A 683 14.63 8.62 25.33
CA GLU A 683 14.19 10.02 25.15
C GLU A 683 13.61 10.33 23.76
N MET A 684 12.29 10.55 23.71
CA MET A 684 11.58 11.11 22.55
C MET A 684 11.56 12.64 22.66
N SER A 685 11.93 13.33 21.58
CA SER A 685 11.89 14.80 21.48
C SER A 685 10.49 15.37 21.74
N GLU A 686 10.39 16.46 22.51
CA GLU A 686 9.13 17.17 22.81
C GLU A 686 8.34 17.56 21.55
N ALA A 687 9.00 17.71 20.39
CA ALA A 687 8.34 18.05 19.12
C ALA A 687 7.47 16.89 18.58
N ASP A 688 7.86 15.64 18.80
CA ASP A 688 7.09 14.46 18.34
C ASP A 688 5.90 14.17 19.25
N ALA A 689 6.05 14.44 20.56
CA ALA A 689 4.95 14.37 21.53
C ALA A 689 3.82 15.38 21.20
N ILE A 690 4.17 16.58 20.72
CA ILE A 690 3.19 17.62 20.34
C ILE A 690 2.43 17.25 19.06
N THR A 691 3.08 16.55 18.12
CA THR A 691 2.47 16.13 16.85
C THR A 691 1.46 14.99 17.06
N ILE A 692 1.76 14.05 17.97
CA ILE A 692 0.85 12.95 18.34
C ILE A 692 -0.32 13.46 19.21
N GLN A 693 -0.11 14.44 20.08
CA GLN A 693 -1.17 15.07 20.88
C GLN A 693 -2.17 15.91 20.06
N ARG A 694 -1.86 16.28 18.81
CA ARG A 694 -2.74 17.12 17.96
C ARG A 694 -3.91 16.39 17.29
N ARG A 695 -4.04 15.07 17.42
CA ARG A 695 -5.27 14.35 17.04
C ARG A 695 -6.42 14.67 18.00
N LYS A 696 -6.89 15.92 18.00
CA LYS A 696 -8.12 16.31 18.67
C LYS A 696 -9.26 15.51 18.04
N SER A 697 -10.00 14.76 18.85
CA SER A 697 -11.25 14.13 18.43
C SER A 697 -12.15 15.20 17.81
N VAL A 698 -12.40 15.14 16.51
CA VAL A 698 -13.25 16.14 15.87
C VAL A 698 -14.68 15.95 16.34
N SER A 699 -15.30 17.05 16.73
CA SER A 699 -16.71 17.07 17.10
C SER A 699 -17.59 16.77 15.89
N ILE A 700 -18.45 15.74 16.00
CA ILE A 700 -19.44 15.33 14.98
C ILE A 700 -20.33 16.52 14.57
N THR A 701 -20.52 17.50 15.45
CA THR A 701 -21.30 18.71 15.22
C THR A 701 -20.78 19.52 14.03
N ARG A 702 -19.47 19.52 13.79
CA ARG A 702 -18.87 20.21 12.64
C ARG A 702 -19.20 19.50 11.32
N LEU A 703 -19.17 18.17 11.31
CA LEU A 703 -19.58 17.39 10.14
C LEU A 703 -21.07 17.60 9.84
N ALA A 704 -21.90 17.69 10.88
CA ALA A 704 -23.31 18.02 10.74
C ALA A 704 -23.52 19.43 10.14
N TYR A 705 -22.69 20.40 10.50
CA TYR A 705 -22.74 21.75 9.92
C TYR A 705 -22.45 21.76 8.42
N LEU A 706 -21.47 20.97 7.95
CA LEU A 706 -21.17 20.84 6.51
C LEU A 706 -22.34 20.25 5.71
N ASN A 707 -23.24 19.53 6.36
CA ASN A 707 -24.42 18.91 5.75
C ASN A 707 -25.69 19.77 5.88
N LYS A 708 -25.59 21.00 6.41
CA LYS A 708 -26.71 21.94 6.58
C LYS A 708 -27.52 22.19 5.30
N PRO A 709 -26.92 22.34 4.10
CA PRO A 709 -27.69 22.58 2.88
C PRO A 709 -28.60 21.41 2.48
N GLU A 710 -28.25 20.19 2.89
CA GLU A 710 -28.97 18.96 2.59
C GLU A 710 -29.99 18.57 3.68
N MET A 711 -30.21 19.40 4.69
CA MET A 711 -31.18 19.13 5.77
C MET A 711 -32.60 18.78 5.28
N PRO A 712 -33.18 19.42 4.24
CA PRO A 712 -34.48 19.02 3.73
C PRO A 712 -34.50 17.57 3.18
N VAL A 713 -33.42 17.17 2.50
CA VAL A 713 -33.23 15.82 1.95
C VAL A 713 -33.11 14.81 3.09
N LEU A 714 -32.33 15.14 4.12
CA LEU A 714 -32.19 14.31 5.32
C LEU A 714 -33.50 14.18 6.10
N LEU A 715 -34.32 15.22 6.19
CA LEU A 715 -35.62 15.16 6.88
C LEU A 715 -36.57 14.19 6.19
N ILE A 716 -36.64 14.23 4.86
CA ILE A 716 -37.45 13.28 4.07
C ILE A 716 -36.90 11.86 4.24
N GLY A 717 -35.58 11.69 4.15
CA GLY A 717 -34.92 10.41 4.40
C GLY A 717 -35.19 9.88 5.80
N SER A 718 -35.16 10.74 6.82
CA SER A 718 -35.41 10.39 8.22
C SER A 718 -36.87 10.02 8.48
N LEU A 719 -37.81 10.68 7.82
CA LEU A 719 -39.23 10.29 7.86
C LEU A 719 -39.42 8.89 7.26
N ALA A 720 -38.81 8.62 6.10
CA ALA A 720 -38.82 7.30 5.49
C ALA A 720 -38.15 6.25 6.39
N ALA A 721 -36.98 6.54 6.96
CA ALA A 721 -36.30 5.65 7.92
C ALA A 721 -37.13 5.38 9.17
N SER A 722 -37.87 6.39 9.66
CA SER A 722 -38.77 6.23 10.80
C SER A 722 -39.90 5.26 10.48
N VAL A 723 -40.54 5.40 9.30
CA VAL A 723 -41.58 4.47 8.83
C VAL A 723 -41.02 3.07 8.62
N HIS A 724 -39.81 2.95 8.05
CA HIS A 724 -39.13 1.68 7.89
C HIS A 724 -38.81 1.02 9.25
N GLY A 725 -38.46 1.80 10.27
CA GLY A 725 -38.23 1.30 11.63
C GLY A 725 -39.47 0.69 12.30
N LEU A 726 -40.68 1.07 11.87
CA LEU A 726 -41.92 0.48 12.39
C LEU A 726 -42.14 -0.96 11.92
N VAL A 727 -41.42 -1.40 10.87
CA VAL A 727 -41.64 -2.70 10.25
C VAL A 727 -41.39 -3.85 11.21
N PHE A 728 -40.26 -3.85 11.92
CA PHE A 728 -39.88 -4.95 12.80
C PHE A 728 -40.80 -5.12 14.02
N PRO A 729 -41.20 -4.05 14.74
CA PRO A 729 -42.18 -4.15 15.82
C PRO A 729 -43.57 -4.55 15.32
N LEU A 730 -44.01 -4.02 14.17
CA LEU A 730 -45.27 -4.42 13.55
C LEU A 730 -45.25 -5.90 13.12
N PHE A 731 -44.13 -6.38 12.59
CA PHE A 731 -43.93 -7.78 12.30
C PHE A 731 -44.09 -8.64 13.56
N GLY A 732 -43.47 -8.27 14.69
CA GLY A 732 -43.66 -8.96 15.97
C GLY A 732 -45.10 -8.94 16.48
N LEU A 733 -45.81 -7.82 16.31
CA LEU A 733 -47.23 -7.70 16.63
C LEU A 733 -48.11 -8.60 15.76
N PHE A 734 -47.87 -8.62 14.44
CA PHE A 734 -48.59 -9.49 13.51
C PHE A 734 -48.31 -10.96 13.80
N PHE A 735 -47.07 -11.29 14.15
CA PHE A 735 -46.65 -12.67 14.44
C PHE A 735 -47.31 -13.19 15.71
N SER A 736 -47.26 -12.42 16.80
CA SER A 736 -47.94 -12.77 18.06
C SER A 736 -49.48 -12.86 17.89
N SER A 737 -50.07 -11.95 17.12
CA SER A 737 -51.52 -11.93 16.88
C SER A 737 -51.97 -13.09 15.97
N GLY A 738 -51.15 -13.48 15.01
CA GLY A 738 -51.35 -14.69 14.19
C GLY A 738 -51.32 -15.96 15.05
N ILE A 739 -50.35 -16.08 15.96
CA ILE A 739 -50.28 -17.19 16.93
C ILE A 739 -51.55 -17.26 17.78
N ASN A 740 -51.99 -16.12 18.33
CA ASN A 740 -53.20 -16.07 19.15
C ASN A 740 -54.46 -16.45 18.35
N SER A 741 -54.51 -16.11 17.06
CA SER A 741 -55.63 -16.48 16.18
C SER A 741 -55.79 -18.00 16.06
N PHE A 742 -54.69 -18.78 16.06
CA PHE A 742 -54.72 -20.24 15.89
C PHE A 742 -55.44 -21.00 16.99
N TYR A 743 -55.69 -20.37 18.14
CA TYR A 743 -56.37 -20.98 19.29
C TYR A 743 -57.80 -20.45 19.48
N LYS A 744 -58.35 -19.71 18.50
CA LYS A 744 -59.75 -19.21 18.50
C LYS A 744 -60.72 -20.16 17.78
N PRO A 745 -62.04 -20.01 17.98
CA PRO A 745 -63.06 -20.83 17.30
C PRO A 745 -63.00 -20.73 15.76
N PRO A 746 -63.42 -21.79 15.02
CA PRO A 746 -63.23 -21.92 13.57
C PRO A 746 -63.67 -20.72 12.70
N ASN A 747 -64.83 -20.14 12.99
CA ASN A 747 -65.37 -19.01 12.22
C ASN A 747 -64.54 -17.72 12.41
N VAL A 748 -63.95 -17.55 13.59
CA VAL A 748 -63.09 -16.38 13.91
C VAL A 748 -61.67 -16.61 13.41
N LEU A 749 -61.16 -17.85 13.49
CA LEU A 749 -59.84 -18.26 13.02
C LEU A 749 -59.59 -17.88 11.56
N MET A 750 -60.48 -18.24 10.63
CA MET A 750 -60.30 -17.96 9.20
C MET A 750 -60.41 -16.48 8.86
N LYS A 751 -61.27 -15.74 9.58
CA LYS A 751 -61.43 -14.29 9.40
C LYS A 751 -60.19 -13.54 9.86
N ASP A 752 -59.66 -13.89 11.04
CA ASP A 752 -58.44 -13.30 11.60
C ASP A 752 -57.21 -13.71 10.77
N ALA A 753 -57.07 -14.96 10.35
CA ALA A 753 -55.95 -15.40 9.51
C ALA A 753 -55.90 -14.68 8.16
N ARG A 754 -57.05 -14.46 7.50
CA ARG A 754 -57.12 -13.66 6.26
C ARG A 754 -56.70 -12.20 6.50
N LYS A 755 -57.16 -11.61 7.61
CA LYS A 755 -56.79 -10.24 7.99
C LYS A 755 -55.28 -10.11 8.19
N TRP A 756 -54.68 -10.99 8.98
CA TRP A 756 -53.24 -10.94 9.26
C TRP A 756 -52.38 -11.25 8.02
N ALA A 757 -52.79 -12.17 7.16
CA ALA A 757 -52.11 -12.44 5.89
C ALA A 757 -52.06 -11.20 4.98
N LEU A 758 -53.18 -10.45 4.87
CA LEU A 758 -53.22 -9.19 4.14
C LEU A 758 -52.35 -8.10 4.79
N CYS A 759 -52.31 -8.03 6.12
CA CYS A 759 -51.41 -7.11 6.83
C CYS A 759 -49.93 -7.39 6.55
N TYR A 760 -49.51 -8.66 6.48
CA TYR A 760 -48.14 -9.01 6.11
C TYR A 760 -47.79 -8.58 4.69
N PHE A 761 -48.67 -8.85 3.72
CA PHE A 761 -48.45 -8.41 2.34
C PHE A 761 -48.40 -6.88 2.23
N GLY A 762 -49.30 -6.18 2.92
CA GLY A 762 -49.30 -4.71 3.01
C GLY A 762 -48.01 -4.16 3.60
N LEU A 763 -47.46 -4.80 4.64
CA LEU A 763 -46.16 -4.43 5.22
C LEU A 763 -45.03 -4.54 4.20
N GLY A 764 -45.03 -5.59 3.38
CA GLY A 764 -44.09 -5.75 2.27
C GLY A 764 -44.19 -4.60 1.26
N LEU A 765 -45.41 -4.24 0.82
CA LEU A 765 -45.62 -3.14 -0.13
C LEU A 765 -45.16 -1.78 0.42
N VAL A 766 -45.38 -1.53 1.71
CA VAL A 766 -44.88 -0.30 2.36
C VAL A 766 -43.36 -0.22 2.26
N ILE A 767 -42.65 -1.33 2.49
CA ILE A 767 -41.18 -1.37 2.41
C ILE A 767 -40.68 -1.21 0.97
N LEU A 768 -41.40 -1.76 -0.02
CA LEU A 768 -41.08 -1.58 -1.43
C LEU A 768 -41.06 -0.11 -1.84
N VAL A 769 -41.85 0.74 -1.18
CA VAL A 769 -41.92 2.18 -1.43
C VAL A 769 -40.95 2.95 -0.53
N VAL A 770 -40.98 2.67 0.78
CA VAL A 770 -40.24 3.43 1.79
C VAL A 770 -38.74 3.12 1.74
N GLY A 771 -38.34 1.88 1.45
CA GLY A 771 -36.94 1.45 1.37
C GLY A 771 -36.13 2.20 0.30
N PRO A 772 -36.59 2.28 -0.96
CA PRO A 772 -35.97 3.11 -1.99
C PRO A 772 -35.91 4.58 -1.62
N ILE A 773 -36.97 5.15 -1.06
CA ILE A 773 -37.02 6.56 -0.64
C ILE A 773 -35.92 6.81 0.41
N GLN A 774 -35.87 6.01 1.48
CA GLN A 774 -34.83 6.11 2.51
C GLN A 774 -33.42 6.07 1.88
N ASN A 775 -33.10 5.01 1.12
CA ASN A 775 -31.75 4.83 0.58
C ASN A 775 -31.37 5.89 -0.46
N TYR A 776 -32.33 6.38 -1.26
CA TYR A 776 -32.07 7.43 -2.23
C TYR A 776 -31.77 8.77 -1.55
N PHE A 777 -32.62 9.22 -0.62
CA PHE A 777 -32.43 10.52 0.02
C PHE A 777 -31.17 10.55 0.91
N PHE A 778 -30.88 9.48 1.66
CA PHE A 778 -29.62 9.37 2.40
C PHE A 778 -28.41 9.22 1.48
N GLY A 779 -28.54 8.51 0.35
CA GLY A 779 -27.51 8.41 -0.68
C GLY A 779 -27.18 9.76 -1.34
N VAL A 780 -28.19 10.58 -1.61
CA VAL A 780 -28.03 11.95 -2.12
C VAL A 780 -27.34 12.84 -1.09
N ALA A 781 -27.77 12.82 0.18
CA ALA A 781 -27.16 13.61 1.25
C ALA A 781 -25.70 13.21 1.48
N GLY A 782 -25.42 11.92 1.63
CA GLY A 782 -24.06 11.40 1.79
C GLY A 782 -23.18 11.66 0.57
N GLY A 783 -23.73 11.50 -0.65
CA GLY A 783 -23.05 11.73 -1.92
C GLY A 783 -22.66 13.20 -2.14
N LYS A 784 -23.56 14.15 -1.80
CA LYS A 784 -23.24 15.59 -1.86
C LYS A 784 -22.20 15.98 -0.83
N LEU A 785 -22.32 15.45 0.39
CA LEU A 785 -21.36 15.72 1.46
C LEU A 785 -19.96 15.25 1.07
N ILE A 786 -19.80 14.01 0.58
CA ILE A 786 -18.48 13.51 0.17
C ILE A 786 -17.93 14.28 -1.03
N LYS A 787 -18.76 14.65 -2.01
CA LYS A 787 -18.34 15.51 -3.13
C LYS A 787 -17.77 16.82 -2.60
N ARG A 788 -18.50 17.48 -1.69
CA ARG A 788 -18.11 18.76 -1.08
C ARG A 788 -16.82 18.62 -0.27
N ILE A 789 -16.72 17.61 0.59
CA ILE A 789 -15.51 17.34 1.39
C ILE A 789 -14.31 17.12 0.47
N ARG A 790 -14.44 16.27 -0.56
CA ARG A 790 -13.35 16.01 -1.51
C ARG A 790 -12.93 17.27 -2.26
N ALA A 791 -13.89 18.06 -2.75
CA ALA A 791 -13.61 19.30 -3.45
C ALA A 791 -12.88 20.32 -2.56
N MET A 792 -13.44 20.62 -1.37
CA MET A 792 -12.82 21.57 -0.42
C MET A 792 -11.45 21.10 0.06
N THR A 793 -11.28 19.80 0.30
CA THR A 793 -10.00 19.25 0.77
C THR A 793 -8.95 19.31 -0.34
N PHE A 794 -9.31 18.95 -1.58
CA PHE A 794 -8.38 19.04 -2.70
C PHE A 794 -8.02 20.48 -3.03
N GLU A 795 -9.00 21.39 -3.05
CA GLU A 795 -8.77 22.83 -3.16
C GLU A 795 -7.80 23.31 -2.09
N LYS A 796 -8.02 22.92 -0.83
CA LYS A 796 -7.13 23.34 0.26
C LYS A 796 -5.74 22.72 0.18
N VAL A 797 -5.61 21.49 -0.33
CA VAL A 797 -4.32 20.81 -0.57
C VAL A 797 -3.52 21.54 -1.63
N VAL A 798 -4.12 21.80 -2.79
CA VAL A 798 -3.41 22.41 -3.94
C VAL A 798 -2.89 23.81 -3.61
N HIS A 799 -3.53 24.51 -2.66
CA HIS A 799 -3.09 25.81 -2.14
C HIS A 799 -2.13 25.77 -0.94
N GLN A 800 -1.70 24.58 -0.49
CA GLN A 800 -0.64 24.49 0.53
C GLN A 800 0.72 24.89 -0.03
N GLU A 801 1.61 25.37 0.83
CA GLU A 801 2.98 25.67 0.45
C GLU A 801 3.79 24.39 0.15
N ILE A 802 4.86 24.51 -0.64
CA ILE A 802 5.65 23.35 -1.08
C ILE A 802 6.35 22.64 0.08
N SER A 803 6.72 23.36 1.15
CA SER A 803 7.28 22.73 2.34
C SER A 803 6.33 21.72 3.00
N TRP A 804 5.01 21.87 2.83
CA TRP A 804 4.03 20.89 3.31
C TRP A 804 4.08 19.58 2.53
N PHE A 805 4.37 19.65 1.23
CA PHE A 805 4.51 18.48 0.34
C PHE A 805 5.88 17.80 0.44
N ASP A 806 6.88 18.49 0.99
CA ASP A 806 8.19 17.89 1.26
C ASP A 806 8.14 16.89 2.44
N ASP A 807 7.09 16.96 3.27
CA ASP A 807 6.83 15.98 4.33
C ASP A 807 6.36 14.65 3.71
N PRO A 808 7.05 13.51 3.96
CA PRO A 808 6.65 12.19 3.48
C PRO A 808 5.21 11.80 3.82
N ALA A 809 4.65 12.31 4.93
CA ALA A 809 3.27 12.06 5.35
C ALA A 809 2.22 12.67 4.39
N ASN A 810 2.62 13.62 3.54
CA ASN A 810 1.77 14.33 2.58
C ASN A 810 2.12 14.00 1.12
N SER A 811 2.69 12.82 0.88
CA SER A 811 2.93 12.31 -0.47
C SER A 811 1.64 12.19 -1.30
N SER A 812 1.78 12.18 -2.64
CA SER A 812 0.65 12.06 -3.58
C SER A 812 -0.25 10.85 -3.28
N GLY A 813 0.35 9.70 -2.99
CA GLY A 813 -0.37 8.49 -2.59
C GLY A 813 -1.09 8.62 -1.25
N ALA A 814 -0.45 9.22 -0.24
CA ALA A 814 -1.08 9.43 1.07
C ALA A 814 -2.29 10.36 0.97
N ILE A 815 -2.17 11.47 0.23
CA ILE A 815 -3.29 12.41 0.03
C ILE A 815 -4.38 11.78 -0.86
N GLY A 816 -4.00 11.03 -1.89
CA GLY A 816 -4.93 10.23 -2.69
C GLY A 816 -5.74 9.26 -1.82
N ALA A 817 -5.09 8.59 -0.87
CA ALA A 817 -5.74 7.70 0.09
C ALA A 817 -6.68 8.45 1.05
N ARG A 818 -6.30 9.63 1.57
CA ARG A 818 -7.18 10.47 2.40
C ARG A 818 -8.41 10.94 1.62
N LEU A 819 -8.24 11.41 0.38
CA LEU A 819 -9.35 11.85 -0.47
C LEU A 819 -10.25 10.69 -0.94
N SER A 820 -9.70 9.49 -1.06
CA SER A 820 -10.44 8.29 -1.46
C SER A 820 -11.11 7.62 -0.26
N THR A 821 -10.30 7.00 0.59
CA THR A 821 -10.70 6.11 1.67
C THR A 821 -11.29 6.88 2.83
N ASP A 822 -10.60 7.89 3.36
CA ASP A 822 -11.09 8.65 4.53
C ASP A 822 -12.34 9.46 4.21
N ALA A 823 -12.43 10.05 3.01
CA ALA A 823 -13.67 10.71 2.60
C ALA A 823 -14.84 9.71 2.49
N SER A 824 -14.58 8.47 2.06
CA SER A 824 -15.62 7.44 1.91
C SER A 824 -16.11 6.86 3.24
N THR A 825 -15.25 6.78 4.26
CA THR A 825 -15.65 6.38 5.62
C THR A 825 -16.56 7.45 6.24
N VAL A 826 -16.25 8.74 6.01
CA VAL A 826 -17.10 9.86 6.44
C VAL A 826 -18.48 9.83 5.76
N ARG A 827 -18.57 9.48 4.46
CA ARG A 827 -19.87 9.27 3.76
C ARG A 827 -20.72 8.22 4.46
N THR A 828 -20.09 7.11 4.86
CA THR A 828 -20.79 5.97 5.47
C THR A 828 -21.46 6.39 6.79
N LEU A 829 -20.82 7.27 7.56
CA LEU A 829 -21.39 7.81 8.80
C LEU A 829 -22.70 8.58 8.53
N VAL A 830 -22.71 9.51 7.57
CA VAL A 830 -23.87 10.38 7.34
C VAL A 830 -24.96 9.72 6.48
N GLY A 831 -24.57 8.94 5.48
CA GLY A 831 -25.52 8.25 4.60
C GLY A 831 -26.14 7.03 5.27
N ASP A 832 -25.31 6.03 5.58
CA ASP A 832 -25.78 4.68 5.92
C ASP A 832 -26.06 4.55 7.44
N THR A 833 -25.14 5.03 8.30
CA THR A 833 -25.31 4.84 9.75
C THR A 833 -26.38 5.75 10.34
N LEU A 834 -26.53 6.99 9.86
CA LEU A 834 -27.58 7.89 10.35
C LEU A 834 -28.98 7.35 10.04
N ALA A 835 -29.18 6.84 8.83
CA ALA A 835 -30.43 6.19 8.43
C ALA A 835 -30.79 5.03 9.37
N LEU A 836 -29.79 4.21 9.70
CA LEU A 836 -29.93 3.08 10.61
C LEU A 836 -30.20 3.52 12.06
N ILE A 837 -29.54 4.59 12.55
CA ILE A 837 -29.80 5.14 13.89
C ILE A 837 -31.25 5.62 14.01
N VAL A 838 -31.75 6.38 13.04
CA VAL A 838 -33.15 6.84 13.01
C VAL A 838 -34.11 5.64 12.98
N GLN A 839 -33.82 4.65 12.13
CA GLN A 839 -34.59 3.41 12.05
C GLN A 839 -34.63 2.66 13.39
N ASN A 840 -33.51 2.57 14.11
CA ASN A 840 -33.42 1.89 15.40
C ASN A 840 -34.17 2.64 16.51
N ILE A 841 -34.08 3.97 16.55
CA ILE A 841 -34.83 4.78 17.52
C ILE A 841 -36.33 4.57 17.31
N SER A 842 -36.79 4.57 16.06
CA SER A 842 -38.17 4.23 15.72
C SER A 842 -38.55 2.80 16.15
N THR A 843 -37.67 1.82 15.86
CA THR A 843 -37.86 0.41 16.21
C THR A 843 -37.97 0.17 17.73
N ILE A 844 -37.10 0.81 18.52
CA ILE A 844 -37.13 0.72 19.99
C ILE A 844 -38.38 1.40 20.52
N THR A 845 -38.66 2.62 20.08
CA THR A 845 -39.82 3.40 20.55
C THR A 845 -41.12 2.65 20.26
N ALA A 846 -41.32 2.17 19.03
CA ALA A 846 -42.50 1.41 18.67
C ALA A 846 -42.58 0.06 19.39
N GLY A 847 -41.45 -0.65 19.54
CA GLY A 847 -41.38 -1.90 20.30
C GLY A 847 -41.79 -1.72 21.77
N LEU A 848 -41.29 -0.67 22.43
CA LEU A 848 -41.66 -0.31 23.79
C LEU A 848 -43.14 0.08 23.90
N ILE A 849 -43.65 0.93 23.00
CA ILE A 849 -45.08 1.31 22.99
C ILE A 849 -45.97 0.07 22.88
N ILE A 850 -45.67 -0.85 21.95
CA ILE A 850 -46.43 -2.10 21.78
C ILE A 850 -46.34 -2.98 23.04
N ALA A 851 -45.17 -3.08 23.66
CA ALA A 851 -44.96 -3.88 24.86
C ALA A 851 -45.70 -3.32 26.10
N PHE A 852 -45.59 -2.02 26.37
CA PHE A 852 -46.21 -1.36 27.52
C PHE A 852 -47.74 -1.28 27.40
N THR A 853 -48.26 -1.08 26.19
CA THR A 853 -49.71 -1.10 25.95
C THR A 853 -50.31 -2.50 26.05
N ALA A 854 -49.52 -3.54 25.78
CA ALA A 854 -49.96 -4.92 25.93
C ALA A 854 -50.01 -5.35 27.40
N ASN A 855 -48.89 -5.27 28.12
CA ASN A 855 -48.83 -5.59 29.55
C ASN A 855 -47.59 -4.95 30.20
N TRP A 856 -47.78 -3.83 30.91
CA TRP A 856 -46.68 -3.05 31.48
C TRP A 856 -45.86 -3.82 32.54
N LYS A 857 -46.47 -4.74 33.30
CA LYS A 857 -45.76 -5.56 34.31
C LYS A 857 -44.79 -6.53 33.66
N LEU A 858 -45.23 -7.21 32.59
CA LEU A 858 -44.37 -8.11 31.83
C LEU A 858 -43.31 -7.35 31.03
N ALA A 859 -43.68 -6.20 30.46
CA ALA A 859 -42.75 -5.34 29.73
C ALA A 859 -41.58 -4.89 30.62
N LEU A 860 -41.83 -4.45 31.86
CA LEU A 860 -40.77 -4.09 32.82
C LEU A 860 -39.85 -5.28 33.16
N ALA A 861 -40.43 -6.47 33.36
CA ALA A 861 -39.65 -7.66 33.67
C ALA A 861 -38.71 -8.08 32.52
N ILE A 862 -39.20 -8.02 31.27
CA ILE A 862 -38.38 -8.33 30.09
C ILE A 862 -37.38 -7.20 29.81
N LEU A 863 -37.77 -5.94 30.01
CA LEU A 863 -36.88 -4.79 29.86
C LEU A 863 -35.69 -4.86 30.83
N ALA A 864 -35.88 -5.34 32.06
CA ALA A 864 -34.80 -5.55 33.03
C ALA A 864 -33.75 -6.57 32.54
N VAL A 865 -34.15 -7.54 31.71
CA VAL A 865 -33.26 -8.58 31.15
C VAL A 865 -32.76 -8.23 29.75
N SER A 866 -33.37 -7.26 29.09
CA SER A 866 -32.99 -6.81 27.74
C SER A 866 -31.53 -6.36 27.59
N PRO A 867 -30.83 -5.77 28.60
CA PRO A 867 -29.40 -5.49 28.49
C PRO A 867 -28.55 -6.74 28.26
N LEU A 868 -28.97 -7.90 28.80
CA LEU A 868 -28.27 -9.16 28.55
C LEU A 868 -28.40 -9.63 27.10
N MET A 869 -29.55 -9.39 26.46
CA MET A 869 -29.75 -9.69 25.03
C MET A 869 -28.90 -8.77 24.14
N LEU A 870 -28.81 -7.49 24.50
CA LEU A 870 -27.94 -6.54 23.80
C LEU A 870 -26.46 -6.91 23.99
N ALA A 871 -26.06 -7.24 25.22
CA ALA A 871 -24.70 -7.69 25.54
C ALA A 871 -24.33 -8.97 24.78
N GLN A 872 -25.25 -9.94 24.70
CA GLN A 872 -25.08 -11.16 23.91
C GLN A 872 -24.75 -10.85 22.44
N GLY A 873 -25.54 -9.98 21.82
CA GLY A 873 -25.32 -9.55 20.45
C GLY A 873 -24.00 -8.80 20.24
N PHE A 874 -23.62 -7.93 21.18
CA PHE A 874 -22.34 -7.21 21.16
C PHE A 874 -21.14 -8.15 21.30
N ILE A 875 -21.20 -9.08 22.25
CA ILE A 875 -20.19 -10.13 22.48
C ILE A 875 -20.04 -10.96 21.20
N GLN A 876 -21.15 -11.42 20.62
CA GLN A 876 -21.15 -12.21 19.39
C GLN A 876 -20.49 -11.45 18.23
N ALA A 877 -20.82 -10.17 18.04
CA ALA A 877 -20.24 -9.35 16.98
C ALA A 877 -18.73 -9.10 17.20
N LYS A 878 -18.31 -8.78 18.44
CA LYS A 878 -16.91 -8.50 18.76
C LYS A 878 -16.01 -9.73 18.56
N PHE A 879 -16.47 -10.91 18.98
CA PHE A 879 -15.69 -12.14 18.88
C PHE A 879 -15.71 -12.78 17.48
N MET A 880 -16.72 -12.51 16.65
CA MET A 880 -16.74 -12.90 15.23
C MET A 880 -15.91 -11.98 14.32
N LYS A 881 -15.67 -10.73 14.71
CA LYS A 881 -14.87 -9.79 13.90
C LYS A 881 -13.36 -10.09 13.98
N GLY A 882 -12.94 -10.85 14.99
CA GLY A 882 -11.54 -11.20 15.26
C GLY A 882 -10.68 -9.98 15.64
N PHE A 883 -9.70 -10.16 16.53
CA PHE A 883 -8.69 -9.13 16.80
C PHE A 883 -7.61 -9.15 15.71
N SER A 884 -8.01 -8.99 14.45
CA SER A 884 -7.12 -9.06 13.29
C SER A 884 -6.13 -7.88 13.21
N GLY A 885 -6.45 -6.76 13.85
CA GLY A 885 -5.55 -5.58 13.92
C GLY A 885 -4.24 -5.89 14.65
N ASP A 886 -4.34 -6.52 15.83
CA ASP A 886 -3.18 -6.80 16.68
C ASP A 886 -2.27 -7.86 16.04
N ALA A 887 -2.85 -8.89 15.42
CA ALA A 887 -2.08 -9.93 14.73
C ALA A 887 -1.24 -9.36 13.57
N LYS A 888 -1.78 -8.40 12.79
CA LYS A 888 -1.07 -7.82 11.64
C LYS A 888 0.18 -7.04 12.06
N VAL A 889 0.09 -6.28 13.16
CA VAL A 889 1.23 -5.54 13.73
C VAL A 889 2.27 -6.51 14.28
N MET A 890 1.85 -7.57 14.96
CA MET A 890 2.76 -8.57 15.53
C MET A 890 3.54 -9.35 14.45
N TYR A 891 2.98 -9.53 13.25
CA TYR A 891 3.67 -10.15 12.12
C TYR A 891 4.55 -9.18 11.31
N GLU A 892 4.56 -7.88 11.63
CA GLU A 892 5.35 -6.87 10.91
C GLU A 892 6.85 -7.12 11.05
N GLU A 893 7.34 -7.38 12.26
CA GLU A 893 8.76 -7.70 12.50
C GLU A 893 9.20 -8.95 11.73
N ALA A 894 8.39 -10.01 11.73
CA ALA A 894 8.69 -11.22 10.99
C ALA A 894 8.71 -10.97 9.48
N SER A 895 7.76 -10.16 8.98
CA SER A 895 7.69 -9.78 7.58
C SER A 895 8.87 -8.90 7.16
N GLN A 896 9.39 -8.07 8.06
CA GLN A 896 10.58 -7.25 7.83
C GLN A 896 11.82 -8.12 7.63
N VAL A 897 12.02 -9.15 8.46
CA VAL A 897 13.12 -10.13 8.29
C VAL A 897 13.03 -10.79 6.91
N ALA A 898 11.83 -11.16 6.46
CA ALA A 898 11.62 -11.70 5.13
C ALA A 898 11.90 -10.66 4.02
N ASN A 899 11.51 -9.40 4.21
CA ASN A 899 11.73 -8.32 3.26
C ASN A 899 13.22 -8.05 3.04
N ASP A 900 13.99 -7.93 4.13
CA ASP A 900 15.43 -7.73 4.09
C ASP A 900 16.13 -8.89 3.36
N ALA A 901 15.73 -10.12 3.65
CA ALA A 901 16.33 -11.31 3.06
C ALA A 901 16.01 -11.46 1.56
N VAL A 902 14.75 -11.25 1.17
CA VAL A 902 14.31 -11.37 -0.24
C VAL A 902 14.84 -10.19 -1.05
N GLY A 903 14.83 -8.98 -0.50
CA GLY A 903 15.42 -7.79 -1.13
C GLY A 903 16.91 -7.92 -1.37
N SER A 904 17.59 -8.71 -0.53
CA SER A 904 19.03 -8.94 -0.58
C SER A 904 19.39 -10.38 -0.98
N ILE A 905 18.54 -11.04 -1.78
CA ILE A 905 18.65 -12.47 -2.02
C ILE A 905 20.00 -12.89 -2.59
N ARG A 906 20.62 -12.08 -3.45
CA ARG A 906 21.97 -12.36 -4.00
C ARG A 906 23.02 -12.45 -2.89
N THR A 907 22.93 -11.58 -1.89
CA THR A 907 23.80 -11.58 -0.71
C THR A 907 23.50 -12.78 0.18
N VAL A 908 22.23 -13.09 0.45
CA VAL A 908 21.88 -14.27 1.25
C VAL A 908 22.39 -15.56 0.60
N ALA A 909 22.25 -15.66 -0.73
CA ALA A 909 22.67 -16.81 -1.53
C ALA A 909 24.19 -16.98 -1.61
N SER A 910 24.96 -15.90 -1.77
CA SER A 910 26.44 -15.96 -1.82
C SER A 910 27.04 -16.40 -0.48
N PHE A 911 26.41 -16.02 0.64
CA PHE A 911 26.82 -16.44 1.98
C PHE A 911 26.15 -17.74 2.46
N CYS A 912 25.26 -18.35 1.65
CA CYS A 912 24.52 -19.57 2.00
C CYS A 912 23.85 -19.50 3.40
N SER A 913 23.27 -18.34 3.69
CA SER A 913 22.70 -17.98 5.00
C SER A 913 21.18 -18.16 5.06
N GLU A 914 20.58 -18.85 4.09
CA GLU A 914 19.13 -19.08 3.98
C GLU A 914 18.58 -19.74 5.26
N LYS A 915 19.32 -20.69 5.83
CA LYS A 915 18.95 -21.37 7.07
C LYS A 915 18.90 -20.40 8.26
N LYS A 916 19.93 -19.55 8.42
CA LYS A 916 20.01 -18.55 9.50
C LYS A 916 18.82 -17.58 9.44
N VAL A 917 18.49 -17.11 8.23
CA VAL A 917 17.32 -16.24 8.00
C VAL A 917 16.03 -16.96 8.38
N MET A 918 15.88 -18.23 7.99
CA MET A 918 14.68 -19.02 8.31
C MET A 918 14.52 -19.24 9.83
N ASP A 919 15.62 -19.49 10.54
CA ASP A 919 15.61 -19.69 11.99
C ASP A 919 15.18 -18.40 12.71
N LEU A 920 15.73 -17.24 12.29
CA LEU A 920 15.34 -15.92 12.80
C LEU A 920 13.86 -15.61 12.53
N TYR A 921 13.38 -15.92 11.32
CA TYR A 921 11.96 -15.75 10.97
C TYR A 921 11.05 -16.63 11.84
N GLN A 922 11.40 -17.90 12.03
CA GLN A 922 10.61 -18.82 12.86
C GLN A 922 10.56 -18.36 14.32
N GLU A 923 11.66 -17.84 14.85
CA GLU A 923 11.71 -17.27 16.20
C GLU A 923 10.76 -16.08 16.33
N LYS A 924 10.80 -15.14 15.38
CA LYS A 924 9.88 -13.99 15.33
C LYS A 924 8.42 -14.38 15.14
N CYS A 925 8.12 -15.50 14.49
CA CYS A 925 6.75 -16.01 14.32
C CYS A 925 6.16 -16.72 15.55
N LYS A 926 6.97 -17.12 16.56
CA LYS A 926 6.45 -17.83 17.75
C LYS A 926 5.45 -16.97 18.54
N GLY A 927 5.80 -15.70 18.80
CA GLY A 927 4.94 -14.77 19.54
C GLY A 927 3.57 -14.57 18.90
N PRO A 928 3.49 -14.19 17.61
CA PRO A 928 2.23 -14.08 16.87
C PRO A 928 1.40 -15.37 16.88
N MET A 929 2.04 -16.53 16.71
CA MET A 929 1.35 -17.83 16.71
C MET A 929 0.71 -18.16 18.07
N GLU A 930 1.45 -17.98 19.17
CA GLU A 930 0.92 -18.21 20.53
C GLU A 930 -0.23 -17.25 20.87
N HIS A 931 -0.10 -15.99 20.45
CA HIS A 931 -1.16 -15.00 20.58
C HIS A 931 -2.42 -15.41 19.81
N GLY A 932 -2.28 -15.85 18.56
CA GLY A 932 -3.40 -16.31 17.73
C GLY A 932 -4.14 -17.51 18.33
N VAL A 933 -3.42 -18.47 18.94
CA VAL A 933 -4.04 -19.61 19.66
C VAL A 933 -4.82 -19.15 20.88
N ARG A 934 -4.23 -18.28 21.71
CA ARG A 934 -4.91 -17.71 22.89
C ARG A 934 -6.15 -16.93 22.49
N LEU A 935 -6.07 -16.18 21.41
CA LEU A 935 -7.19 -15.43 20.86
C LEU A 935 -8.31 -16.36 20.39
N GLY A 936 -8.00 -17.48 19.72
CA GLY A 936 -9.00 -18.48 19.32
C GLY A 936 -9.76 -19.09 20.51
N LEU A 937 -9.09 -19.30 21.65
CA LEU A 937 -9.73 -19.77 22.90
C LEU A 937 -10.66 -18.71 23.50
N ILE A 938 -10.20 -17.46 23.57
CA ILE A 938 -11.00 -16.34 24.10
C ILE A 938 -12.23 -16.08 23.22
N SER A 939 -12.04 -16.06 21.90
CA SER A 939 -13.11 -15.85 20.92
C SER A 939 -14.14 -16.99 20.94
N GLY A 940 -13.69 -18.25 21.02
CA GLY A 940 -14.61 -19.38 21.16
C GLY A 940 -15.41 -19.35 22.47
N SER A 941 -14.76 -19.01 23.59
CA SER A 941 -15.43 -18.89 24.89
C SER A 941 -16.48 -17.78 24.89
N GLY A 942 -16.15 -16.60 24.37
CA GLY A 942 -17.08 -15.48 24.25
C GLY A 942 -18.26 -15.81 23.32
N PHE A 943 -18.00 -16.48 22.20
CA PHE A 943 -19.04 -16.90 21.26
C PHE A 943 -19.99 -17.95 21.87
N GLY A 944 -19.47 -18.97 22.56
CA GLY A 944 -20.29 -19.97 23.26
C GLY A 944 -21.13 -19.37 24.38
N PHE A 945 -20.54 -18.49 25.20
CA PHE A 945 -21.26 -17.78 26.26
C PHE A 945 -22.40 -16.92 25.71
N SER A 946 -22.26 -16.35 24.52
CA SER A 946 -23.34 -15.59 23.88
C SER A 946 -24.59 -16.45 23.64
N PHE A 947 -24.46 -17.69 23.16
CA PHE A 947 -25.60 -18.61 22.99
C PHE A 947 -26.20 -19.06 24.32
N LEU A 948 -25.37 -19.22 25.35
CA LEU A 948 -25.84 -19.52 26.70
C LEU A 948 -26.79 -18.42 27.20
N VAL A 949 -26.36 -17.17 27.12
CA VAL A 949 -27.16 -16.00 27.54
C VAL A 949 -28.46 -15.92 26.73
N LEU A 950 -28.40 -16.10 25.41
CA LEU A 950 -29.57 -16.03 24.54
C LEU A 950 -30.69 -17.00 24.97
N TYR A 951 -30.37 -18.28 25.16
CA TYR A 951 -31.37 -19.30 25.47
C TYR A 951 -31.82 -19.26 26.94
N LEU A 952 -30.96 -18.85 27.87
CA LEU A 952 -31.34 -18.63 29.26
C LEU A 952 -32.30 -17.45 29.41
N THR A 953 -32.05 -16.35 28.69
CA THR A 953 -32.98 -15.20 28.68
C THR A 953 -34.35 -15.61 28.14
N ASN A 954 -34.40 -16.38 27.04
CA ASN A 954 -35.66 -16.90 26.52
C ASN A 954 -36.40 -17.78 27.54
N ALA A 955 -35.69 -18.70 28.22
CA ALA A 955 -36.28 -19.54 29.27
C ALA A 955 -36.88 -18.71 30.41
N PHE A 956 -36.15 -17.69 30.86
CA PHE A 956 -36.56 -16.79 31.93
C PHE A 956 -37.80 -15.96 31.55
N CYS A 957 -37.83 -15.41 30.33
CA CYS A 957 -38.97 -14.64 29.83
C CYS A 957 -40.26 -15.46 29.81
N PHE A 958 -40.22 -16.71 29.33
CA PHE A 958 -41.40 -17.59 29.32
C PHE A 958 -41.82 -18.02 30.73
N TYR A 959 -40.87 -18.28 31.64
CA TYR A 959 -41.17 -18.64 33.02
C TYR A 959 -41.91 -17.50 33.76
N ILE A 960 -41.41 -16.26 33.66
CA ILE A 960 -42.10 -15.09 34.21
C ILE A 960 -43.48 -14.89 33.57
N GLY A 961 -43.57 -15.05 32.24
CA GLY A 961 -44.84 -14.98 31.53
C GLY A 961 -45.88 -15.97 32.07
N ALA A 962 -45.47 -17.22 32.33
CA ALA A 962 -46.36 -18.23 32.92
C ALA A 962 -46.80 -17.89 34.35
N LEU A 963 -45.92 -17.31 35.17
CA LEU A 963 -46.25 -16.89 36.53
C LEU A 963 -47.33 -15.79 36.54
N LEU A 964 -47.21 -14.82 35.63
CA LEU A 964 -48.20 -13.74 35.46
C LEU A 964 -49.54 -14.25 34.93
N VAL A 965 -49.52 -15.22 34.00
CA VAL A 965 -50.73 -15.89 33.51
C VAL A 965 -51.44 -16.67 34.65
N LYS A 966 -50.70 -17.42 35.47
CA LYS A 966 -51.28 -18.14 36.63
C LYS A 966 -51.92 -17.19 37.64
N ARG A 967 -51.35 -16.00 37.83
CA ARG A 967 -51.90 -14.94 38.72
C ARG A 967 -53.07 -14.18 38.10
N GLY A 968 -53.47 -14.48 36.86
CA GLY A 968 -54.53 -13.77 36.14
C GLY A 968 -54.13 -12.33 35.74
N GLN A 969 -52.85 -12.00 35.75
CA GLN A 969 -52.34 -10.65 35.49
C GLN A 969 -51.85 -10.44 34.05
N ALA A 970 -51.85 -11.50 33.23
CA ALA A 970 -51.50 -11.46 31.81
C ALA A 970 -52.26 -12.55 31.04
N THR A 971 -52.54 -12.32 29.76
CA THR A 971 -53.10 -13.34 28.85
C THR A 971 -52.00 -13.99 28.00
N PHE A 972 -52.26 -15.19 27.45
CA PHE A 972 -51.33 -15.86 26.52
C PHE A 972 -50.92 -14.96 25.34
N GLY A 973 -51.89 -14.28 24.72
CA GLY A 973 -51.61 -13.37 23.61
C GLY A 973 -50.76 -12.16 24.01
N GLU A 974 -50.93 -11.63 25.22
CA GLU A 974 -50.09 -10.54 25.74
C GLU A 974 -48.65 -11.00 25.96
N VAL A 975 -48.43 -12.22 26.49
CA VAL A 975 -47.07 -12.73 26.75
C VAL A 975 -46.24 -12.77 25.46
N PHE A 976 -46.78 -13.35 24.39
CA PHE A 976 -46.07 -13.43 23.12
C PHE A 976 -45.96 -12.07 22.42
N LYS A 977 -46.95 -11.19 22.57
CA LYS A 977 -46.89 -9.83 22.01
C LYS A 977 -45.75 -9.02 22.63
N VAL A 978 -45.61 -9.03 23.96
CA VAL A 978 -44.50 -8.36 24.65
C VAL A 978 -43.16 -9.01 24.29
N PHE A 979 -43.07 -10.35 24.30
CA PHE A 979 -41.84 -11.07 23.97
C PHE A 979 -41.33 -10.74 22.57
N PHE A 980 -42.18 -10.83 21.54
CA PHE A 980 -41.77 -10.56 20.16
C PHE A 980 -41.49 -9.09 19.88
N ALA A 981 -42.28 -8.17 20.45
CA ALA A 981 -42.03 -6.74 20.30
C ALA A 981 -40.65 -6.34 20.85
N LEU A 982 -40.28 -6.84 22.04
CA LEU A 982 -39.00 -6.49 22.66
C LEU A 982 -37.81 -7.28 22.07
N THR A 983 -37.96 -8.57 21.81
CA THR A 983 -36.87 -9.43 21.30
C THR A 983 -36.48 -9.06 19.87
N ILE A 984 -37.45 -8.80 18.99
CA ILE A 984 -37.17 -8.42 17.60
C ILE A 984 -36.59 -7.00 17.54
N SER A 985 -37.08 -6.07 18.37
CA SER A 985 -36.46 -4.75 18.50
C SER A 985 -35.02 -4.84 19.03
N ALA A 986 -34.76 -5.68 20.04
CA ALA A 986 -33.42 -5.90 20.56
C ALA A 986 -32.46 -6.49 19.52
N LEU A 987 -32.95 -7.41 18.67
CA LEU A 987 -32.17 -7.98 17.57
C LEU A 987 -31.78 -6.92 16.52
N GLY A 988 -32.71 -6.04 16.13
CA GLY A 988 -32.42 -4.93 15.20
C GLY A 988 -31.33 -3.98 15.73
N VAL A 989 -31.39 -3.66 17.03
CA VAL A 989 -30.38 -2.81 17.71
C VAL A 989 -29.03 -3.52 17.84
N SER A 990 -29.04 -4.81 18.18
CA SER A 990 -27.82 -5.62 18.29
C SER A 990 -27.03 -5.66 16.98
N GLN A 991 -27.70 -5.83 15.84
CA GLN A 991 -27.05 -5.85 14.53
C GLN A 991 -26.34 -4.52 14.23
N THR A 992 -26.86 -3.41 14.74
CA THR A 992 -26.25 -2.08 14.57
C THR A 992 -24.97 -1.91 15.40
N SER A 993 -24.86 -2.61 16.52
CA SER A 993 -23.67 -2.54 17.37
C SER A 993 -22.42 -3.08 16.68
N ALA A 994 -22.58 -3.95 15.66
CA ALA A 994 -21.47 -4.44 14.83
C ALA A 994 -20.81 -3.34 13.96
N LEU A 995 -21.50 -2.22 13.74
CA LEU A 995 -21.04 -1.06 12.97
C LEU A 995 -20.35 0.00 13.85
N ALA A 996 -20.32 -0.17 15.18
CA ALA A 996 -19.64 0.76 16.10
C ALA A 996 -18.15 1.02 15.78
N PRO A 997 -17.35 0.03 15.32
CA PRO A 997 -15.98 0.28 14.89
C PRO A 997 -15.87 1.25 13.70
N ASP A 998 -16.85 1.24 12.80
CA ASP A 998 -16.85 2.10 11.61
C ASP A 998 -17.08 3.56 12.00
N SER A 999 -17.79 3.81 13.10
CA SER A 999 -17.99 5.16 13.66
C SER A 999 -16.71 5.75 14.25
N ASN A 1000 -15.87 4.96 14.92
CA ASN A 1000 -14.57 5.45 15.43
C ASN A 1000 -13.62 5.73 14.27
N LYS A 1001 -13.53 4.80 13.31
CA LYS A 1001 -12.75 5.00 12.08
C LYS A 1001 -13.20 6.25 11.31
N ALA A 1002 -14.52 6.49 11.21
CA ALA A 1002 -15.04 7.69 10.57
C ALA A 1002 -14.66 8.98 11.31
N LYS A 1003 -14.56 8.97 12.65
CA LYS A 1003 -14.07 10.12 13.42
C LYS A 1003 -12.59 10.38 13.16
N ASP A 1004 -11.77 9.34 13.09
CA ASP A 1004 -10.33 9.45 12.80
C ASP A 1004 -10.09 9.95 11.37
N SER A 1005 -10.81 9.38 10.40
CA SER A 1005 -10.82 9.84 9.00
C SER A 1005 -11.29 11.30 8.90
N ALA A 1006 -12.35 11.69 9.63
CA ALA A 1006 -12.79 13.07 9.68
C ALA A 1006 -11.72 13.99 10.29
N ALA A 1007 -11.02 13.55 11.36
CA ALA A 1007 -9.96 14.31 11.98
C ALA A 1007 -8.81 14.59 11.01
N SER A 1008 -8.37 13.59 10.25
CA SER A 1008 -7.33 13.76 9.23
C SER A 1008 -7.75 14.76 8.13
N ILE A 1009 -9.01 14.71 7.69
CA ILE A 1009 -9.54 15.65 6.69
C ILE A 1009 -9.61 17.07 7.25
N PHE A 1010 -10.13 17.24 8.47
CA PHE A 1010 -10.28 18.55 9.08
C PHE A 1010 -8.94 19.18 9.46
N GLU A 1011 -7.94 18.38 9.79
CA GLU A 1011 -6.56 18.85 9.98
C GLU A 1011 -6.04 19.57 8.72
N ILE A 1012 -6.30 19.03 7.53
CA ILE A 1012 -5.95 19.67 6.26
C ILE A 1012 -6.81 20.92 6.02
N LEU A 1013 -8.12 20.84 6.24
CA LEU A 1013 -9.04 21.97 6.00
C LEU A 1013 -8.79 23.17 6.92
N ASP A 1014 -8.41 22.93 8.17
CA ASP A 1014 -8.13 23.96 9.18
C ASP A 1014 -6.74 24.57 9.05
N ARG A 1015 -5.81 23.85 8.40
CA ARG A 1015 -4.45 24.33 8.22
C ARG A 1015 -4.46 25.58 7.35
N LYS A 1016 -3.96 26.68 7.90
CA LYS A 1016 -3.66 27.89 7.15
C LYS A 1016 -2.24 27.77 6.58
N PRO A 1017 -2.06 27.82 5.25
CA PRO A 1017 -0.72 27.79 4.66
C PRO A 1017 0.05 29.05 5.06
N SER A 1018 1.36 28.92 5.22
CA SER A 1018 2.24 30.07 5.44
C SER A 1018 2.35 30.95 4.19
N ILE A 1019 2.34 30.31 3.02
CA ILE A 1019 2.37 30.93 1.70
C ILE A 1019 1.10 30.51 0.96
N ASP A 1020 0.07 31.35 1.00
CA ASP A 1020 -1.25 31.04 0.43
C ASP A 1020 -1.36 31.48 -1.04
N SER A 1021 -1.42 30.53 -1.98
CA SER A 1021 -1.61 30.83 -3.40
C SER A 1021 -3.04 31.17 -3.80
N SER A 1022 -4.03 30.92 -2.92
CA SER A 1022 -5.43 31.30 -3.16
C SER A 1022 -5.72 32.77 -2.87
N SER A 1023 -4.82 33.43 -2.12
CA SER A 1023 -5.01 34.82 -1.71
C SER A 1023 -4.77 35.79 -2.86
N ASP A 1024 -5.75 36.66 -3.12
CA ASP A 1024 -5.57 37.82 -4.01
C ASP A 1024 -4.88 39.01 -3.30
N SER A 1025 -4.37 38.81 -2.08
CA SER A 1025 -3.63 39.84 -1.35
C SER A 1025 -2.22 40.08 -1.93
N GLY A 1026 -1.75 41.31 -1.77
CA GLY A 1026 -0.45 41.77 -2.27
C GLY A 1026 -0.56 42.75 -3.43
N SER A 1027 0.53 43.45 -3.73
CA SER A 1027 0.62 44.39 -4.84
C SER A 1027 1.10 43.70 -6.12
N THR A 1028 0.71 44.26 -7.26
CA THR A 1028 1.26 43.91 -8.58
C THR A 1028 2.04 45.11 -9.12
N LEU A 1029 3.12 44.88 -9.84
CA LEU A 1029 3.85 45.95 -10.52
C LEU A 1029 3.24 46.19 -11.91
N ALA A 1030 3.09 47.46 -12.31
CA ALA A 1030 2.57 47.80 -13.64
C ALA A 1030 3.55 47.42 -14.75
N THR A 1031 4.85 47.52 -14.47
CA THR A 1031 5.93 47.16 -15.39
C THR A 1031 6.98 46.39 -14.60
N VAL A 1032 7.42 45.25 -15.12
CA VAL A 1032 8.48 44.42 -14.53
C VAL A 1032 9.76 44.60 -15.33
N THR A 1033 10.77 45.17 -14.69
CA THR A 1033 12.12 45.24 -15.28
C THR A 1033 12.87 43.93 -15.04
N GLY A 1034 12.67 43.27 -13.90
CA GLY A 1034 13.27 41.98 -13.60
C GLY A 1034 14.62 42.06 -12.89
N ASN A 1035 14.87 43.09 -12.07
CA ASN A 1035 16.02 43.15 -11.16
C ASN A 1035 15.69 42.37 -9.86
N ILE A 1036 16.49 41.37 -9.50
CA ILE A 1036 16.26 40.54 -8.30
C ILE A 1036 17.42 40.72 -7.33
N GLU A 1037 17.12 40.98 -6.05
CA GLU A 1037 18.14 41.14 -5.00
C GLU A 1037 17.83 40.28 -3.78
N LEU A 1038 18.82 39.50 -3.35
CA LEU A 1038 18.87 38.78 -2.08
C LEU A 1038 19.71 39.63 -1.13
N GLU A 1039 19.11 40.09 -0.03
CA GLU A 1039 19.76 40.92 0.99
C GLU A 1039 19.80 40.19 2.33
N HIS A 1040 21.01 39.83 2.78
CA HIS A 1040 21.26 39.23 4.09
C HIS A 1040 20.41 37.98 4.38
N VAL A 1041 20.23 37.14 3.36
CA VAL A 1041 19.29 36.01 3.40
C VAL A 1041 19.86 34.85 4.20
N SER A 1042 19.15 34.43 5.24
CA SER A 1042 19.41 33.14 5.91
C SER A 1042 18.22 32.21 5.75
N PHE A 1043 18.50 30.92 5.54
CA PHE A 1043 17.47 29.94 5.23
C PHE A 1043 17.83 28.52 5.67
N LYS A 1044 16.82 27.81 6.16
CA LYS A 1044 16.81 26.40 6.53
C LYS A 1044 15.57 25.71 5.91
N TYR A 1045 15.73 24.48 5.44
CA TYR A 1045 14.57 23.70 5.00
C TYR A 1045 13.75 23.24 6.22
N PRO A 1046 12.41 23.41 6.23
CA PRO A 1046 11.58 23.03 7.37
C PRO A 1046 11.66 21.54 7.74
N THR A 1047 11.89 20.67 6.76
CA THR A 1047 12.06 19.22 6.96
C THR A 1047 13.42 18.84 7.57
N ARG A 1048 14.39 19.76 7.59
CA ARG A 1048 15.74 19.56 8.16
C ARG A 1048 16.19 20.83 8.90
N PRO A 1049 15.55 21.18 10.03
CA PRO A 1049 15.78 22.45 10.72
C PRO A 1049 17.21 22.59 11.29
N ASP A 1050 17.91 21.49 11.47
CA ASP A 1050 19.27 21.48 12.03
C ASP A 1050 20.34 21.91 11.02
N ILE A 1051 20.03 21.90 9.72
CA ILE A 1051 20.99 22.19 8.65
C ILE A 1051 20.70 23.57 8.07
N GLN A 1052 21.63 24.50 8.28
CA GLN A 1052 21.58 25.84 7.69
C GLN A 1052 22.15 25.85 6.28
N ILE A 1053 21.31 26.18 5.30
CA ILE A 1053 21.69 26.25 3.88
C ILE A 1053 22.29 27.61 3.55
N PHE A 1054 21.64 28.71 3.95
CA PHE A 1054 22.15 30.07 3.73
C PHE A 1054 22.47 30.77 5.05
N ARG A 1055 23.60 31.47 5.08
CA ARG A 1055 24.11 32.24 6.21
C ARG A 1055 24.43 33.65 5.73
N ASP A 1056 23.48 34.56 5.82
CA ASP A 1056 23.69 35.94 5.38
C ASP A 1056 24.05 36.08 3.88
N MET A 1057 23.32 35.39 3.00
CA MET A 1057 23.57 35.40 1.57
C MET A 1057 23.13 36.72 0.91
N CYS A 1058 24.06 37.38 0.23
CA CYS A 1058 23.80 38.57 -0.58
C CYS A 1058 24.08 38.29 -2.07
N LEU A 1059 23.09 38.51 -2.93
CA LEU A 1059 23.21 38.30 -4.37
C LEU A 1059 22.31 39.28 -5.14
N SER A 1060 22.88 39.98 -6.11
CA SER A 1060 22.14 40.86 -7.03
C SER A 1060 22.19 40.31 -8.45
N ILE A 1061 21.01 40.19 -9.06
CA ILE A 1061 20.72 39.65 -10.40
C ILE A 1061 20.11 40.79 -11.24
N PRO A 1062 20.91 41.47 -12.07
CA PRO A 1062 20.45 42.62 -12.85
C PRO A 1062 19.44 42.24 -13.95
N SER A 1063 18.56 43.18 -14.27
CA SER A 1063 17.58 43.05 -15.36
C SER A 1063 18.23 42.72 -16.71
N GLY A 1064 17.66 41.75 -17.44
CA GLY A 1064 18.07 41.38 -18.80
C GLY A 1064 19.44 40.70 -18.89
N LYS A 1065 20.05 40.35 -17.75
CA LYS A 1065 21.35 39.68 -17.66
C LYS A 1065 21.19 38.22 -17.28
N THR A 1066 22.18 37.42 -17.69
CA THR A 1066 22.27 36.00 -17.29
C THR A 1066 23.20 35.85 -16.09
N VAL A 1067 22.67 35.34 -14.98
CA VAL A 1067 23.43 35.02 -13.78
C VAL A 1067 23.52 33.51 -13.60
N ALA A 1068 24.73 32.97 -13.63
CA ALA A 1068 25.01 31.56 -13.38
C ALA A 1068 25.38 31.31 -11.91
N LEU A 1069 24.75 30.30 -11.30
CA LEU A 1069 25.02 29.84 -9.94
C LEU A 1069 25.85 28.55 -9.99
N VAL A 1070 27.03 28.59 -9.39
CA VAL A 1070 27.98 27.46 -9.37
C VAL A 1070 28.47 27.18 -7.96
N GLY A 1071 28.87 25.94 -7.68
CA GLY A 1071 29.26 25.53 -6.32
C GLY A 1071 29.09 24.03 -6.10
N GLU A 1072 29.60 23.54 -4.97
CA GLU A 1072 29.51 22.13 -4.59
C GLU A 1072 28.05 21.65 -4.48
N SER A 1073 27.83 20.33 -4.58
CA SER A 1073 26.50 19.77 -4.35
C SER A 1073 26.06 20.05 -2.90
N GLY A 1074 24.80 20.47 -2.72
CA GLY A 1074 24.27 20.88 -1.42
C GLY A 1074 24.64 22.31 -0.97
N SER A 1075 25.35 23.10 -1.78
CA SER A 1075 25.68 24.49 -1.42
C SER A 1075 24.51 25.49 -1.44
N GLY A 1076 23.33 25.05 -1.93
CA GLY A 1076 22.09 25.86 -1.96
C GLY A 1076 21.72 26.46 -3.33
N LYS A 1077 22.39 26.08 -4.44
CA LYS A 1077 22.13 26.64 -5.79
C LYS A 1077 20.64 26.61 -6.20
N SER A 1078 20.01 25.45 -6.21
CA SER A 1078 18.59 25.29 -6.55
C SER A 1078 17.65 25.89 -5.49
N THR A 1079 18.15 26.10 -4.26
CA THR A 1079 17.41 26.81 -3.20
C THR A 1079 17.21 28.28 -3.58
N VAL A 1080 18.13 28.91 -4.32
CA VAL A 1080 17.95 30.28 -4.83
C VAL A 1080 16.71 30.35 -5.74
N ILE A 1081 16.60 29.43 -6.72
CA ILE A 1081 15.42 29.35 -7.60
C ILE A 1081 14.14 29.13 -6.79
N SER A 1082 14.20 28.25 -5.80
CA SER A 1082 13.06 27.94 -4.93
C SER A 1082 12.59 29.15 -4.10
N LEU A 1083 13.52 30.00 -3.63
CA LEU A 1083 13.20 31.24 -2.93
C LEU A 1083 12.66 32.33 -3.87
N ILE A 1084 13.17 32.41 -5.11
CA ILE A 1084 12.69 33.36 -6.13
C ILE A 1084 11.25 33.02 -6.55
N GLU A 1085 10.93 31.74 -6.77
CA GLU A 1085 9.56 31.24 -7.02
C GLU A 1085 8.65 31.33 -5.77
N ARG A 1086 9.23 31.76 -4.64
CA ARG A 1086 8.58 31.85 -3.33
C ARG A 1086 7.87 30.54 -2.98
N PHE A 1087 8.58 29.43 -3.18
CA PHE A 1087 8.20 28.11 -2.68
C PHE A 1087 8.46 28.02 -1.17
N TYR A 1088 9.44 28.78 -0.69
CA TYR A 1088 9.76 28.99 0.71
C TYR A 1088 10.02 30.48 0.94
N ASP A 1089 9.77 30.93 2.16
CA ASP A 1089 10.19 32.25 2.63
C ASP A 1089 11.52 32.11 3.39
N PRO A 1090 12.42 33.11 3.32
CA PRO A 1090 13.65 33.11 4.11
C PRO A 1090 13.37 33.29 5.61
N ASP A 1091 14.23 32.72 6.46
CA ASP A 1091 14.15 32.85 7.92
C ASP A 1091 14.49 34.28 8.37
N SER A 1092 15.52 34.88 7.75
CA SER A 1092 15.92 36.27 7.93
C SER A 1092 16.45 36.86 6.63
N GLY A 1093 16.54 38.19 6.55
CA GLY A 1093 16.83 38.92 5.33
C GLY A 1093 15.60 39.19 4.48
N ARG A 1094 15.79 39.74 3.28
CA ARG A 1094 14.70 40.01 2.32
C ARG A 1094 15.11 39.66 0.89
N LEU A 1095 14.13 39.25 0.10
CA LEU A 1095 14.25 39.09 -1.34
C LEU A 1095 13.37 40.14 -2.02
N THR A 1096 13.93 40.90 -2.95
CA THR A 1096 13.20 41.94 -3.67
C THR A 1096 13.19 41.67 -5.17
N LEU A 1097 12.09 42.05 -5.82
CA LEU A 1097 11.94 42.15 -7.27
C LEU A 1097 11.64 43.62 -7.59
N ASP A 1098 12.49 44.24 -8.40
CA ASP A 1098 12.43 45.66 -8.77
C ASP A 1098 12.30 46.58 -7.53
N GLY A 1099 13.01 46.23 -6.45
CA GLY A 1099 13.02 46.96 -5.17
C GLY A 1099 11.83 46.68 -4.24
N MET A 1100 10.85 45.87 -4.67
CA MET A 1100 9.72 45.46 -3.85
C MET A 1100 9.93 44.06 -3.27
N ASP A 1101 9.75 43.92 -1.95
CA ASP A 1101 9.84 42.63 -1.26
C ASP A 1101 8.84 41.60 -1.83
N LEU A 1102 9.33 40.40 -2.17
CA LEU A 1102 8.51 39.30 -2.68
C LEU A 1102 7.33 38.94 -1.76
N LYS A 1103 7.47 39.15 -0.44
CA LYS A 1103 6.40 38.90 0.54
C LYS A 1103 5.19 39.81 0.34
N LYS A 1104 5.40 41.01 -0.21
CA LYS A 1104 4.35 42.01 -0.47
C LYS A 1104 3.66 41.82 -1.81
N LEU A 1105 4.26 41.06 -2.74
CA LEU A 1105 3.71 40.81 -4.06
C LEU A 1105 2.62 39.74 -4.03
N LYS A 1106 1.64 39.89 -4.92
CA LYS A 1106 0.64 38.85 -5.19
C LYS A 1106 1.32 37.62 -5.79
N LEU A 1107 1.17 36.46 -5.14
CA LEU A 1107 1.94 35.25 -5.47
C LEU A 1107 1.67 34.70 -6.88
N SER A 1108 0.38 34.60 -7.26
CA SER A 1108 0.01 34.13 -8.60
C SER A 1108 0.57 35.05 -9.69
N TRP A 1109 0.46 36.36 -9.50
CA TRP A 1109 1.05 37.32 -10.43
C TRP A 1109 2.58 37.21 -10.50
N LEU A 1110 3.27 37.06 -9.35
CA LEU A 1110 4.72 36.89 -9.28
C LEU A 1110 5.18 35.70 -10.13
N ARG A 1111 4.55 34.54 -9.93
CA ARG A 1111 4.90 33.31 -10.66
C ARG A 1111 4.55 33.41 -12.14
N GLN A 1112 3.51 34.16 -12.53
CA GLN A 1112 3.22 34.40 -13.96
C GLN A 1112 4.35 35.14 -14.67
N GLN A 1113 5.14 35.97 -13.98
CA GLN A 1113 6.29 36.68 -14.57
C GLN A 1113 7.52 35.78 -14.76
N MET A 1114 7.50 34.55 -14.23
CA MET A 1114 8.64 33.63 -14.16
C MET A 1114 8.40 32.38 -15.01
N GLY A 1115 9.44 31.90 -15.70
CA GLY A 1115 9.41 30.61 -16.42
C GLY A 1115 10.39 29.64 -15.81
N LEU A 1116 9.90 28.59 -15.17
CA LEU A 1116 10.73 27.53 -14.60
C LEU A 1116 10.94 26.39 -15.59
N VAL A 1117 12.20 26.02 -15.82
CA VAL A 1117 12.61 24.81 -16.53
C VAL A 1117 13.45 23.96 -15.57
N SER A 1118 12.85 22.89 -15.06
CA SER A 1118 13.47 21.98 -14.09
C SER A 1118 14.37 20.93 -14.77
N GLN A 1119 15.22 20.28 -13.95
CA GLN A 1119 16.11 19.20 -14.37
C GLN A 1119 15.37 18.02 -15.00
N GLU A 1120 14.30 17.57 -14.35
CA GLU A 1120 13.41 16.51 -14.84
C GLU A 1120 12.02 17.08 -15.14
N PRO A 1121 11.69 17.35 -16.41
CA PRO A 1121 10.45 18.00 -16.80
C PRO A 1121 9.27 17.03 -16.69
N ILE A 1122 8.27 17.42 -15.91
CA ILE A 1122 7.05 16.62 -15.73
C ILE A 1122 6.02 16.97 -16.82
N LEU A 1123 5.56 15.94 -17.52
CA LEU A 1123 4.46 15.99 -18.48
C LEU A 1123 3.23 15.31 -17.88
N PHE A 1124 2.08 15.96 -17.93
CA PHE A 1124 0.81 15.39 -17.51
C PHE A 1124 0.35 14.34 -18.53
N ASN A 1125 -0.46 13.34 -18.10
CA ASN A 1125 -1.03 12.35 -19.04
C ASN A 1125 -2.17 12.97 -19.87
N GLU A 1126 -1.81 13.90 -20.75
CA GLU A 1126 -2.65 14.60 -21.71
C GLU A 1126 -1.94 14.63 -23.06
N THR A 1127 -2.52 15.33 -24.03
CA THR A 1127 -1.86 15.54 -25.32
C THR A 1127 -0.62 16.42 -25.18
N ILE A 1128 0.30 16.35 -26.15
CA ILE A 1128 1.44 17.28 -26.23
C ILE A 1128 0.94 18.73 -26.30
N ARG A 1129 -0.13 18.96 -27.05
CA ARG A 1129 -0.83 20.26 -27.14
C ARG A 1129 -1.23 20.80 -25.78
N ASP A 1130 -1.94 20.01 -24.98
CA ASP A 1130 -2.41 20.43 -23.66
C ASP A 1130 -1.26 20.71 -22.69
N ASN A 1131 -0.21 19.89 -22.76
CA ASN A 1131 1.00 20.07 -21.98
C ASN A 1131 1.74 21.37 -22.31
N ILE A 1132 1.74 21.82 -23.56
CA ILE A 1132 2.34 23.10 -23.97
C ILE A 1132 1.41 24.25 -23.60
N ALA A 1133 0.12 24.13 -23.89
CA ALA A 1133 -0.91 25.11 -23.58
C ALA A 1133 -1.02 25.41 -22.08
N TYR A 1134 -0.58 24.48 -21.22
CA TYR A 1134 -0.47 24.69 -19.77
C TYR A 1134 0.40 25.89 -19.38
N GLY A 1135 1.28 26.36 -20.28
CA GLY A 1135 2.15 27.51 -20.03
C GLY A 1135 1.44 28.86 -19.96
N LYS A 1136 0.24 28.99 -20.53
CA LYS A 1136 -0.48 30.26 -20.65
C LYS A 1136 -1.83 30.19 -19.95
N GLU A 1137 -2.19 31.24 -19.21
CA GLU A 1137 -3.53 31.36 -18.65
C GLU A 1137 -4.55 31.67 -19.75
N GLY A 1138 -5.56 30.81 -19.88
CA GLY A 1138 -6.58 30.85 -20.94
C GLY A 1138 -6.31 29.89 -22.10
N SER A 1139 -7.04 30.03 -23.20
CA SER A 1139 -6.87 29.20 -24.40
C SER A 1139 -5.71 29.73 -25.25
N ALA A 1140 -4.65 28.95 -25.39
CA ALA A 1140 -3.58 29.21 -26.36
C ALA A 1140 -4.05 28.90 -27.79
N THR A 1141 -3.72 29.76 -28.75
CA THR A 1141 -4.05 29.50 -30.17
C THR A 1141 -3.07 28.49 -30.77
N GLU A 1142 -3.47 27.80 -31.84
CA GLU A 1142 -2.57 26.86 -32.53
C GLU A 1142 -1.28 27.54 -33.03
N GLU A 1143 -1.40 28.78 -33.51
CA GLU A 1143 -0.28 29.57 -34.01
C GLU A 1143 0.77 29.83 -32.93
N GLU A 1144 0.32 30.16 -31.71
CA GLU A 1144 1.20 30.39 -30.55
C GLU A 1144 1.92 29.09 -30.14
N ILE A 1145 1.19 27.97 -30.10
CA ILE A 1145 1.77 26.65 -29.77
C ILE A 1145 2.82 26.24 -30.82
N MET A 1146 2.53 26.45 -32.11
CA MET A 1146 3.49 26.18 -33.19
C MET A 1146 4.71 27.10 -33.13
N ALA A 1147 4.53 28.39 -32.83
CA ALA A 1147 5.64 29.32 -32.68
C ALA A 1147 6.55 28.91 -31.51
N ALA A 1148 5.98 28.59 -30.35
CA ALA A 1148 6.72 28.14 -29.17
C ALA A 1148 7.47 26.81 -29.40
N THR A 1149 6.87 25.89 -30.15
CA THR A 1149 7.52 24.60 -30.48
C THR A 1149 8.57 24.70 -31.57
N LYS A 1150 8.47 25.64 -32.50
CA LYS A 1150 9.56 25.94 -33.44
C LYS A 1150 10.74 26.58 -32.70
N ALA A 1151 10.48 27.53 -31.81
CA ALA A 1151 11.51 28.20 -31.01
C ALA A 1151 12.29 27.23 -30.09
N SER A 1152 11.61 26.23 -29.53
CA SER A 1152 12.19 25.18 -28.68
C SER A 1152 12.75 23.97 -29.44
N ASN A 1153 12.82 24.01 -30.78
CA ASN A 1153 13.23 22.89 -31.63
C ASN A 1153 12.39 21.60 -31.40
N ALA A 1154 11.15 21.73 -30.95
CA ALA A 1154 10.23 20.62 -30.68
C ALA A 1154 9.34 20.26 -31.89
N HIS A 1155 9.05 21.23 -32.76
CA HIS A 1155 8.08 21.08 -33.85
C HIS A 1155 8.37 19.88 -34.75
N ASN A 1156 9.62 19.70 -35.20
CA ASN A 1156 9.95 18.65 -36.17
C ASN A 1156 9.69 17.23 -35.63
N PHE A 1157 10.04 16.96 -34.36
CA PHE A 1157 9.81 15.64 -33.80
C PHE A 1157 8.34 15.42 -33.42
N ILE A 1158 7.63 16.47 -32.99
CA ILE A 1158 6.20 16.38 -32.71
C ILE A 1158 5.45 16.07 -34.00
N SER A 1159 5.74 16.78 -35.08
CA SER A 1159 5.13 16.56 -36.40
C SER A 1159 5.46 15.20 -37.01
N SER A 1160 6.58 14.56 -36.62
CA SER A 1160 6.90 13.19 -37.05
C SER A 1160 6.13 12.10 -36.28
N LEU A 1161 5.45 12.45 -35.18
CA LEU A 1161 4.62 11.49 -34.45
C LEU A 1161 3.32 11.19 -35.23
N PRO A 1162 2.77 9.96 -35.13
CA PRO A 1162 1.58 9.56 -35.88
C PRO A 1162 0.34 10.46 -35.69
N GLN A 1163 0.20 11.09 -34.51
CA GLN A 1163 -0.90 12.00 -34.19
C GLN A 1163 -0.43 13.46 -33.98
N GLY A 1164 0.80 13.78 -34.36
CA GLY A 1164 1.34 15.13 -34.20
C GLY A 1164 1.22 15.65 -32.77
N TYR A 1165 0.61 16.83 -32.63
CA TYR A 1165 0.34 17.52 -31.36
C TYR A 1165 -0.72 16.84 -30.48
N ASP A 1166 -1.60 16.03 -31.07
CA ASP A 1166 -2.67 15.33 -30.33
C ASP A 1166 -2.19 13.98 -29.75
N THR A 1167 -0.92 13.63 -29.98
CA THR A 1167 -0.27 12.47 -29.37
C THR A 1167 -0.35 12.57 -27.85
N SER A 1168 -0.92 11.56 -27.20
CA SER A 1168 -0.96 11.45 -25.74
C SER A 1168 0.40 11.05 -25.19
N VAL A 1169 0.89 11.79 -24.19
CA VAL A 1169 2.18 11.57 -23.52
C VAL A 1169 2.00 11.28 -22.04
N GLY A 1170 3.10 11.00 -21.33
CA GLY A 1170 3.09 10.63 -19.91
C GLY A 1170 3.13 9.11 -19.70
N GLU A 1171 2.82 8.65 -18.48
CA GLU A 1171 2.98 7.23 -18.11
C GLU A 1171 2.09 6.28 -18.92
N ARG A 1172 0.91 6.76 -19.34
CA ARG A 1172 -0.07 6.00 -20.15
C ARG A 1172 0.02 6.30 -21.65
N GLY A 1173 0.96 7.16 -22.06
CA GLY A 1173 1.12 7.62 -23.44
C GLY A 1173 2.45 7.20 -24.05
N VAL A 1174 2.83 7.85 -25.14
CA VAL A 1174 4.14 7.65 -25.78
C VAL A 1174 5.25 8.13 -24.83
N GLN A 1175 6.26 7.28 -24.59
CA GLN A 1175 7.43 7.66 -23.82
C GLN A 1175 8.40 8.48 -24.69
N LEU A 1176 8.67 9.71 -24.24
CA LEU A 1176 9.60 10.63 -24.88
C LEU A 1176 10.98 10.54 -24.20
N SER A 1177 12.05 10.78 -24.97
CA SER A 1177 13.41 10.90 -24.41
C SER A 1177 13.53 12.12 -23.49
N GLY A 1178 14.52 12.12 -22.60
CA GLY A 1178 14.78 13.26 -21.71
C GLY A 1178 14.89 14.59 -22.47
N GLY A 1179 15.63 14.60 -23.59
CA GLY A 1179 15.79 15.79 -24.44
C GLY A 1179 14.50 16.22 -25.15
N GLN A 1180 13.62 15.27 -25.53
CA GLN A 1180 12.31 15.60 -26.07
C GLN A 1180 11.40 16.22 -25.01
N LYS A 1181 11.37 15.66 -23.79
CA LYS A 1181 10.60 16.23 -22.68
C LYS A 1181 11.09 17.63 -22.32
N GLN A 1182 12.40 17.85 -22.31
CA GLN A 1182 12.99 19.16 -22.02
C GLN A 1182 12.53 20.22 -23.02
N ARG A 1183 12.53 19.89 -24.31
CA ARG A 1183 12.07 20.81 -25.36
C ARG A 1183 10.59 21.16 -25.22
N ILE A 1184 9.74 20.22 -24.79
CA ILE A 1184 8.32 20.50 -24.51
C ILE A 1184 8.19 21.43 -23.30
N ALA A 1185 8.96 21.23 -22.24
CA ALA A 1185 8.98 22.12 -21.07
C ALA A 1185 9.47 23.53 -21.44
N ILE A 1186 10.48 23.64 -22.31
CA ILE A 1186 10.93 24.92 -22.84
C ILE A 1186 9.83 25.56 -23.68
N ALA A 1187 9.13 24.82 -24.56
CA ALA A 1187 7.99 25.34 -25.31
C ALA A 1187 6.90 25.90 -24.37
N ARG A 1188 6.59 25.18 -23.28
CA ARG A 1188 5.66 25.61 -22.23
C ARG A 1188 6.13 26.92 -21.57
N ALA A 1189 7.41 27.05 -21.25
CA ALA A 1189 7.99 28.28 -20.70
C ALA A 1189 8.01 29.44 -21.71
N ILE A 1190 8.22 29.17 -23.00
CA ILE A 1190 8.16 30.18 -24.07
C ILE A 1190 6.74 30.72 -24.20
N LEU A 1191 5.74 29.83 -24.22
CA LEU A 1191 4.34 30.20 -24.40
C LEU A 1191 3.83 31.13 -23.28
N LYS A 1192 4.40 31.00 -22.07
CA LYS A 1192 4.13 31.85 -20.92
C LYS A 1192 4.64 33.30 -21.10
N ASP A 1193 5.60 33.52 -21.99
CA ASP A 1193 6.32 34.79 -22.20
C ASP A 1193 6.81 35.49 -20.91
N PRO A 1194 7.61 34.81 -20.06
CA PRO A 1194 8.05 35.35 -18.78
C PRO A 1194 9.14 36.42 -18.95
N LYS A 1195 9.20 37.37 -18.00
CA LYS A 1195 10.29 38.37 -17.90
C LYS A 1195 11.53 37.81 -17.20
N ILE A 1196 11.33 36.79 -16.36
CA ILE A 1196 12.39 36.12 -15.61
C ILE A 1196 12.39 34.65 -16.00
N LEU A 1197 13.52 34.11 -16.41
CA LEU A 1197 13.70 32.71 -16.76
C LEU A 1197 14.57 32.01 -15.70
N LEU A 1198 14.08 30.90 -15.17
CA LEU A 1198 14.74 30.12 -14.12
C LEU A 1198 15.07 28.74 -14.69
N LEU A 1199 16.37 28.47 -14.86
CA LEU A 1199 16.88 27.23 -15.43
C LEU A 1199 17.57 26.43 -14.32
N ASP A 1200 16.93 25.38 -13.83
CA ASP A 1200 17.48 24.51 -12.78
C ASP A 1200 18.02 23.23 -13.42
N GLU A 1201 19.32 23.20 -13.72
CA GLU A 1201 20.02 22.07 -14.33
C GLU A 1201 19.37 21.51 -15.61
N ALA A 1202 18.85 22.38 -16.47
CA ALA A 1202 18.07 21.99 -17.64
C ALA A 1202 18.81 21.07 -18.66
N THR A 1203 20.12 20.86 -18.53
CA THR A 1203 20.96 20.04 -19.42
C THR A 1203 21.69 18.89 -18.72
N SER A 1204 21.53 18.69 -17.40
CA SER A 1204 22.38 17.73 -16.65
C SER A 1204 22.05 16.27 -16.95
N ALA A 1205 20.81 15.94 -17.33
CA ALA A 1205 20.35 14.58 -17.61
C ALA A 1205 20.29 14.21 -19.11
N LEU A 1206 20.98 14.98 -19.98
CA LEU A 1206 20.93 14.81 -21.43
C LEU A 1206 22.20 14.21 -22.02
N ASP A 1207 22.05 13.41 -23.07
CA ASP A 1207 23.14 13.01 -23.96
C ASP A 1207 23.69 14.22 -24.74
N ALA A 1208 24.93 14.15 -25.21
CA ALA A 1208 25.64 15.28 -25.81
C ALA A 1208 24.93 15.85 -27.07
N GLU A 1209 24.25 15.01 -27.86
CA GLU A 1209 23.52 15.46 -29.05
C GLU A 1209 22.23 16.20 -28.66
N SER A 1210 21.41 15.60 -27.79
CA SER A 1210 20.20 16.24 -27.26
C SER A 1210 20.51 17.53 -26.50
N GLU A 1211 21.60 17.54 -25.74
CA GLU A 1211 22.07 18.70 -25.00
C GLU A 1211 22.33 19.89 -25.92
N ARG A 1212 23.06 19.68 -27.03
CA ARG A 1212 23.36 20.77 -27.97
C ARG A 1212 22.08 21.41 -28.53
N VAL A 1213 21.10 20.59 -28.88
CA VAL A 1213 19.81 21.05 -29.42
C VAL A 1213 18.98 21.79 -28.37
N VAL A 1214 19.01 21.33 -27.11
CA VAL A 1214 18.33 21.98 -25.98
C VAL A 1214 19.02 23.28 -25.61
N GLN A 1215 20.34 23.31 -25.56
CA GLN A 1215 21.12 24.51 -25.26
C GLN A 1215 20.88 25.60 -26.30
N GLU A 1216 20.85 25.25 -27.59
CA GLU A 1216 20.52 26.20 -28.66
C GLU A 1216 19.11 26.80 -28.46
N ALA A 1217 18.13 25.98 -28.05
CA ALA A 1217 16.81 26.48 -27.73
C ALA A 1217 16.82 27.41 -26.51
N LEU A 1218 17.56 27.08 -25.44
CA LEU A 1218 17.69 27.92 -24.26
C LEU A 1218 18.34 29.26 -24.59
N ASP A 1219 19.44 29.27 -25.35
CA ASP A 1219 20.18 30.48 -25.73
C ASP A 1219 19.27 31.47 -26.49
N ARG A 1220 18.40 30.98 -27.37
CA ARG A 1220 17.41 31.82 -28.08
C ARG A 1220 16.37 32.41 -27.13
N VAL A 1221 15.94 31.65 -26.13
CA VAL A 1221 14.89 32.04 -25.18
C VAL A 1221 15.39 33.00 -24.11
N MET A 1222 16.68 32.97 -23.78
CA MET A 1222 17.31 33.83 -22.78
C MET A 1222 17.47 35.29 -23.24
N VAL A 1223 17.40 35.56 -24.54
CA VAL A 1223 17.55 36.91 -25.09
C VAL A 1223 16.47 37.85 -24.56
N ASN A 1224 16.88 39.02 -24.06
CA ASN A 1224 16.00 40.06 -23.48
C ASN A 1224 15.19 39.63 -22.24
N ARG A 1225 15.63 38.60 -21.52
CA ARG A 1225 15.01 38.13 -20.27
C ARG A 1225 16.05 38.06 -19.15
N THR A 1226 15.67 38.40 -17.93
CA THR A 1226 16.52 38.15 -16.77
C THR A 1226 16.61 36.64 -16.58
N THR A 1227 17.81 36.05 -16.61
CA THR A 1227 17.95 34.60 -16.53
C THR A 1227 18.80 34.20 -15.34
N VAL A 1228 18.29 33.28 -14.51
CA VAL A 1228 19.05 32.62 -13.45
C VAL A 1228 19.28 31.17 -13.88
N VAL A 1229 20.55 30.78 -13.97
CA VAL A 1229 20.95 29.44 -14.43
C VAL A 1229 21.70 28.72 -13.32
N VAL A 1230 21.17 27.60 -12.85
CA VAL A 1230 21.92 26.62 -12.07
C VAL A 1230 22.43 25.59 -13.07
N ALA A 1231 23.75 25.55 -13.27
CA ALA A 1231 24.36 24.61 -14.21
C ALA A 1231 25.53 23.89 -13.55
N HIS A 1232 25.64 22.60 -13.85
CA HIS A 1232 26.82 21.78 -13.56
C HIS A 1232 27.78 21.71 -14.75
N ARG A 1233 27.39 22.22 -15.92
CA ARG A 1233 28.19 22.14 -17.15
C ARG A 1233 28.82 23.47 -17.49
N LEU A 1234 30.13 23.43 -17.76
CA LEU A 1234 30.96 24.62 -17.99
C LEU A 1234 30.56 25.39 -19.25
N SER A 1235 30.10 24.69 -20.30
CA SER A 1235 29.61 25.25 -21.55
C SER A 1235 28.48 26.26 -21.34
N THR A 1236 27.53 25.94 -20.47
CA THR A 1236 26.39 26.80 -20.12
C THR A 1236 26.81 28.00 -19.24
N ILE A 1237 27.81 27.80 -18.38
CA ILE A 1237 28.27 28.84 -17.42
C ILE A 1237 29.16 29.89 -18.09
N LYS A 1238 29.99 29.49 -19.05
CA LYS A 1238 31.02 30.35 -19.68
C LYS A 1238 30.42 31.60 -20.34
N ASN A 1239 29.24 31.45 -20.92
CA ASN A 1239 28.54 32.52 -21.66
C ASN A 1239 27.70 33.43 -20.75
N ALA A 1240 27.66 33.19 -19.43
CA ALA A 1240 26.88 34.01 -18.50
C ALA A 1240 27.50 35.40 -18.33
N ASP A 1241 26.65 36.43 -18.18
CA ASP A 1241 27.10 37.79 -17.91
C ASP A 1241 27.76 37.92 -16.53
N ILE A 1242 27.24 37.19 -15.55
CA ILE A 1242 27.71 37.17 -14.17
C ILE A 1242 27.68 35.72 -13.69
N ILE A 1243 28.74 35.30 -13.01
CA ILE A 1243 28.83 34.01 -12.34
C ILE A 1243 28.97 34.27 -10.86
N ALA A 1244 28.15 33.61 -10.04
CA ALA A 1244 28.20 33.67 -8.59
C ALA A 1244 28.53 32.29 -8.02
N VAL A 1245 29.64 32.19 -7.31
CA VAL A 1245 30.11 30.96 -6.68
C VAL A 1245 29.53 30.87 -5.27
N VAL A 1246 28.69 29.86 -5.02
CA VAL A 1246 28.05 29.62 -3.73
C VAL A 1246 28.83 28.55 -2.97
N LYS A 1247 29.40 28.92 -1.81
CA LYS A 1247 30.16 28.02 -0.91
C LYS A 1247 29.68 28.25 0.52
N ASN A 1248 29.39 27.16 1.25
CA ASN A 1248 28.92 27.21 2.65
C ASN A 1248 27.74 28.17 2.90
N GLY A 1249 26.87 28.35 1.91
CA GLY A 1249 25.69 29.19 2.03
C GLY A 1249 25.89 30.70 1.83
N VAL A 1250 27.06 31.11 1.32
CA VAL A 1250 27.38 32.50 0.95
C VAL A 1250 27.93 32.58 -0.47
N VAL A 1251 27.86 33.77 -1.09
CA VAL A 1251 28.52 34.05 -2.36
C VAL A 1251 30.00 34.32 -2.07
N ALA A 1252 30.86 33.35 -2.40
CA ALA A 1252 32.30 33.44 -2.21
C ALA A 1252 32.95 34.35 -3.26
N GLU A 1253 32.51 34.26 -4.52
CA GLU A 1253 33.06 35.02 -5.64
C GLU A 1253 31.96 35.43 -6.62
N LYS A 1254 32.14 36.58 -7.27
CA LYS A 1254 31.21 37.13 -8.27
C LYS A 1254 31.97 37.82 -9.39
N GLY A 1255 31.69 37.47 -10.66
CA GLY A 1255 32.32 38.12 -11.81
C GLY A 1255 32.02 37.42 -13.14
N ARG A 1256 32.62 37.91 -14.23
CA ARG A 1256 32.63 37.20 -15.53
C ARG A 1256 33.63 36.05 -15.50
N HIS A 1257 33.43 35.05 -16.37
CA HIS A 1257 34.31 33.89 -16.52
C HIS A 1257 35.81 34.30 -16.57
N ASP A 1258 36.17 35.19 -17.51
CA ASP A 1258 37.56 35.60 -17.71
C ASP A 1258 38.16 36.37 -16.52
N ALA A 1259 37.32 37.01 -15.70
CA ALA A 1259 37.76 37.74 -14.51
C ALA A 1259 37.97 36.78 -13.33
N LEU A 1260 37.04 35.84 -13.13
CA LEU A 1260 37.11 34.85 -12.05
C LEU A 1260 38.24 33.84 -12.27
N MET A 1261 38.56 33.50 -13.52
CA MET A 1261 39.71 32.64 -13.86
C MET A 1261 41.07 33.28 -13.56
N LYS A 1262 41.14 34.62 -13.43
CA LYS A 1262 42.38 35.35 -13.12
C LYS A 1262 42.66 35.48 -11.63
N ILE A 1263 41.71 35.12 -10.77
CA ILE A 1263 41.88 35.15 -9.31
C ILE A 1263 42.75 33.95 -8.92
N THR A 1264 43.96 34.24 -8.44
CA THR A 1264 44.88 33.22 -7.89
C THR A 1264 44.25 32.56 -6.67
N ASP A 1265 44.20 31.22 -6.62
CA ASP A 1265 43.51 30.42 -5.61
C ASP A 1265 41.99 30.71 -5.47
N GLY A 1266 41.36 31.20 -6.54
CA GLY A 1266 39.93 31.47 -6.56
C GLY A 1266 39.08 30.19 -6.48
N ALA A 1267 37.94 30.26 -5.77
CA ALA A 1267 36.95 29.20 -5.67
C ALA A 1267 36.33 28.84 -7.02
N TYR A 1268 36.09 29.81 -7.92
CA TYR A 1268 35.64 29.56 -9.28
C TYR A 1268 36.72 28.86 -10.11
N ALA A 1269 37.95 29.39 -10.09
CA ALA A 1269 39.07 28.82 -10.84
C ALA A 1269 39.35 27.39 -10.37
N SER A 1270 39.26 27.12 -9.07
CA SER A 1270 39.35 25.78 -8.48
C SER A 1270 38.21 24.87 -8.93
N LEU A 1271 36.96 25.35 -8.97
CA LEU A 1271 35.79 24.61 -9.48
C LEU A 1271 35.90 24.31 -10.97
N VAL A 1272 36.38 25.27 -11.77
CA VAL A 1272 36.60 25.11 -13.21
C VAL A 1272 37.74 24.14 -13.46
N ALA A 1273 38.86 24.28 -12.75
CA ALA A 1273 39.95 23.33 -12.76
C ALA A 1273 39.40 21.94 -12.43
N LEU A 1274 38.62 21.80 -11.34
CA LEU A 1274 37.89 20.59 -10.89
C LEU A 1274 36.81 20.07 -11.85
N HIS A 1275 36.36 20.86 -12.82
CA HIS A 1275 35.49 20.40 -13.90
C HIS A 1275 36.27 20.01 -15.16
N MET A 1276 37.30 20.77 -15.56
CA MET A 1276 38.10 20.60 -16.80
C MET A 1276 38.99 19.34 -16.86
N SER A 1277 38.92 18.52 -15.84
CA SER A 1277 39.57 17.22 -15.68
C SER A 1277 38.65 16.16 -15.08
N ALA A 1278 37.38 16.51 -14.93
CA ALA A 1278 36.31 15.54 -14.71
C ALA A 1278 35.61 15.25 -16.04
N THR A 1279 35.60 16.23 -16.97
CA THR A 1279 35.36 16.07 -18.42
C THR A 1279 36.68 15.90 -19.13
#